data_AF-A0A2E1UK15-F1
#
_entry.id   AF-A0A2E1UK15-F1
#
_cell.length_a   1.000
_cell.length_b   1.000
_cell.length_c   1.000
_cell.angle_alpha   90.00
_cell.angle_beta   90.00
_cell.angle_gamma   90.00
#
_symmetry.space_group_name_H-M   'P 1'
#
loop_
_entity.id
_entity.type
_entity.pdbx_description
1 polymer ?
#
loop_
_entity_poly.entity_id
_entity_poly.type
_entity_poly.pdbx_seq_one_letter_code
_entity_poly.pdbx_strand_id
1 'polypeptide(L)'
;MAYQRTTKAQGFRQRVVPNTETKQYTDLAKSLEKERKSTVTDYKLAANEQIAEMKRLDGLQTKEDTYELQNLREFSKTLNKALDTAAQNILKPMAEGQIEKGISAAIRCQQGDEEGCAAVKLNDDQEFQIQTKIADQRTKVNEATDDIKKEWDEAGFEAELRQEYRLLNLKKQNANFATGYRRGMLMEAATGYDAWRDSILTGNSDDPLVEREVEHNGETYKVSEYYSIKNTDVKEKIVGALQGEYVKQNGVGLNEYMVNKYLTNKVVERTNIFNQNEFKSAQRDWASEQIDYYKDQFETFTFSDLDSENGINTAELGVQEFLNNAPGIMEALGVEGSRYTASKTKLIEILTDTLTSEKFKNIDDSEDLLSFLEEDRFYIAGVSPKKKDGTYEKSSLSDLFGSDLDTNALRAEVLESISSEARKTLTGKKIQLNEELDSVFTRNGDDIVTRQIELAEVYQKDEYYGKYWANAIFKQRDSSFIVTPPLNEVESRKLMKELEKQYDVKNGGKINIFNVNVQRIDSNVLKEYKDNDLFGDPYDGDEGAKKLHEGGVLNLQSVVKDIFKERELPEGEKKLQSAAFINWVSPRILTTARKYAELNNVDISDGIQYAVNYYTQKLKAENSFGGLVPDNKPIPAIEDAGDISLLIDENGFSDDIYKSITNDMVSVDKQSELHLDILQKANDAVANNNGYIFKKNSIVKAPVFFILTDEGRPGIIFEALSRIDPLSTHPAVIYNDQVVKNGGKPEEWNDQIKAEIAEWEGLTADTRKALTSNVDVRVNTALKQEGYISLTDLTQTLITPDGSIPVREDEYSALLVAAGVTDTFTYDQFLARPDLVERVIKQKMFNGLKLIEGTTNNNNETIRKLTAYMVTGDTENWNKGDFSNYSLEALNAYHSGSNERLNSLFNNNGISLNSFNLDVPFSRDLIDTEIDNVLNVDLTTVTSLEDLETTLTKFNELDVPEQKINIREYSTYEQGAGLASHQLRRILGKGWERVPNPEYARYIKFKSDLEEKIYVSNVLENGVGFMWGNLDDGSIQAEYMSRYSSPQKNFDHVFLPAVENIIGKERLDTIKEKGSSTDGIFELLKLEPEFAGITIEPSAASEITDTDINNERRLELEIEMLDIIHSGESTVDVTGNGYEAFNQGGSNEGKTVEGFSGTYGDHQANTGKKLTEMTIKDILANQDSGYNTKLYPFTKEGTEKWHKSGGIHAAGRYQFTRVGLREALKRSDLKETDLFSEINQDKLAMILLTQIGSSQWTSMAGNEKLEELLKKYKSIK
;
A
#
# COMPACT_ATOMS: atom_id res chain seq x y z
N MET A 1 62.86 -96.10 -45.56
CA MET A 1 63.33 -94.70 -45.78
C MET A 1 63.52 -94.09 -44.39
N ALA A 2 64.52 -93.28 -44.02
CA ALA A 2 65.86 -92.91 -44.51
C ALA A 2 66.38 -91.81 -43.53
N TYR A 3 67.66 -91.60 -43.13
CA TYR A 3 68.94 -92.29 -43.36
C TYR A 3 70.04 -91.78 -42.37
N GLN A 4 70.89 -92.66 -41.80
CA GLN A 4 72.33 -92.43 -41.42
C GLN A 4 72.74 -91.36 -40.34
N ARG A 5 74.00 -91.23 -39.80
CA ARG A 5 75.18 -92.06 -39.33
C ARG A 5 76.23 -91.07 -38.68
N THR A 6 77.47 -91.29 -38.16
CA THR A 6 78.49 -92.39 -37.97
C THR A 6 79.54 -91.95 -36.89
N THR A 7 79.77 -92.62 -35.74
CA THR A 7 80.85 -93.62 -35.37
C THR A 7 82.31 -93.19 -34.98
N LYS A 8 82.69 -93.51 -33.73
CA LYS A 8 83.95 -94.05 -33.10
C LYS A 8 85.37 -94.10 -33.77
N ALA A 9 86.44 -93.87 -32.95
CA ALA A 9 87.76 -94.59 -32.83
C ALA A 9 88.52 -94.12 -31.52
N GLN A 10 89.14 -94.92 -30.61
CA GLN A 10 90.45 -95.67 -30.54
C GLN A 10 91.77 -94.82 -30.64
N GLY A 11 92.87 -94.96 -29.84
CA GLY A 11 93.21 -95.73 -28.60
C GLY A 11 94.75 -95.74 -28.20
N PHE A 12 95.13 -96.20 -26.97
CA PHE A 12 96.51 -96.48 -26.40
C PHE A 12 97.40 -95.28 -25.90
N ARG A 13 98.60 -95.34 -25.22
CA ARG A 13 99.58 -96.42 -24.80
C ARG A 13 100.61 -96.02 -23.65
N GLN A 14 100.94 -96.95 -22.71
CA GLN A 14 102.19 -97.24 -21.90
C GLN A 14 103.12 -96.23 -21.11
N ARG A 15 103.45 -96.62 -19.83
CA ARG A 15 104.78 -96.72 -19.09
C ARG A 15 105.35 -95.67 -18.06
N VAL A 16 105.63 -96.18 -16.82
CA VAL A 16 106.80 -95.99 -15.86
C VAL A 16 106.78 -94.93 -14.69
N VAL A 17 107.36 -95.35 -13.54
CA VAL A 17 107.53 -94.84 -12.14
C VAL A 17 108.79 -93.90 -11.95
N PRO A 18 109.19 -93.32 -10.76
CA PRO A 18 108.68 -93.30 -9.34
C PRO A 18 108.68 -91.91 -8.58
N ASN A 19 108.49 -91.94 -7.23
CA ASN A 19 108.75 -90.89 -6.18
C ASN A 19 107.86 -89.62 -6.12
N THR A 20 107.52 -89.00 -4.97
CA THR A 20 107.53 -89.42 -3.53
C THR A 20 106.48 -88.62 -2.70
N GLU A 21 105.72 -89.33 -1.85
CA GLU A 21 105.04 -88.98 -0.57
C GLU A 21 104.34 -87.63 -0.26
N THR A 22 104.63 -86.48 -0.88
CA THR A 22 104.14 -85.16 -0.37
C THR A 22 103.00 -84.51 -1.18
N LYS A 23 102.10 -85.31 -1.77
CA LYS A 23 100.90 -84.78 -2.49
C LYS A 23 99.59 -85.55 -2.27
N GLN A 24 99.64 -86.79 -1.78
CA GLN A 24 98.47 -87.66 -1.68
C GLN A 24 97.39 -87.17 -0.71
N TYR A 25 97.74 -86.38 0.32
CA TYR A 25 96.76 -85.84 1.27
C TYR A 25 95.95 -84.65 0.75
N THR A 26 96.46 -83.87 -0.22
CA THR A 26 95.79 -82.65 -0.69
C THR A 26 94.75 -82.91 -1.78
N ASP A 27 95.02 -83.87 -2.66
CA ASP A 27 94.11 -84.21 -3.77
C ASP A 27 92.98 -85.16 -3.32
N LEU A 28 93.22 -86.03 -2.32
CA LEU A 28 92.19 -86.89 -1.72
C LEU A 28 91.06 -86.08 -1.05
N ALA A 29 91.40 -84.97 -0.39
CA ALA A 29 90.41 -84.06 0.21
C ALA A 29 89.50 -83.40 -0.85
N LYS A 30 90.01 -83.18 -2.07
CA LYS A 30 89.26 -82.57 -3.18
C LYS A 30 88.50 -83.59 -4.03
N SER A 31 88.90 -84.87 -4.04
CA SER A 31 88.14 -85.93 -4.71
C SER A 31 86.87 -86.28 -3.94
N LEU A 32 86.96 -86.47 -2.62
CA LEU A 32 85.81 -86.85 -1.77
C LEU A 32 84.68 -85.80 -1.79
N GLU A 33 85.01 -84.52 -1.78
CA GLU A 33 84.06 -83.40 -1.92
C GLU A 33 83.29 -83.43 -3.25
N LYS A 34 83.95 -83.87 -4.33
CA LYS A 34 83.39 -83.95 -5.69
C LYS A 34 82.58 -85.23 -5.88
N GLU A 35 83.06 -86.35 -5.34
CA GLU A 35 82.42 -87.66 -5.33
C GLU A 35 81.08 -87.60 -4.58
N ARG A 36 81.06 -86.99 -3.38
CA ARG A 36 79.84 -86.72 -2.60
C ARG A 36 78.77 -85.95 -3.38
N LYS A 37 79.14 -85.06 -4.30
CA LYS A 37 78.19 -84.30 -5.15
C LYS A 37 77.70 -85.09 -6.37
N SER A 38 78.51 -86.01 -6.92
CA SER A 38 78.03 -86.95 -7.95
C SER A 38 77.01 -87.91 -7.35
N THR A 39 77.38 -88.63 -6.28
CA THR A 39 76.55 -89.68 -5.68
C THR A 39 75.15 -89.21 -5.27
N VAL A 40 74.99 -87.98 -4.78
CA VAL A 40 73.68 -87.38 -4.45
C VAL A 40 72.84 -87.06 -5.70
N THR A 41 73.47 -86.84 -6.85
CA THR A 41 72.79 -86.66 -8.15
C THR A 41 72.43 -88.00 -8.76
N ASP A 42 73.35 -88.97 -8.72
CA ASP A 42 73.19 -90.29 -9.33
C ASP A 42 72.08 -91.12 -8.63
N TYR A 43 72.01 -91.09 -7.28
CA TYR A 43 70.88 -91.66 -6.54
C TYR A 43 69.53 -91.00 -6.91
N LYS A 44 69.53 -89.73 -7.28
CA LYS A 44 68.32 -88.98 -7.66
C LYS A 44 67.84 -89.32 -9.08
N LEU A 45 68.70 -89.85 -9.96
CA LEU A 45 68.28 -90.44 -11.22
C LEU A 45 67.79 -91.88 -11.03
N ALA A 46 68.59 -92.73 -10.38
CA ALA A 46 68.28 -94.14 -10.19
C ALA A 46 66.95 -94.40 -9.47
N ALA A 47 66.60 -93.57 -8.48
CA ALA A 47 65.31 -93.63 -7.79
C ALA A 47 64.13 -93.37 -8.74
N ASN A 48 64.26 -92.41 -9.67
CA ASN A 48 63.19 -92.07 -10.63
C ASN A 48 63.00 -93.18 -11.67
N GLU A 49 64.07 -93.83 -12.13
CA GLU A 49 63.98 -94.95 -13.08
C GLU A 49 63.42 -96.24 -12.44
N GLN A 50 63.75 -96.53 -11.17
CA GLN A 50 63.07 -97.60 -10.42
C GLN A 50 61.58 -97.30 -10.19
N ILE A 51 61.20 -96.04 -9.92
CA ILE A 51 59.79 -95.63 -9.82
C ILE A 51 59.05 -95.78 -11.16
N ALA A 52 59.73 -95.63 -12.30
CA ALA A 52 59.14 -95.82 -13.62
C ALA A 52 58.87 -97.31 -13.93
N GLU A 53 59.83 -98.20 -13.69
CA GLU A 53 59.66 -99.63 -14.01
C GLU A 53 58.77 -100.38 -13.00
N MET A 54 58.77 -99.99 -11.71
CA MET A 54 57.78 -100.50 -10.75
C MET A 54 56.35 -100.22 -11.22
N LYS A 55 56.06 -98.98 -11.69
CA LYS A 55 54.75 -98.62 -12.25
C LYS A 55 54.35 -99.44 -13.49
N ARG A 56 55.29 -100.08 -14.18
CA ARG A 56 55.03 -100.91 -15.36
C ARG A 56 54.71 -102.36 -15.02
N LEU A 57 55.30 -102.91 -13.95
CA LEU A 57 55.03 -104.27 -13.48
C LEU A 57 53.81 -104.34 -12.55
N ASP A 58 53.64 -103.34 -11.69
CA ASP A 58 52.46 -103.17 -10.81
C ASP A 58 51.15 -103.13 -11.63
N GLY A 59 51.17 -102.46 -12.79
CA GLY A 59 50.03 -102.29 -13.70
C GLY A 59 49.47 -103.57 -14.36
N LEU A 60 50.11 -104.73 -14.18
CA LEU A 60 49.58 -106.02 -14.62
C LEU A 60 49.10 -106.91 -13.46
N GLN A 61 49.70 -106.81 -12.27
CA GLN A 61 49.27 -107.58 -11.10
C GLN A 61 48.10 -106.91 -10.37
N THR A 62 48.08 -105.57 -10.31
CA THR A 62 46.97 -104.77 -9.77
C THR A 62 45.62 -105.01 -10.47
N LYS A 63 45.58 -105.64 -11.65
CA LYS A 63 44.30 -105.94 -12.35
C LYS A 63 43.53 -107.14 -11.82
N GLU A 64 44.17 -108.05 -11.08
CA GLU A 64 43.50 -109.22 -10.50
C GLU A 64 43.21 -108.97 -9.00
N ASP A 65 44.22 -108.52 -8.25
CA ASP A 65 44.09 -108.13 -6.84
C ASP A 65 43.02 -107.05 -6.60
N THR A 66 42.81 -106.13 -7.56
CA THR A 66 41.77 -105.07 -7.43
C THR A 66 40.36 -105.65 -7.34
N TYR A 67 40.06 -106.83 -7.90
CA TYR A 67 38.69 -107.36 -7.88
C TYR A 67 38.30 -107.93 -6.50
N GLU A 68 39.20 -108.68 -5.85
CA GLU A 68 38.98 -109.15 -4.48
C GLU A 68 39.15 -108.03 -3.45
N LEU A 69 40.13 -107.13 -3.65
CA LEU A 69 40.21 -105.91 -2.85
C LEU A 69 39.01 -104.98 -3.05
N GLN A 70 38.31 -105.01 -4.19
CA GLN A 70 37.05 -104.27 -4.34
C GLN A 70 35.96 -104.89 -3.48
N ASN A 71 35.77 -106.20 -3.43
CA ASN A 71 34.75 -106.80 -2.57
C ASN A 71 35.05 -106.61 -1.07
N LEU A 72 36.31 -106.74 -0.65
CA LEU A 72 36.73 -106.46 0.74
C LEU A 72 36.67 -104.96 1.06
N ARG A 73 36.98 -104.07 0.11
CA ARG A 73 36.78 -102.62 0.25
C ARG A 73 35.31 -102.23 0.20
N GLU A 74 34.41 -102.93 -0.49
CA GLU A 74 32.98 -102.64 -0.45
C GLU A 74 32.37 -103.04 0.89
N PHE A 75 32.76 -104.19 1.47
CA PHE A 75 32.34 -104.52 2.84
C PHE A 75 32.93 -103.54 3.87
N SER A 76 34.23 -103.23 3.79
CA SER A 76 34.87 -102.25 4.67
C SER A 76 34.33 -100.82 4.47
N LYS A 77 34.05 -100.38 3.24
CA LYS A 77 33.38 -99.10 2.95
C LYS A 77 31.93 -99.11 3.37
N THR A 78 31.23 -100.24 3.40
CA THR A 78 29.84 -100.29 3.86
C THR A 78 29.80 -100.17 5.38
N LEU A 79 30.71 -100.85 6.10
CA LEU A 79 30.86 -100.69 7.55
C LEU A 79 31.37 -99.28 7.91
N ASN A 80 32.38 -98.77 7.20
CA ASN A 80 32.90 -97.43 7.43
C ASN A 80 31.93 -96.35 6.95
N LYS A 81 31.14 -96.52 5.88
CA LYS A 81 30.03 -95.61 5.56
C LYS A 81 28.94 -95.69 6.61
N ALA A 82 28.62 -96.86 7.17
CA ALA A 82 27.62 -96.94 8.24
C ALA A 82 28.11 -96.17 9.49
N LEU A 83 29.39 -96.31 9.84
CA LEU A 83 30.03 -95.59 10.94
C LEU A 83 30.23 -94.10 10.66
N ASP A 84 30.66 -93.69 9.46
CA ASP A 84 30.79 -92.29 9.05
C ASP A 84 29.42 -91.62 8.85
N THR A 85 28.40 -92.34 8.38
CA THR A 85 27.02 -91.82 8.28
C THR A 85 26.42 -91.68 9.67
N ALA A 86 26.64 -92.65 10.57
CA ALA A 86 26.28 -92.50 11.98
C ALA A 86 27.08 -91.35 12.63
N ALA A 87 28.36 -91.16 12.31
CA ALA A 87 29.19 -90.10 12.86
C ALA A 87 28.77 -88.71 12.32
N GLN A 88 28.57 -88.55 11.02
CA GLN A 88 28.34 -87.26 10.36
C GLN A 88 26.87 -86.85 10.27
N ASN A 89 25.92 -87.81 10.23
CA ASN A 89 24.49 -87.53 10.06
C ASN A 89 23.63 -87.88 11.29
N ILE A 90 24.19 -88.53 12.33
CA ILE A 90 23.48 -88.79 13.59
C ILE A 90 24.24 -88.18 14.78
N LEU A 91 25.44 -88.67 15.08
CA LEU A 91 26.22 -88.26 16.26
C LEU A 91 26.70 -86.80 16.17
N LYS A 92 27.18 -86.34 15.01
CA LYS A 92 27.59 -84.95 14.83
C LYS A 92 26.41 -83.98 14.95
N PRO A 93 25.26 -84.13 14.23
CA PRO A 93 24.11 -83.25 14.42
C PRO A 93 23.48 -83.37 15.82
N MET A 94 23.57 -84.52 16.47
CA MET A 94 23.12 -84.71 17.86
C MET A 94 24.06 -84.02 18.87
N ALA A 95 25.38 -84.05 18.64
CA ALA A 95 26.36 -83.36 19.47
C ALA A 95 26.31 -81.84 19.24
N GLU A 96 26.24 -81.40 17.98
CA GLU A 96 26.03 -80.00 17.59
C GLU A 96 24.71 -79.48 18.16
N GLY A 97 23.60 -80.21 18.02
CA GLY A 97 22.31 -79.85 18.63
C GLY A 97 22.29 -79.88 20.17
N GLN A 98 23.17 -80.66 20.82
CA GLN A 98 23.38 -80.61 22.27
C GLN A 98 24.24 -79.40 22.69
N ILE A 99 25.24 -79.04 21.89
CA ILE A 99 26.05 -77.83 22.05
C ILE A 99 25.17 -76.59 21.85
N GLU A 100 24.34 -76.56 20.81
CA GLU A 100 23.44 -75.45 20.50
C GLU A 100 22.42 -75.23 21.62
N LYS A 101 21.80 -76.31 22.12
CA LYS A 101 20.93 -76.25 23.31
C LYS A 101 21.67 -75.76 24.56
N GLY A 102 22.94 -76.13 24.73
CA GLY A 102 23.79 -75.61 25.81
C GLY A 102 24.03 -74.10 25.68
N ILE A 103 24.38 -73.63 24.48
CA ILE A 103 24.57 -72.21 24.15
C ILE A 103 23.29 -71.43 24.43
N SER A 104 22.15 -71.87 23.89
CA SER A 104 20.85 -71.21 24.11
C SER A 104 20.45 -71.16 25.58
N ALA A 105 20.68 -72.22 26.35
CA ALA A 105 20.36 -72.26 27.77
C ALA A 105 21.25 -71.31 28.61
N ALA A 106 22.54 -71.18 28.27
CA ALA A 106 23.44 -70.23 28.93
C ALA A 106 23.04 -68.78 28.69
N ILE A 107 22.83 -68.42 27.42
CA ILE A 107 22.42 -67.06 27.01
C ILE A 107 21.10 -66.69 27.71
N ARG A 108 20.08 -67.55 27.63
CA ARG A 108 18.80 -67.36 28.32
C ARG A 108 18.95 -67.17 29.83
N CYS A 109 19.75 -68.01 30.50
CA CYS A 109 19.95 -67.88 31.95
C CYS A 109 20.68 -66.58 32.34
N GLN A 110 21.62 -66.11 31.52
CA GLN A 110 22.25 -64.79 31.74
C GLN A 110 21.31 -63.62 31.44
N GLN A 111 20.33 -63.82 30.55
CA GLN A 111 19.25 -62.88 30.26
C GLN A 111 18.06 -62.98 31.25
N GLY A 112 18.20 -63.75 32.34
CA GLY A 112 17.21 -63.84 33.43
C GLY A 112 16.05 -64.82 33.22
N ASP A 113 16.09 -65.67 32.19
CA ASP A 113 15.07 -66.71 31.94
C ASP A 113 15.10 -67.80 33.04
N GLU A 114 14.01 -67.90 33.81
CA GLU A 114 13.86 -68.92 34.86
C GLU A 114 13.90 -70.36 34.32
N GLU A 115 13.36 -70.64 33.12
CA GLU A 115 13.47 -71.97 32.50
C GLU A 115 14.91 -72.25 32.06
N GLY A 116 15.60 -71.23 31.53
CA GLY A 116 17.02 -71.29 31.18
C GLY A 116 17.89 -71.67 32.38
N CYS A 117 17.69 -71.00 33.52
CA CYS A 117 18.44 -71.29 34.74
C CYS A 117 18.01 -72.57 35.47
N ALA A 118 16.76 -73.03 35.31
CA ALA A 118 16.28 -74.26 35.94
C ALA A 118 17.13 -75.50 35.58
N ALA A 119 17.65 -75.57 34.35
CA ALA A 119 18.48 -76.69 33.86
C ALA A 119 19.85 -76.82 34.56
N VAL A 120 20.32 -75.78 35.25
CA VAL A 120 21.61 -75.71 35.95
C VAL A 120 21.48 -75.39 37.44
N LYS A 121 20.25 -75.33 37.97
CA LYS A 121 19.94 -74.95 39.35
C LYS A 121 20.71 -75.82 40.35
N LEU A 122 21.20 -75.19 41.42
CA LEU A 122 21.78 -75.89 42.57
C LEU A 122 20.64 -76.57 43.34
N ASN A 123 20.84 -77.80 43.80
CA ASN A 123 19.87 -78.41 44.72
C ASN A 123 20.21 -78.04 46.17
N ASP A 124 19.23 -78.17 47.06
CA ASP A 124 19.33 -77.73 48.47
C ASP A 124 20.52 -78.38 49.20
N ASP A 125 20.87 -79.61 48.81
CA ASP A 125 21.99 -80.40 49.34
C ASP A 125 23.36 -79.83 48.90
N GLN A 126 23.46 -79.29 47.68
CA GLN A 126 24.64 -78.57 47.18
C GLN A 126 24.71 -77.14 47.73
N GLU A 127 23.56 -76.47 47.88
CA GLU A 127 23.47 -75.17 48.54
C GLU A 127 23.97 -75.26 49.99
N PHE A 128 23.55 -76.31 50.72
CA PHE A 128 24.05 -76.63 52.05
C PHE A 128 25.56 -76.94 52.05
N GLN A 129 26.09 -77.64 51.03
CA GLN A 129 27.54 -77.87 50.90
C GLN A 129 28.33 -76.58 50.61
N ILE A 130 27.77 -75.62 49.85
CA ILE A 130 28.39 -74.31 49.62
C ILE A 130 28.42 -73.53 50.92
N GLN A 131 27.29 -73.40 51.61
CA GLN A 131 27.21 -72.75 52.93
C GLN A 131 28.15 -73.42 53.95
N THR A 132 28.25 -74.75 53.95
CA THR A 132 29.19 -75.49 54.80
C THR A 132 30.63 -75.19 54.41
N LYS A 133 31.02 -75.22 53.12
CA LYS A 133 32.37 -74.84 52.67
C LYS A 133 32.72 -73.41 53.05
N ILE A 134 31.79 -72.45 52.90
CA ILE A 134 31.99 -71.05 53.29
C ILE A 134 32.19 -70.94 54.81
N ALA A 135 31.40 -71.63 55.63
CA ALA A 135 31.59 -71.68 57.09
C ALA A 135 32.93 -72.34 57.49
N ASP A 136 33.34 -73.39 56.80
CA ASP A 136 34.60 -74.12 57.02
C ASP A 136 35.81 -73.26 56.62
N GLN A 137 35.68 -72.45 55.56
CA GLN A 137 36.70 -71.51 55.08
C GLN A 137 36.75 -70.24 55.96
N ARG A 138 35.60 -69.69 56.37
CA ARG A 138 35.49 -68.65 57.41
C ARG A 138 36.19 -69.09 58.69
N THR A 139 36.02 -70.34 59.13
CA THR A 139 36.71 -70.88 60.30
C THR A 139 38.22 -70.85 60.09
N LYS A 140 38.74 -71.40 58.98
CA LYS A 140 40.18 -71.41 58.68
C LYS A 140 40.81 -70.01 58.51
N VAL A 141 40.06 -69.04 57.98
CA VAL A 141 40.50 -67.64 57.87
C VAL A 141 40.46 -66.94 59.23
N ASN A 142 39.50 -67.25 60.11
CA ASN A 142 39.51 -66.76 61.49
C ASN A 142 40.58 -67.44 62.37
N GLU A 143 41.00 -68.66 62.03
CA GLU A 143 42.16 -69.36 62.63
C GLU A 143 43.52 -68.85 62.08
N ALA A 144 43.53 -68.11 60.97
CA ALA A 144 44.71 -67.52 60.33
C ALA A 144 44.72 -65.99 60.52
N THR A 145 45.29 -65.55 61.65
CA THR A 145 45.09 -64.24 62.28
C THR A 145 45.23 -62.98 61.40
N ASP A 146 44.19 -62.14 61.46
CA ASP A 146 44.07 -60.69 61.19
C ASP A 146 44.63 -60.03 59.91
N ASP A 147 45.79 -60.39 59.36
CA ASP A 147 46.38 -59.66 58.22
C ASP A 147 45.64 -59.90 56.88
N ILE A 148 44.85 -60.98 56.77
CA ILE A 148 44.09 -61.34 55.55
C ILE A 148 42.75 -60.58 55.44
N LYS A 149 42.30 -59.87 56.50
CA LYS A 149 40.99 -59.18 56.55
C LYS A 149 40.80 -58.02 55.55
N LYS A 150 41.78 -57.74 54.69
CA LYS A 150 41.69 -56.74 53.61
C LYS A 150 41.53 -57.31 52.19
N GLU A 151 41.72 -58.62 51.98
CA GLU A 151 41.71 -59.23 50.64
C GLU A 151 40.78 -60.45 50.51
N TRP A 152 39.84 -60.64 51.44
CA TRP A 152 38.80 -61.68 51.31
C TRP A 152 37.46 -61.12 50.83
N ASP A 153 37.27 -61.14 49.50
CA ASP A 153 35.96 -60.98 48.88
C ASP A 153 35.14 -62.28 49.06
N GLU A 154 34.28 -62.29 50.07
CA GLU A 154 33.36 -63.39 50.32
C GLU A 154 32.35 -63.58 49.17
N ALA A 155 31.90 -62.50 48.51
CA ALA A 155 30.94 -62.59 47.43
C ALA A 155 31.57 -63.21 46.17
N GLY A 156 32.82 -62.86 45.85
CA GLY A 156 33.63 -63.49 44.82
C GLY A 156 33.89 -64.98 45.09
N PHE A 157 34.23 -65.35 46.33
CA PHE A 157 34.44 -66.75 46.70
C PHE A 157 33.14 -67.58 46.70
N GLU A 158 32.02 -67.00 47.15
CA GLU A 158 30.70 -67.62 47.03
C GLU A 158 30.30 -67.78 45.55
N ALA A 159 30.54 -66.76 44.72
CA ALA A 159 30.28 -66.81 43.29
C ALA A 159 31.12 -67.89 42.59
N GLU A 160 32.41 -68.02 42.92
CA GLU A 160 33.28 -69.08 42.39
C GLU A 160 32.80 -70.48 42.83
N LEU A 161 32.41 -70.67 44.09
CA LEU A 161 31.83 -71.93 44.54
C LEU A 161 30.50 -72.24 43.84
N ARG A 162 29.59 -71.27 43.71
CA ARG A 162 28.34 -71.42 42.96
C ARG A 162 28.61 -71.75 41.48
N GLN A 163 29.63 -71.15 40.88
CA GLN A 163 30.11 -71.47 39.53
C GLN A 163 30.65 -72.91 39.47
N GLU A 164 31.48 -73.35 40.42
CA GLU A 164 32.02 -74.73 40.53
C GLU A 164 30.88 -75.75 40.57
N TYR A 165 29.90 -75.56 41.45
CA TYR A 165 28.78 -76.48 41.62
C TYR A 165 27.79 -76.46 40.43
N ARG A 166 27.56 -75.30 39.79
CA ARG A 166 26.85 -75.21 38.49
C ARG A 166 27.60 -75.99 37.40
N LEU A 167 28.91 -75.84 37.31
CA LEU A 167 29.77 -76.57 36.36
C LEU A 167 29.84 -78.09 36.67
N LEU A 168 29.67 -78.49 37.92
CA LEU A 168 29.47 -79.89 38.34
C LEU A 168 28.09 -80.43 37.95
N ASN A 169 27.01 -79.64 38.05
CA ASN A 169 25.68 -80.04 37.58
C ASN A 169 25.63 -80.16 36.05
N LEU A 170 26.28 -79.25 35.33
CA LEU A 170 26.47 -79.36 33.87
C LEU A 170 27.20 -80.65 33.46
N LYS A 171 28.20 -81.11 34.24
CA LYS A 171 28.86 -82.42 34.02
C LYS A 171 27.91 -83.61 34.20
N LYS A 172 26.84 -83.50 35.01
CA LYS A 172 25.83 -84.56 35.20
C LYS A 172 24.84 -84.64 34.03
N GLN A 173 24.58 -83.53 33.34
CA GLN A 173 23.66 -83.45 32.19
C GLN A 173 24.24 -84.18 30.97
N ASN A 174 25.28 -83.61 30.35
CA ASN A 174 26.03 -84.17 29.21
C ASN A 174 27.28 -83.31 28.95
N ALA A 175 28.42 -83.92 28.63
CA ALA A 175 29.67 -83.20 28.31
C ALA A 175 29.55 -82.25 27.10
N ASN A 176 28.76 -82.59 26.08
CA ASN A 176 28.49 -81.73 24.92
C ASN A 176 27.66 -80.50 25.33
N PHE A 177 26.61 -80.70 26.13
CA PHE A 177 25.78 -79.62 26.66
C PHE A 177 26.60 -78.69 27.57
N ALA A 178 27.44 -79.24 28.46
CA ALA A 178 28.34 -78.47 29.30
C ALA A 178 29.35 -77.64 28.48
N THR A 179 29.84 -78.17 27.36
CA THR A 179 30.73 -77.46 26.43
C THR A 179 29.98 -76.34 25.71
N GLY A 180 28.75 -76.58 25.26
CA GLY A 180 27.85 -75.58 24.69
C GLY A 180 27.54 -74.45 25.68
N TYR A 181 27.18 -74.78 26.91
CA TYR A 181 26.84 -73.82 27.96
C TYR A 181 28.02 -72.87 28.24
N ARG A 182 29.23 -73.42 28.42
CA ARG A 182 30.46 -72.62 28.60
C ARG A 182 30.77 -71.74 27.39
N ARG A 183 30.50 -72.21 26.17
CA ARG A 183 30.64 -71.39 24.94
C ARG A 183 29.61 -70.26 24.90
N GLY A 184 28.36 -70.52 25.28
CA GLY A 184 27.31 -69.51 25.38
C GLY A 184 27.69 -68.41 26.38
N MET A 185 28.14 -68.78 27.58
CA MET A 185 28.61 -67.82 28.59
C MET A 185 29.72 -66.88 28.07
N LEU A 186 30.72 -67.44 27.39
CA LEU A 186 31.83 -66.66 26.84
C LEU A 186 31.40 -65.77 25.66
N MET A 187 30.42 -66.21 24.86
CA MET A 187 29.86 -65.42 23.75
C MET A 187 28.94 -64.28 24.21
N GLU A 188 28.18 -64.48 25.29
CA GLU A 188 27.35 -63.43 25.89
C GLU A 188 28.23 -62.39 26.61
N ALA A 189 29.24 -62.84 27.37
CA ALA A 189 30.24 -61.95 27.96
C ALA A 189 31.01 -61.16 26.88
N ALA A 190 31.43 -61.80 25.78
CA ALA A 190 32.01 -61.09 24.64
C ALA A 190 31.06 -60.08 23.97
N THR A 191 29.74 -60.19 24.23
CA THR A 191 28.72 -59.26 23.74
C THR A 191 28.50 -58.07 24.68
N GLY A 192 28.64 -58.28 26.00
CA GLY A 192 28.56 -57.22 27.02
C GLY A 192 29.81 -56.34 27.16
N TYR A 193 30.93 -56.68 26.51
CA TYR A 193 32.21 -55.95 26.67
C TYR A 193 32.11 -54.45 26.34
N ASP A 194 31.42 -54.05 25.27
CA ASP A 194 31.34 -52.64 24.88
C ASP A 194 30.61 -51.81 25.96
N ALA A 195 29.43 -52.26 26.41
CA ALA A 195 28.67 -51.55 27.45
C ALA A 195 29.41 -51.48 28.79
N TRP A 196 30.13 -52.55 29.17
CA TRP A 196 30.98 -52.52 30.36
C TRP A 196 32.16 -51.56 30.21
N ARG A 197 32.87 -51.58 29.07
CA ARG A 197 33.95 -50.62 28.78
C ARG A 197 33.41 -49.20 28.84
N ASP A 198 32.34 -48.91 28.13
CA ASP A 198 31.84 -47.55 27.95
C ASP A 198 31.25 -46.98 29.25
N SER A 199 30.59 -47.81 30.08
CA SER A 199 30.17 -47.38 31.43
C SER A 199 31.36 -47.02 32.34
N ILE A 200 32.50 -47.70 32.20
CA ILE A 200 33.72 -47.38 32.96
C ILE A 200 34.43 -46.14 32.41
N LEU A 201 34.60 -46.03 31.08
CA LEU A 201 35.24 -44.88 30.43
C LEU A 201 34.44 -43.56 30.57
N THR A 202 33.14 -43.65 30.87
CA THR A 202 32.27 -42.49 31.14
C THR A 202 32.04 -42.25 32.64
N GLY A 203 32.62 -43.06 33.53
CA GLY A 203 32.43 -42.94 34.98
C GLY A 203 31.03 -43.28 35.50
N ASN A 204 30.19 -43.94 34.69
CA ASN A 204 28.81 -44.32 35.01
C ASN A 204 28.71 -45.75 35.59
N SER A 205 29.74 -46.22 36.28
CA SER A 205 29.84 -47.59 36.81
C SER A 205 30.37 -47.58 38.25
N ASP A 206 29.85 -48.48 39.10
CA ASP A 206 30.38 -48.72 40.44
C ASP A 206 31.64 -49.62 40.44
N ASP A 207 32.13 -50.06 39.26
CA ASP A 207 33.34 -50.87 39.12
C ASP A 207 34.58 -50.08 39.59
N PRO A 208 35.40 -50.60 40.53
CA PRO A 208 36.58 -49.90 41.04
C PRO A 208 37.65 -49.59 39.99
N LEU A 209 37.53 -50.11 38.76
CA LEU A 209 38.34 -49.69 37.61
C LEU A 209 38.05 -48.26 37.13
N VAL A 210 36.91 -47.65 37.49
CA VAL A 210 36.57 -46.24 37.19
C VAL A 210 37.59 -45.27 37.79
N GLU A 211 37.90 -45.44 39.08
CA GLU A 211 38.86 -44.62 39.82
C GLU A 211 40.30 -45.16 39.70
N ARG A 212 40.56 -46.10 38.78
CA ARG A 212 41.91 -46.64 38.59
C ARG A 212 42.81 -45.62 37.91
N GLU A 213 43.96 -45.42 38.51
CA GLU A 213 45.04 -44.58 37.98
C GLU A 213 45.94 -45.35 36.99
N VAL A 214 46.33 -44.68 35.91
CA VAL A 214 47.25 -45.19 34.88
C VAL A 214 48.40 -44.19 34.70
N GLU A 215 49.63 -44.66 34.94
CA GLU A 215 50.84 -43.83 34.81
C GLU A 215 51.38 -43.82 33.36
N HIS A 216 51.71 -42.64 32.87
CA HIS A 216 52.40 -42.43 31.61
C HIS A 216 53.39 -41.25 31.74
N ASN A 217 54.69 -41.52 31.49
CA ASN A 217 55.78 -40.53 31.55
C ASN A 217 55.91 -39.73 32.87
N GLY A 218 55.43 -40.28 33.99
CA GLY A 218 55.44 -39.61 35.30
C GLY A 218 54.20 -38.75 35.59
N GLU A 219 53.23 -38.71 34.67
CA GLU A 219 51.89 -38.18 34.89
C GLU A 219 50.91 -39.33 35.13
N THR A 220 49.88 -39.06 35.93
CA THR A 220 48.87 -40.03 36.35
C THR A 220 47.50 -39.59 35.85
N TYR A 221 46.78 -40.51 35.20
CA TYR A 221 45.48 -40.26 34.57
C TYR A 221 44.44 -41.24 35.11
N LYS A 222 43.20 -40.80 35.37
CA LYS A 222 42.12 -41.73 35.73
C LYS A 222 41.51 -42.40 34.50
N VAL A 223 41.04 -43.62 34.66
CA VAL A 223 40.25 -44.32 33.63
C VAL A 223 38.92 -43.60 33.33
N SER A 224 38.26 -43.03 34.36
CA SER A 224 37.03 -42.24 34.22
C SER A 224 37.20 -40.92 33.46
N GLU A 225 38.42 -40.43 33.32
CA GLU A 225 38.76 -39.19 32.61
C GLU A 225 39.04 -39.43 31.12
N TYR A 226 38.83 -40.65 30.61
CA TYR A 226 39.21 -41.08 29.26
C TYR A 226 38.94 -40.06 28.14
N TYR A 227 37.76 -39.45 28.13
CA TYR A 227 37.35 -38.53 27.07
C TYR A 227 37.96 -37.11 27.19
N SER A 228 38.56 -36.73 28.31
CA SER A 228 39.34 -35.48 28.44
C SER A 228 40.83 -35.65 28.15
N ILE A 229 41.32 -36.90 28.04
CA ILE A 229 42.73 -37.21 27.78
C ILE A 229 43.06 -37.01 26.30
N LYS A 230 43.82 -35.95 25.98
CA LYS A 230 44.32 -35.70 24.60
C LYS A 230 45.46 -36.63 24.15
N ASN A 231 46.06 -37.44 25.04
CA ASN A 231 47.19 -38.33 24.71
C ASN A 231 46.73 -39.73 24.28
N THR A 232 46.89 -40.07 23.00
CA THR A 232 46.48 -41.36 22.41
C THR A 232 47.15 -42.57 23.07
N ASP A 233 48.44 -42.50 23.42
CA ASP A 233 49.15 -43.61 24.07
C ASP A 233 48.64 -43.88 25.49
N VAL A 234 48.04 -42.87 26.15
CA VAL A 234 47.36 -43.03 27.45
C VAL A 234 46.00 -43.68 27.24
N LYS A 235 45.24 -43.22 26.23
CA LYS A 235 43.97 -43.85 25.83
C LYS A 235 44.15 -45.33 25.48
N GLU A 236 45.15 -45.69 24.68
CA GLU A 236 45.43 -47.11 24.34
C GLU A 236 45.81 -47.94 25.56
N LYS A 237 46.63 -47.40 26.49
CA LYS A 237 46.96 -48.08 27.76
C LYS A 237 45.71 -48.33 28.62
N ILE A 238 44.81 -47.35 28.74
CA ILE A 238 43.56 -47.48 29.50
C ILE A 238 42.69 -48.60 28.90
N VAL A 239 42.42 -48.55 27.59
CA VAL A 239 41.58 -49.55 26.92
C VAL A 239 42.22 -50.94 26.98
N GLY A 240 43.53 -51.05 26.79
CA GLY A 240 44.28 -52.30 26.92
C GLY A 240 44.24 -52.91 28.33
N ALA A 241 44.27 -52.07 29.37
CA ALA A 241 44.09 -52.51 30.76
C ALA A 241 42.67 -53.03 31.02
N LEU A 242 41.65 -52.29 30.59
CA LEU A 242 40.24 -52.74 30.69
C LEU A 242 40.00 -54.04 29.92
N GLN A 243 40.56 -54.18 28.72
CA GLN A 243 40.52 -55.42 27.94
C GLN A 243 41.09 -56.61 28.72
N GLY A 244 42.23 -56.42 29.40
CA GLY A 244 42.89 -57.45 30.20
C GLY A 244 42.07 -57.87 31.43
N GLU A 245 41.55 -56.90 32.19
CA GLU A 245 40.74 -57.18 33.38
C GLU A 245 39.40 -57.82 33.01
N TYR A 246 38.74 -57.42 31.91
CA TYR A 246 37.47 -58.02 31.49
C TYR A 246 37.61 -59.49 31.13
N VAL A 247 38.65 -59.84 30.37
CA VAL A 247 38.96 -61.22 29.98
C VAL A 247 39.33 -62.05 31.20
N LYS A 248 40.04 -61.46 32.17
CA LYS A 248 40.38 -62.09 33.46
C LYS A 248 39.13 -62.36 34.29
N GLN A 249 38.27 -61.36 34.53
CA GLN A 249 37.02 -61.48 35.28
C GLN A 249 36.08 -62.53 34.67
N ASN A 250 35.82 -62.46 33.36
CA ASN A 250 34.84 -63.33 32.69
C ASN A 250 35.42 -64.69 32.26
N GLY A 251 36.74 -64.89 32.40
CA GLY A 251 37.45 -66.13 32.07
C GLY A 251 37.70 -67.08 33.25
N VAL A 252 37.43 -66.67 34.50
CA VAL A 252 37.74 -67.46 35.71
C VAL A 252 37.13 -68.87 35.68
N GLY A 253 37.91 -69.87 36.07
CA GLY A 253 37.48 -71.27 36.17
C GLY A 253 37.24 -71.99 34.83
N LEU A 254 37.46 -71.34 33.70
CA LEU A 254 37.26 -71.89 32.35
C LEU A 254 38.58 -72.29 31.68
N ASN A 255 38.47 -73.10 30.62
CA ASN A 255 39.65 -73.59 29.90
C ASN A 255 40.22 -72.49 28.99
N GLU A 256 41.53 -72.22 29.10
CA GLU A 256 42.24 -71.17 28.39
C GLU A 256 41.98 -71.15 26.87
N TYR A 257 41.97 -72.31 26.19
CA TYR A 257 41.66 -72.37 24.75
C TYR A 257 40.21 -71.94 24.44
N MET A 258 39.25 -72.26 25.33
CA MET A 258 37.86 -71.80 25.18
C MET A 258 37.75 -70.29 25.44
N VAL A 259 38.39 -69.78 26.50
CA VAL A 259 38.42 -68.34 26.83
C VAL A 259 39.03 -67.56 25.67
N ASN A 260 40.21 -67.97 25.18
CA ASN A 260 40.87 -67.30 24.06
C ASN A 260 40.04 -67.33 22.78
N LYS A 261 39.41 -68.48 22.45
CA LYS A 261 38.64 -68.63 21.22
C LYS A 261 37.30 -67.88 21.20
N TYR A 262 36.59 -67.83 22.33
CA TYR A 262 35.20 -67.33 22.38
C TYR A 262 35.02 -66.02 23.15
N LEU A 263 35.97 -65.64 24.02
CA LEU A 263 35.99 -64.35 24.72
C LEU A 263 37.15 -63.48 24.23
N THR A 264 38.42 -63.83 24.52
CA THR A 264 39.59 -62.95 24.27
C THR A 264 39.65 -62.46 22.83
N ASN A 265 39.54 -63.34 21.84
CA ASN A 265 39.57 -62.96 20.43
C ASN A 265 38.45 -61.98 20.05
N LYS A 266 37.26 -62.12 20.64
CA LYS A 266 36.09 -61.28 20.33
C LYS A 266 36.09 -59.96 21.08
N VAL A 267 36.63 -59.95 22.29
CA VAL A 267 36.95 -58.74 23.05
C VAL A 267 38.00 -57.92 22.30
N VAL A 268 39.12 -58.53 21.88
CA VAL A 268 40.17 -57.88 21.05
C VAL A 268 39.61 -57.36 19.72
N GLU A 269 38.72 -58.11 19.05
CA GLU A 269 38.03 -57.67 17.83
C GLU A 269 37.20 -56.39 18.07
N ARG A 270 36.46 -56.32 19.18
CA ARG A 270 35.69 -55.12 19.59
C ARG A 270 36.59 -53.97 20.03
N THR A 271 37.67 -54.23 20.78
CA THR A 271 38.69 -53.23 21.13
C THR A 271 39.30 -52.58 19.88
N ASN A 272 39.63 -53.38 18.85
CA ASN A 272 40.17 -52.84 17.60
C ASN A 272 39.14 -51.98 16.85
N ILE A 273 37.85 -52.34 16.88
CA ILE A 273 36.77 -51.52 16.30
C ILE A 273 36.61 -50.20 17.09
N PHE A 274 36.66 -50.27 18.43
CA PHE A 274 36.61 -49.08 19.29
C PHE A 274 37.78 -48.14 19.02
N ASN A 275 39.03 -48.63 19.03
CA ASN A 275 40.22 -47.83 18.74
C ASN A 275 40.17 -47.23 17.32
N GLN A 276 39.62 -47.94 16.33
CA GLN A 276 39.41 -47.39 14.98
C GLN A 276 38.35 -46.28 14.93
N ASN A 277 37.35 -46.32 15.82
CA ASN A 277 36.33 -45.27 15.92
C ASN A 277 36.85 -44.06 16.71
N GLU A 278 37.57 -44.27 17.80
CA GLU A 278 38.28 -43.23 18.54
C GLU A 278 39.30 -42.50 17.66
N PHE A 279 40.10 -43.22 16.86
CA PHE A 279 41.03 -42.62 15.91
C PHE A 279 40.29 -41.76 14.86
N LYS A 280 39.15 -42.21 14.35
CA LYS A 280 38.29 -41.41 13.46
C LYS A 280 37.67 -40.20 14.15
N SER A 281 37.32 -40.30 15.44
CA SER A 281 36.88 -39.13 16.20
C SER A 281 38.01 -38.12 16.30
N ALA A 282 39.19 -38.53 16.77
CA ALA A 282 40.35 -37.64 16.87
C ALA A 282 40.75 -37.01 15.52
N GLN A 283 40.58 -37.71 14.39
CA GLN A 283 40.74 -37.15 13.05
C GLN A 283 39.69 -36.08 12.72
N ARG A 284 38.43 -36.27 13.11
CA ARG A 284 37.35 -35.28 12.95
C ARG A 284 37.54 -34.08 13.87
N ASP A 285 37.91 -34.32 15.12
CA ASP A 285 38.13 -33.30 16.14
C ASP A 285 39.28 -32.38 15.71
N TRP A 286 40.42 -32.96 15.30
CA TRP A 286 41.52 -32.23 14.67
C TRP A 286 41.07 -31.46 13.42
N ALA A 287 40.29 -32.10 12.53
CA ALA A 287 39.86 -31.47 11.31
C ALA A 287 38.90 -30.29 11.55
N SER A 288 38.07 -30.33 12.61
CA SER A 288 37.30 -29.17 13.08
C SER A 288 38.24 -28.08 13.60
N GLU A 289 39.16 -28.42 14.51
CA GLU A 289 40.18 -27.48 15.04
C GLU A 289 40.97 -26.79 13.90
N GLN A 290 41.17 -27.44 12.74
CA GLN A 290 41.79 -26.81 11.56
C GLN A 290 40.85 -25.90 10.74
N ILE A 291 39.56 -26.22 10.61
CA ILE A 291 38.59 -25.32 9.95
C ILE A 291 38.39 -24.06 10.78
N ASP A 292 38.24 -24.22 12.10
CA ASP A 292 38.08 -23.11 13.04
C ASP A 292 39.36 -22.23 13.05
N TYR A 293 40.55 -22.83 13.01
CA TYR A 293 41.81 -22.11 12.83
C TYR A 293 41.84 -21.27 11.54
N TYR A 294 41.42 -21.81 10.38
CA TYR A 294 41.40 -21.03 9.15
C TYR A 294 40.38 -19.88 9.18
N LYS A 295 39.23 -20.06 9.84
CA LYS A 295 38.27 -18.97 10.08
C LYS A 295 38.88 -17.85 10.93
N ASP A 296 39.47 -18.20 12.07
CA ASP A 296 40.18 -17.26 12.95
C ASP A 296 41.28 -16.49 12.21
N GLN A 297 42.07 -17.18 11.37
CA GLN A 297 43.11 -16.52 10.55
C GLN A 297 42.51 -15.54 9.54
N PHE A 298 41.42 -15.93 8.86
CA PHE A 298 40.79 -15.11 7.82
C PHE A 298 40.21 -13.82 8.40
N GLU A 299 39.43 -13.93 9.49
CA GLU A 299 38.89 -12.78 10.21
C GLU A 299 39.98 -11.87 10.77
N THR A 300 40.99 -12.42 11.47
CA THR A 300 41.98 -11.60 12.19
C THR A 300 43.07 -11.04 11.30
N PHE A 301 43.77 -11.87 10.52
CA PHE A 301 45.10 -11.58 9.97
C PHE A 301 45.20 -11.63 8.44
N THR A 302 44.57 -12.61 7.78
CA THR A 302 44.76 -12.89 6.34
C THR A 302 44.43 -11.68 5.46
N PHE A 303 43.37 -10.94 5.79
CA PHE A 303 42.86 -9.82 4.98
C PHE A 303 43.00 -8.44 5.68
N SER A 304 43.89 -8.27 6.65
CA SER A 304 43.93 -7.04 7.48
C SER A 304 44.60 -5.81 6.85
N ASP A 305 45.10 -5.90 5.61
CA ASP A 305 46.00 -4.90 5.00
C ASP A 305 46.02 -5.04 3.46
N LEU A 306 44.86 -5.21 2.82
CA LEU A 306 44.78 -5.47 1.37
C LEU A 306 45.26 -4.29 0.50
N ASP A 307 45.32 -3.09 1.06
CA ASP A 307 46.03 -1.92 0.50
C ASP A 307 47.53 -2.16 0.22
N SER A 308 48.17 -3.14 0.91
CA SER A 308 49.62 -3.33 0.88
C SER A 308 50.05 -4.62 0.20
N GLU A 309 51.18 -4.55 -0.52
CA GLU A 309 51.81 -5.72 -1.15
C GLU A 309 52.11 -6.84 -0.13
N ASN A 310 52.35 -6.53 1.14
CA ASN A 310 52.54 -7.54 2.19
C ASN A 310 51.20 -8.19 2.60
N GLY A 311 50.13 -7.41 2.75
CA GLY A 311 48.81 -7.94 3.08
C GLY A 311 48.24 -8.78 1.94
N ILE A 312 48.35 -8.32 0.69
CA ILE A 312 48.01 -9.09 -0.51
C ILE A 312 48.76 -10.42 -0.58
N ASN A 313 50.08 -10.43 -0.34
CA ASN A 313 50.86 -11.67 -0.31
C ASN A 313 50.46 -12.60 0.86
N THR A 314 50.07 -12.03 2.01
CA THR A 314 49.58 -12.79 3.17
C THR A 314 48.21 -13.42 2.89
N ALA A 315 47.31 -12.65 2.26
CA ALA A 315 46.01 -13.09 1.79
C ALA A 315 46.13 -14.22 0.77
N GLU A 316 47.03 -14.05 -0.21
CA GLU A 316 47.28 -15.05 -1.25
C GLU A 316 47.79 -16.36 -0.64
N LEU A 317 48.74 -16.29 0.31
CA LEU A 317 49.24 -17.47 1.01
C LEU A 317 48.15 -18.16 1.83
N GLY A 318 47.34 -17.42 2.60
CA GLY A 318 46.28 -18.00 3.44
C GLY A 318 45.20 -18.74 2.64
N VAL A 319 44.68 -18.11 1.58
CA VAL A 319 43.69 -18.74 0.70
C VAL A 319 44.31 -19.90 -0.08
N GLN A 320 45.54 -19.76 -0.58
CA GLN A 320 46.22 -20.84 -1.29
C GLN A 320 46.57 -22.03 -0.39
N GLU A 321 46.86 -21.81 0.90
CA GLU A 321 47.05 -22.88 1.87
C GLU A 321 45.74 -23.62 2.16
N PHE A 322 44.64 -22.89 2.39
CA PHE A 322 43.31 -23.49 2.54
C PHE A 322 42.95 -24.37 1.33
N LEU A 323 43.11 -23.87 0.11
CA LEU A 323 42.81 -24.61 -1.13
C LEU A 323 43.63 -25.92 -1.26
N ASN A 324 44.83 -25.99 -0.69
CA ASN A 324 45.66 -27.20 -0.69
C ASN A 324 45.30 -28.17 0.44
N ASN A 325 45.01 -27.66 1.64
CA ASN A 325 44.82 -28.48 2.86
C ASN A 325 43.37 -28.91 3.08
N ALA A 326 42.39 -28.04 2.81
CA ALA A 326 40.97 -28.26 3.09
C ALA A 326 40.40 -29.55 2.47
N PRO A 327 40.82 -30.04 1.28
CA PRO A 327 40.34 -31.32 0.75
C PRO A 327 40.69 -32.52 1.65
N GLY A 328 41.86 -32.50 2.30
CA GLY A 328 42.25 -33.52 3.28
C GLY A 328 41.53 -33.38 4.62
N ILE A 329 41.26 -32.13 5.03
CA ILE A 329 40.48 -31.81 6.24
C ILE A 329 39.03 -32.30 6.10
N MET A 330 38.40 -32.09 4.94
CA MET A 330 37.04 -32.58 4.65
C MET A 330 36.94 -34.11 4.57
N GLU A 331 38.01 -34.77 4.13
CA GLU A 331 38.12 -36.24 4.17
C GLU A 331 38.27 -36.76 5.60
N ALA A 332 39.00 -36.04 6.46
CA ALA A 332 39.15 -36.36 7.89
C ALA A 332 37.86 -36.08 8.71
N LEU A 333 37.11 -35.03 8.39
CA LEU A 333 35.72 -34.83 8.87
C LEU A 333 34.81 -36.00 8.43
N GLY A 334 35.09 -36.61 7.28
CA GLY A 334 34.31 -37.70 6.71
C GLY A 334 33.03 -37.21 6.06
N VAL A 335 33.09 -36.05 5.37
CA VAL A 335 31.94 -35.48 4.64
C VAL A 335 31.55 -36.39 3.48
N GLU A 336 30.25 -36.62 3.30
CA GLU A 336 29.75 -37.47 2.21
C GLU A 336 29.91 -36.79 0.83
N GLY A 337 30.37 -37.55 -0.16
CA GLY A 337 30.51 -37.09 -1.55
C GLY A 337 31.89 -36.54 -1.89
N SER A 338 31.93 -35.36 -2.53
CA SER A 338 33.17 -34.77 -3.06
C SER A 338 33.84 -33.89 -2.01
N ARG A 339 34.97 -34.36 -1.44
CA ARG A 339 35.79 -33.59 -0.49
C ARG A 339 36.17 -32.20 -1.01
N TYR A 340 36.46 -32.07 -2.30
CA TYR A 340 36.77 -30.79 -2.95
C TYR A 340 35.58 -29.84 -3.04
N THR A 341 34.37 -30.39 -3.24
CA THR A 341 33.13 -29.59 -3.23
C THR A 341 32.82 -29.12 -1.81
N ALA A 342 33.00 -29.97 -0.80
CA ALA A 342 32.87 -29.58 0.61
C ALA A 342 33.87 -28.48 1.00
N SER A 343 35.14 -28.59 0.58
CA SER A 343 36.15 -27.55 0.80
C SER A 343 35.78 -26.22 0.14
N LYS A 344 35.28 -26.27 -1.09
CA LYS A 344 34.79 -25.11 -1.85
C LYS A 344 33.64 -24.42 -1.11
N THR A 345 32.60 -25.17 -0.73
CA THR A 345 31.47 -24.64 0.04
C THR A 345 31.92 -24.00 1.36
N LYS A 346 32.87 -24.63 2.09
CA LYS A 346 33.37 -24.06 3.34
C LYS A 346 34.27 -22.83 3.13
N LEU A 347 35.00 -22.73 2.03
CA LEU A 347 35.73 -21.49 1.69
C LEU A 347 34.76 -20.34 1.40
N ILE A 348 33.68 -20.60 0.66
CA ILE A 348 32.63 -19.61 0.40
C ILE A 348 32.00 -19.15 1.72
N GLU A 349 31.63 -20.09 2.60
CA GLU A 349 31.07 -19.81 3.93
C GLU A 349 32.01 -18.91 4.78
N ILE A 350 33.30 -19.24 4.87
CA ILE A 350 34.28 -18.45 5.62
C ILE A 350 34.49 -17.05 4.99
N LEU A 351 34.43 -16.93 3.66
CA LEU A 351 34.52 -15.64 2.97
C LEU A 351 33.28 -14.77 3.21
N THR A 352 32.06 -15.34 3.20
CA THR A 352 30.82 -14.65 3.59
C THR A 352 30.85 -14.18 5.05
N ASP A 353 31.26 -15.06 5.98
CA ASP A 353 31.44 -14.71 7.39
C ASP A 353 32.45 -13.56 7.57
N THR A 354 33.58 -13.61 6.82
CA THR A 354 34.60 -12.55 6.84
C THR A 354 34.04 -11.23 6.33
N LEU A 355 33.41 -11.23 5.15
CA LEU A 355 32.82 -10.05 4.50
C LEU A 355 31.70 -9.40 5.31
N THR A 356 30.98 -10.17 6.13
CA THR A 356 29.90 -9.65 6.99
C THR A 356 30.35 -9.28 8.41
N SER A 357 31.60 -9.53 8.77
CA SER A 357 32.19 -9.19 10.08
C SER A 357 32.35 -7.68 10.28
N GLU A 358 32.46 -7.23 11.53
CA GLU A 358 32.60 -5.79 11.88
C GLU A 358 33.77 -5.10 11.17
N LYS A 359 34.84 -5.85 10.87
CA LYS A 359 36.06 -5.37 10.20
C LYS A 359 35.83 -5.00 8.73
N PHE A 360 34.86 -5.63 8.07
CA PHE A 360 34.53 -5.42 6.65
C PHE A 360 33.17 -4.70 6.46
N LYS A 361 32.62 -4.07 7.52
CA LYS A 361 31.44 -3.19 7.43
C LYS A 361 31.71 -1.88 6.66
N ASN A 362 32.96 -1.55 6.38
CA ASN A 362 33.31 -0.47 5.46
C ASN A 362 33.22 -0.98 4.01
N ILE A 363 32.62 -0.19 3.12
CA ILE A 363 32.41 -0.60 1.73
C ILE A 363 33.75 -0.77 1.01
N ASP A 364 34.70 0.14 1.25
CA ASP A 364 36.02 0.10 0.60
C ASP A 364 36.76 -1.22 0.93
N ASP A 365 36.94 -1.55 2.22
CA ASP A 365 37.56 -2.82 2.65
C ASP A 365 36.87 -4.07 2.09
N SER A 366 35.54 -4.03 1.90
CA SER A 366 34.76 -5.13 1.32
C SER A 366 34.97 -5.28 -0.19
N GLU A 367 35.09 -4.16 -0.91
CA GLU A 367 35.35 -4.12 -2.36
C GLU A 367 36.80 -4.48 -2.67
N ASP A 368 37.76 -4.15 -1.80
CA ASP A 368 39.15 -4.60 -1.91
C ASP A 368 39.27 -6.11 -1.75
N LEU A 369 38.55 -6.72 -0.80
CA LEU A 369 38.48 -8.17 -0.64
C LEU A 369 37.81 -8.84 -1.85
N LEU A 370 36.71 -8.30 -2.36
CA LEU A 370 36.05 -8.82 -3.57
C LEU A 370 36.95 -8.71 -4.80
N SER A 371 37.63 -7.58 -4.98
CA SER A 371 38.59 -7.36 -6.07
C SER A 371 39.77 -8.34 -6.00
N PHE A 372 40.30 -8.58 -4.80
CA PHE A 372 41.36 -9.56 -4.55
C PHE A 372 40.96 -11.01 -4.92
N LEU A 373 39.67 -11.37 -4.80
CA LEU A 373 39.15 -12.68 -5.21
C LEU A 373 38.97 -12.80 -6.74
N GLU A 374 38.77 -11.69 -7.45
CA GLU A 374 38.62 -11.62 -8.91
C GLU A 374 39.97 -11.59 -9.67
N GLU A 375 41.12 -11.48 -8.99
CA GLU A 375 42.45 -11.49 -9.62
C GLU A 375 43.08 -12.90 -9.80
N ASP A 376 43.89 -13.09 -10.85
CA ASP A 376 44.57 -14.35 -11.21
C ASP A 376 45.66 -14.79 -10.21
N ARG A 377 45.25 -15.18 -9.00
CA ARG A 377 46.12 -15.40 -7.84
C ARG A 377 46.26 -16.86 -7.42
N PHE A 378 45.25 -17.70 -7.65
CA PHE A 378 45.15 -19.01 -7.01
C PHE A 378 45.29 -20.16 -8.00
N TYR A 379 45.66 -21.35 -7.51
CA TYR A 379 45.59 -22.59 -8.28
C TYR A 379 45.07 -23.74 -7.42
N ILE A 380 44.44 -24.72 -8.08
CA ILE A 380 43.98 -25.97 -7.44
C ILE A 380 44.67 -27.14 -8.17
N ALA A 381 45.51 -27.87 -7.44
CA ALA A 381 46.33 -28.93 -8.00
C ALA A 381 45.47 -30.08 -8.58
N GLY A 382 45.46 -30.20 -9.91
CA GLY A 382 44.64 -31.18 -10.65
C GLY A 382 43.44 -30.57 -11.38
N VAL A 383 43.09 -29.31 -11.09
CA VAL A 383 42.13 -28.51 -11.86
C VAL A 383 42.89 -27.52 -12.75
N SER A 384 43.79 -26.72 -12.14
CA SER A 384 44.60 -25.73 -12.86
C SER A 384 45.60 -26.39 -13.82
N PRO A 385 45.75 -25.88 -15.07
CA PRO A 385 46.76 -26.35 -16.01
C PRO A 385 48.18 -26.34 -15.43
N LYS A 386 48.98 -27.35 -15.75
CA LYS A 386 50.38 -27.42 -15.29
C LYS A 386 51.35 -26.92 -16.38
N LYS A 387 52.12 -25.89 -16.04
CA LYS A 387 53.12 -25.25 -16.92
C LYS A 387 54.36 -26.14 -17.09
N LYS A 388 55.13 -25.88 -18.14
CA LYS A 388 56.28 -26.72 -18.56
C LYS A 388 57.46 -26.71 -17.57
N ASP A 389 57.53 -25.71 -16.71
CA ASP A 389 58.48 -25.60 -15.59
C ASP A 389 58.06 -26.39 -14.35
N GLY A 390 56.82 -26.90 -14.31
CA GLY A 390 56.25 -27.62 -13.17
C GLY A 390 55.41 -26.75 -12.23
N THR A 391 55.29 -25.44 -12.48
CA THR A 391 54.31 -24.56 -11.80
C THR A 391 52.89 -24.81 -12.33
N TYR A 392 51.88 -24.22 -11.70
CA TYR A 392 50.51 -24.20 -12.20
C TYR A 392 50.16 -22.84 -12.83
N GLU A 393 49.19 -22.86 -13.73
CA GLU A 393 48.45 -21.66 -14.13
C GLU A 393 47.65 -21.16 -12.93
N LYS A 394 47.73 -19.84 -12.67
CA LYS A 394 46.88 -19.18 -11.69
C LYS A 394 45.61 -18.71 -12.38
N SER A 395 44.53 -18.60 -11.62
CA SER A 395 43.24 -18.07 -12.05
C SER A 395 42.56 -17.35 -10.88
N SER A 396 41.56 -16.51 -11.17
CA SER A 396 40.70 -15.92 -10.14
C SER A 396 39.97 -17.00 -9.34
N LEU A 397 39.55 -16.69 -8.10
CA LEU A 397 38.77 -17.65 -7.32
C LEU A 397 37.40 -17.89 -7.99
N SER A 398 36.84 -16.83 -8.62
CA SER A 398 35.62 -16.87 -9.42
C SER A 398 35.73 -17.78 -10.65
N ASP A 399 36.85 -17.79 -11.38
CA ASP A 399 37.09 -18.70 -12.51
C ASP A 399 37.29 -20.16 -12.05
N LEU A 400 37.97 -20.36 -10.92
CA LEU A 400 38.16 -21.69 -10.33
C LEU A 400 36.84 -22.29 -9.82
N PHE A 401 35.91 -21.44 -9.38
CA PHE A 401 34.65 -21.85 -8.75
C PHE A 401 33.42 -21.70 -9.66
N GLY A 402 33.48 -20.92 -10.73
CA GLY A 402 32.35 -20.66 -11.64
C GLY A 402 31.16 -20.03 -10.92
N SER A 403 29.95 -20.42 -11.34
CA SER A 403 28.66 -19.92 -10.80
C SER A 403 28.44 -20.10 -9.30
N ASP A 404 29.27 -20.90 -8.63
CA ASP A 404 29.12 -21.19 -7.20
C ASP A 404 29.82 -20.12 -6.33
N LEU A 405 30.58 -19.18 -6.93
CA LEU A 405 31.12 -17.99 -6.27
C LEU A 405 30.73 -16.74 -7.10
N ASP A 406 29.49 -16.27 -6.91
CA ASP A 406 29.03 -15.01 -7.50
C ASP A 406 29.38 -13.84 -6.57
N THR A 407 30.37 -13.04 -6.98
CA THR A 407 30.80 -11.84 -6.24
C THR A 407 29.70 -10.77 -6.15
N ASN A 408 28.70 -10.80 -7.04
CA ASN A 408 27.55 -9.89 -6.98
C ASN A 408 26.54 -10.33 -5.92
N ALA A 409 26.38 -11.64 -5.70
CA ALA A 409 25.58 -12.18 -4.59
C ALA A 409 26.23 -11.82 -3.24
N LEU A 410 27.56 -11.95 -3.13
CA LEU A 410 28.31 -11.51 -1.95
C LEU A 410 28.19 -10.00 -1.70
N ARG A 411 28.31 -9.15 -2.74
CA ARG A 411 28.03 -7.70 -2.64
C ARG A 411 26.62 -7.43 -2.09
N ALA A 412 25.60 -8.13 -2.58
CA ALA A 412 24.22 -7.96 -2.14
C ALA A 412 24.02 -8.37 -0.67
N GLU A 413 24.67 -9.45 -0.22
CA GLU A 413 24.60 -9.95 1.16
C GLU A 413 25.30 -8.99 2.16
N VAL A 414 26.46 -8.43 1.79
CA VAL A 414 27.15 -7.37 2.54
C VAL A 414 26.27 -6.11 2.65
N LEU A 415 25.69 -5.66 1.54
CA LEU A 415 24.81 -4.47 1.52
C LEU A 415 23.55 -4.66 2.37
N GLU A 416 22.90 -5.83 2.33
CA GLU A 416 21.75 -6.10 3.20
C GLU A 416 22.16 -6.19 4.67
N SER A 417 23.32 -6.78 5.00
CA SER A 417 23.87 -6.82 6.37
C SER A 417 24.11 -5.42 6.93
N ILE A 418 24.81 -4.55 6.19
CA ILE A 418 25.05 -3.15 6.55
C ILE A 418 23.71 -2.41 6.73
N SER A 419 22.75 -2.63 5.83
CA SER A 419 21.43 -1.99 5.93
C SER A 419 20.63 -2.51 7.13
N SER A 420 20.76 -3.79 7.49
CA SER A 420 20.10 -4.43 8.63
C SER A 420 20.62 -3.86 9.96
N GLU A 421 21.94 -3.64 10.09
CA GLU A 421 22.52 -2.98 11.26
C GLU A 421 22.07 -1.51 11.39
N ALA A 422 21.97 -0.80 10.26
CA ALA A 422 21.43 0.55 10.22
C ALA A 422 19.93 0.58 10.59
N ARG A 423 19.13 -0.36 10.11
CA ARG A 423 17.71 -0.55 10.48
C ARG A 423 17.55 -0.84 11.98
N LYS A 424 18.36 -1.72 12.57
CA LYS A 424 18.38 -2.00 14.03
C LYS A 424 18.74 -0.75 14.83
N THR A 425 19.82 -0.07 14.48
CA THR A 425 20.28 1.16 15.16
C THR A 425 19.22 2.26 15.11
N LEU A 426 18.60 2.46 13.95
CA LEU A 426 17.48 3.39 13.77
C LEU A 426 16.27 2.99 14.61
N THR A 427 15.96 1.70 14.71
CA THR A 427 14.84 1.17 15.50
C THR A 427 15.07 1.38 17.00
N GLY A 428 16.29 1.14 17.51
CA GLY A 428 16.66 1.46 18.90
C GLY A 428 16.44 2.93 19.24
N LYS A 429 16.85 3.86 18.37
CA LYS A 429 16.62 5.30 18.55
C LYS A 429 15.15 5.71 18.46
N LYS A 430 14.35 5.04 17.63
CA LYS A 430 12.88 5.22 17.60
C LYS A 430 12.21 4.74 18.88
N ILE A 431 12.70 3.67 19.50
CA ILE A 431 12.20 3.16 20.79
C ILE A 431 12.55 4.15 21.91
N GLN A 432 13.83 4.55 22.02
CA GLN A 432 14.29 5.53 23.02
C GLN A 432 13.49 6.83 22.95
N LEU A 433 13.26 7.38 21.74
CA LEU A 433 12.43 8.58 21.59
C LEU A 433 10.98 8.37 22.07
N ASN A 434 10.38 7.21 21.82
CA ASN A 434 9.04 6.91 22.33
C ASN A 434 9.02 6.82 23.86
N GLU A 435 10.01 6.15 24.48
CA GLU A 435 10.12 6.05 25.94
C GLU A 435 10.34 7.43 26.61
N GLU A 436 11.14 8.30 25.99
CA GLU A 436 11.31 9.68 26.43
C GLU A 436 10.00 10.49 26.33
N LEU A 437 9.28 10.39 25.20
CA LEU A 437 7.99 11.06 25.03
C LEU A 437 6.92 10.51 25.99
N ASP A 438 6.81 9.19 26.16
CA ASP A 438 5.91 8.58 27.14
C ASP A 438 6.20 9.07 28.56
N SER A 439 7.47 9.27 28.92
CA SER A 439 7.88 9.88 30.19
C SER A 439 7.42 11.33 30.33
N VAL A 440 7.52 12.16 29.27
CA VAL A 440 7.02 13.55 29.28
C VAL A 440 5.50 13.61 29.42
N PHE A 441 4.76 12.83 28.63
CA PHE A 441 3.29 12.80 28.67
C PHE A 441 2.75 12.23 29.99
N THR A 442 3.39 11.20 30.55
CA THR A 442 2.97 10.58 31.82
C THR A 442 3.21 11.51 33.02
N ARG A 443 4.31 12.28 33.02
CA ARG A 443 4.64 13.17 34.15
C ARG A 443 3.81 14.46 34.18
N ASN A 444 3.39 14.96 33.02
CA ASN A 444 2.83 16.32 32.87
C ASN A 444 1.40 16.32 32.27
N GLY A 445 0.57 15.34 32.65
CA GLY A 445 -0.76 15.11 32.07
C GLY A 445 -1.70 16.33 32.08
N ASP A 446 -1.72 17.10 33.18
CA ASP A 446 -2.53 18.32 33.31
C ASP A 446 -1.73 19.62 33.06
N ASP A 447 -0.43 19.63 33.33
CA ASP A 447 0.44 20.80 33.12
C ASP A 447 0.93 20.87 31.66
N ILE A 448 0.05 21.37 30.80
CA ILE A 448 0.30 21.63 29.37
C ILE A 448 1.59 22.44 29.16
N VAL A 449 1.91 23.40 30.04
CA VAL A 449 3.08 24.28 29.87
C VAL A 449 4.38 23.54 30.21
N THR A 450 4.44 22.77 31.30
CA THR A 450 5.63 21.92 31.57
C THR A 450 5.82 20.87 30.48
N ARG A 451 4.73 20.26 30.00
CA ARG A 451 4.80 19.30 28.87
C ARG A 451 5.41 19.92 27.62
N GLN A 452 4.97 21.10 27.19
CA GLN A 452 5.54 21.74 25.99
C GLN A 452 7.01 22.18 26.20
N ILE A 453 7.40 22.58 27.42
CA ILE A 453 8.82 22.83 27.79
C ILE A 453 9.64 21.54 27.64
N GLU A 454 9.20 20.43 28.23
CA GLU A 454 9.93 19.16 28.16
C GLU A 454 9.94 18.55 26.74
N LEU A 455 8.86 18.71 25.96
CA LEU A 455 8.85 18.32 24.54
C LEU A 455 9.88 19.10 23.72
N ALA A 456 10.05 20.40 23.99
CA ALA A 456 11.10 21.20 23.39
C ALA A 456 12.51 20.72 23.81
N GLU A 457 12.72 20.37 25.09
CA GLU A 457 13.99 19.81 25.59
C GLU A 457 14.35 18.49 24.90
N VAL A 458 13.39 17.58 24.71
CA VAL A 458 13.63 16.33 23.96
C VAL A 458 13.93 16.63 22.48
N TYR A 459 13.13 17.48 21.83
CA TYR A 459 13.30 17.78 20.39
C TYR A 459 14.62 18.48 20.04
N GLN A 460 15.13 19.32 20.95
CA GLN A 460 16.36 20.11 20.75
C GLN A 460 17.66 19.28 20.89
N LYS A 461 17.59 17.99 21.24
CA LYS A 461 18.76 17.08 21.30
C LYS A 461 19.32 16.77 19.91
N ASP A 462 20.65 16.78 19.77
CA ASP A 462 21.39 16.44 18.52
C ASP A 462 21.03 15.05 17.92
N GLU A 463 20.60 14.10 18.74
CA GLU A 463 20.21 12.75 18.31
C GLU A 463 18.87 12.70 17.57
N TYR A 464 17.97 13.65 17.83
CA TYR A 464 16.61 13.74 17.26
C TYR A 464 16.42 14.95 16.34
N TYR A 465 17.15 16.05 16.58
CA TYR A 465 16.99 17.28 15.82
C TYR A 465 17.27 17.09 14.32
N GLY A 466 16.38 17.64 13.50
CA GLY A 466 16.42 17.54 12.03
C GLY A 466 16.18 16.14 11.46
N LYS A 467 15.86 15.12 12.27
CA LYS A 467 15.62 13.75 11.78
C LYS A 467 14.15 13.57 11.40
N TYR A 468 13.88 13.28 10.12
CA TYR A 468 12.52 13.06 9.60
C TYR A 468 11.73 12.01 10.40
N TRP A 469 12.37 10.93 10.85
CA TRP A 469 11.72 9.89 11.64
C TRP A 469 11.35 10.36 13.06
N ALA A 470 12.12 11.27 13.66
CA ALA A 470 11.80 11.85 14.96
C ALA A 470 10.61 12.81 14.81
N ASN A 471 10.64 13.67 13.80
CA ASN A 471 9.56 14.57 13.42
C ASN A 471 8.21 13.84 13.26
N ALA A 472 8.22 12.64 12.65
CA ALA A 472 7.03 11.81 12.48
C ALA A 472 6.50 11.28 13.84
N ILE A 473 7.38 10.80 14.72
CA ILE A 473 7.01 10.30 16.06
C ILE A 473 6.47 11.46 16.93
N PHE A 474 7.11 12.63 16.90
CA PHE A 474 6.61 13.82 17.59
C PHE A 474 5.19 14.17 17.13
N LYS A 475 4.94 14.22 15.81
CA LYS A 475 3.58 14.45 15.25
C LYS A 475 2.57 13.36 15.59
N GLN A 476 3.00 12.12 15.76
CA GLN A 476 2.13 11.02 16.17
C GLN A 476 1.72 11.12 17.65
N ARG A 477 2.57 11.70 18.51
CA ARG A 477 2.28 11.92 19.94
C ARG A 477 1.58 13.25 20.23
N ASP A 478 1.89 14.30 19.46
CA ASP A 478 1.23 15.60 19.49
C ASP A 478 0.97 16.09 18.06
N SER A 479 -0.29 16.00 17.61
CA SER A 479 -0.69 16.45 16.27
C SER A 479 -0.57 17.97 16.08
N SER A 480 -0.44 18.75 17.16
CA SER A 480 -0.15 20.18 17.12
C SER A 480 1.34 20.50 16.97
N PHE A 481 2.22 19.49 17.00
CA PHE A 481 3.67 19.70 16.87
C PHE A 481 4.08 20.08 15.44
N ILE A 482 4.46 21.34 15.24
CA ILE A 482 4.89 21.85 13.94
C ILE A 482 6.42 21.86 13.87
N VAL A 483 6.96 20.94 13.08
CA VAL A 483 8.39 20.82 12.76
C VAL A 483 8.93 22.16 12.29
N THR A 484 9.67 22.83 13.18
CA THR A 484 10.27 24.13 12.95
C THR A 484 11.68 24.16 13.53
N PRO A 485 12.60 25.00 13.01
CA PRO A 485 13.90 25.19 13.63
C PRO A 485 13.75 25.91 14.98
N PRO A 486 14.31 25.36 16.08
CA PRO A 486 14.36 26.05 17.35
C PRO A 486 15.27 27.28 17.24
N LEU A 487 14.98 28.29 18.05
CA LEU A 487 15.72 29.54 18.15
C LEU A 487 16.69 29.47 19.33
N ASN A 488 17.86 30.09 19.20
CA ASN A 488 18.75 30.23 20.36
C ASN A 488 18.13 31.14 21.45
N GLU A 489 18.68 31.13 22.66
CA GLU A 489 18.17 31.90 23.80
C GLU A 489 17.96 33.41 23.49
N VAL A 490 18.82 34.01 22.67
CA VAL A 490 18.76 35.44 22.33
C VAL A 490 17.61 35.75 21.36
N GLU A 491 17.47 34.95 20.31
CA GLU A 491 16.35 35.02 19.36
C GLU A 491 15.02 34.72 20.04
N SER A 492 15.00 33.68 20.88
CA SER A 492 13.88 33.29 21.74
C SER A 492 13.38 34.46 22.60
N ARG A 493 14.29 35.15 23.30
CA ARG A 493 13.98 36.35 24.12
C ARG A 493 13.53 37.56 23.30
N LYS A 494 13.90 37.66 22.03
CA LYS A 494 13.39 38.69 21.11
C LYS A 494 11.94 38.37 20.73
N LEU A 495 11.66 37.13 20.32
CA LEU A 495 10.35 36.70 19.84
C LEU A 495 9.29 36.71 20.96
N MET A 496 9.62 36.24 22.17
CA MET A 496 8.69 36.26 23.30
C MET A 496 8.25 37.68 23.70
N LYS A 497 9.13 38.68 23.60
CA LYS A 497 8.77 40.10 23.81
C LYS A 497 7.88 40.69 22.72
N GLU A 498 7.93 40.12 21.53
CA GLU A 498 6.98 40.47 20.48
C GLU A 498 5.61 39.84 20.74
N LEU A 499 5.58 38.59 21.22
CA LEU A 499 4.35 37.93 21.68
C LEU A 499 3.72 38.65 22.88
N GLU A 500 4.50 39.18 23.83
CA GLU A 500 3.99 40.06 24.91
C GLU A 500 3.20 41.27 24.35
N LYS A 501 3.73 41.91 23.29
CA LYS A 501 3.10 43.05 22.62
C LYS A 501 1.85 42.63 21.85
N GLN A 502 1.88 41.47 21.17
CA GLN A 502 0.78 40.97 20.35
C GLN A 502 -0.43 40.50 21.19
N TYR A 503 -0.17 39.77 22.30
CA TYR A 503 -1.20 39.31 23.23
C TYR A 503 -1.61 40.35 24.30
N ASP A 504 -1.06 41.56 24.22
CA ASP A 504 -1.26 42.68 25.16
C ASP A 504 -1.16 42.28 26.65
N VAL A 505 -0.07 41.57 26.97
CA VAL A 505 0.20 41.01 28.30
C VAL A 505 0.25 42.08 29.41
N LYS A 506 0.57 43.32 29.05
CA LYS A 506 0.58 44.47 29.97
C LYS A 506 -0.80 44.84 30.51
N ASN A 507 -1.86 44.54 29.77
CA ASN A 507 -3.25 44.77 30.17
C ASN A 507 -3.94 43.49 30.66
N GLY A 508 -3.17 42.44 31.00
CA GLY A 508 -3.66 41.19 31.58
C GLY A 508 -3.87 40.05 30.59
N GLY A 509 -3.56 40.25 29.31
CA GLY A 509 -3.58 39.17 28.32
C GLY A 509 -2.58 38.05 28.61
N LYS A 510 -2.86 36.84 28.11
CA LYS A 510 -2.02 35.64 28.28
C LYS A 510 -1.50 35.18 26.92
N ILE A 511 -0.22 34.78 26.85
CA ILE A 511 0.35 34.18 25.65
C ILE A 511 -0.18 32.75 25.53
N ASN A 512 -0.73 32.40 24.36
CA ASN A 512 -1.16 31.03 24.09
C ASN A 512 0.06 30.12 23.92
N ILE A 513 0.18 29.09 24.77
CA ILE A 513 1.26 28.09 24.77
C ILE A 513 1.32 27.28 23.46
N PHE A 514 0.19 27.12 22.76
CA PHE A 514 0.09 26.38 21.49
C PHE A 514 0.44 27.21 20.24
N ASN A 515 0.88 28.46 20.40
CA ASN A 515 1.35 29.28 19.28
C ASN A 515 2.64 28.67 18.70
N VAL A 516 2.75 28.49 17.37
CA VAL A 516 3.93 27.85 16.75
C VAL A 516 5.24 28.55 17.08
N ASN A 517 5.20 29.87 17.30
CA ASN A 517 6.37 30.65 17.66
C ASN A 517 6.86 30.35 19.08
N VAL A 518 6.02 29.78 19.93
CA VAL A 518 6.34 29.32 21.30
C VAL A 518 6.99 27.92 21.27
N GLN A 519 6.56 27.03 20.37
CA GLN A 519 7.21 25.71 20.15
C GLN A 519 8.70 25.82 19.71
N ARG A 520 9.10 26.99 19.20
CA ARG A 520 10.47 27.28 18.72
C ARG A 520 11.41 27.85 19.78
N ILE A 521 10.92 28.12 20.98
CA ILE A 521 11.65 28.86 22.02
C ILE A 521 12.57 27.91 22.80
N ASP A 522 13.76 28.39 23.16
CA ASP A 522 14.69 27.73 24.08
C ASP A 522 13.97 27.39 25.40
N SER A 523 14.13 26.16 25.91
CA SER A 523 13.36 25.68 27.07
C SER A 523 13.56 26.53 28.33
N ASN A 524 14.73 27.14 28.50
CA ASN A 524 15.04 28.02 29.63
C ASN A 524 14.24 29.33 29.53
N VAL A 525 14.03 29.84 28.32
CA VAL A 525 13.21 31.04 28.07
C VAL A 525 11.73 30.72 28.24
N LEU A 526 11.24 29.58 27.77
CA LEU A 526 9.87 29.13 28.06
C LEU A 526 9.63 29.01 29.58
N LYS A 527 10.59 28.46 30.31
CA LYS A 527 10.54 28.31 31.77
C LYS A 527 10.46 29.65 32.49
N GLU A 528 11.27 30.63 32.06
CA GLU A 528 11.19 32.01 32.57
C GLU A 528 9.81 32.65 32.34
N TYR A 529 9.18 32.43 31.18
CA TYR A 529 7.85 32.97 30.89
C TYR A 529 6.72 32.21 31.62
N LYS A 530 6.92 30.92 31.93
CA LYS A 530 6.02 30.17 32.82
C LYS A 530 6.11 30.66 34.27
N ASP A 531 7.33 30.83 34.80
CA ASP A 531 7.57 31.22 36.19
C ASP A 531 7.07 32.65 36.49
N ASN A 532 6.91 33.49 35.45
CA ASN A 532 6.29 34.82 35.52
C ASN A 532 4.75 34.82 35.28
N ASP A 533 4.11 33.65 35.12
CA ASP A 533 2.67 33.51 34.80
C ASP A 533 2.22 34.29 33.55
N LEU A 534 3.03 34.24 32.47
CA LEU A 534 2.73 34.94 31.21
C LEU A 534 2.04 34.05 30.16
N PHE A 535 2.10 32.73 30.33
CA PHE A 535 1.30 31.77 29.56
C PHE A 535 -0.07 31.54 30.21
N GLY A 536 -1.08 31.22 29.39
CA GLY A 536 -2.41 30.88 29.87
C GLY A 536 -3.44 30.84 28.76
N ASP A 537 -4.70 30.71 29.16
CA ASP A 537 -5.84 30.80 28.26
C ASP A 537 -6.09 32.27 27.83
N PRO A 538 -5.98 32.62 26.53
CA PRO A 538 -6.26 33.97 26.05
C PRO A 538 -7.77 34.32 25.99
N TYR A 539 -8.66 33.37 26.29
CA TYR A 539 -10.13 33.56 26.32
C TYR A 539 -10.70 33.73 27.74
N ASP A 540 -9.84 33.80 28.77
CA ASP A 540 -10.23 33.96 30.19
C ASP A 540 -11.22 32.89 30.71
N GLY A 541 -11.26 31.70 30.08
CA GLY A 541 -12.18 30.60 30.37
C GLY A 541 -13.44 30.55 29.51
N ASP A 542 -13.65 31.49 28.58
CA ASP A 542 -14.79 31.47 27.64
C ASP A 542 -14.54 30.50 26.46
N GLU A 543 -14.97 29.26 26.64
CA GLU A 543 -14.95 28.21 25.61
C GLU A 543 -15.85 28.53 24.39
N GLY A 544 -16.76 29.51 24.49
CA GLY A 544 -17.51 30.07 23.36
C GLY A 544 -16.65 31.03 22.53
N ALA A 545 -16.00 31.99 23.20
CA ALA A 545 -15.02 32.90 22.59
C ALA A 545 -13.90 32.13 21.88
N LYS A 546 -13.38 31.08 22.52
CA LYS A 546 -12.41 30.16 21.93
C LYS A 546 -12.87 29.58 20.59
N LYS A 547 -14.08 29.00 20.54
CA LYS A 547 -14.64 28.40 19.32
C LYS A 547 -14.92 29.41 18.22
N LEU A 548 -15.38 30.61 18.59
CA LEU A 548 -15.57 31.73 17.66
C LEU A 548 -14.23 32.18 17.05
N HIS A 549 -13.15 32.16 17.83
CA HIS A 549 -11.80 32.49 17.36
C HIS A 549 -11.22 31.38 16.48
N GLU A 550 -11.24 30.13 16.94
CA GLU A 550 -10.75 28.98 16.18
C GLU A 550 -11.46 28.85 14.82
N GLY A 551 -12.79 28.93 14.79
CA GLY A 551 -13.57 28.94 13.55
C GLY A 551 -13.31 30.17 12.68
N GLY A 552 -13.12 31.35 13.28
CA GLY A 552 -12.78 32.57 12.56
C GLY A 552 -11.39 32.56 11.94
N VAL A 553 -10.40 32.00 12.63
CA VAL A 553 -9.04 31.76 12.14
C VAL A 553 -9.04 30.76 10.98
N LEU A 554 -9.86 29.70 11.04
CA LEU A 554 -10.03 28.76 9.94
C LEU A 554 -10.69 29.40 8.71
N ASN A 555 -11.71 30.24 8.90
CA ASN A 555 -12.33 31.03 7.82
C ASN A 555 -11.31 31.95 7.13
N LEU A 556 -10.55 32.72 7.91
CA LEU A 556 -9.44 33.55 7.44
C LEU A 556 -8.36 32.74 6.71
N GLN A 557 -8.15 31.47 7.10
CA GLN A 557 -7.23 30.57 6.39
C GLN A 557 -7.75 30.15 5.03
N SER A 558 -9.06 29.92 4.87
CA SER A 558 -9.63 29.69 3.53
C SER A 558 -9.41 30.90 2.66
N VAL A 559 -9.86 32.08 3.10
CA VAL A 559 -9.73 33.33 2.33
C VAL A 559 -8.30 33.57 1.86
N VAL A 560 -7.27 33.35 2.70
CA VAL A 560 -5.88 33.50 2.30
C VAL A 560 -5.38 32.36 1.38
N LYS A 561 -5.81 31.10 1.58
CA LYS A 561 -5.53 30.01 0.63
C LYS A 561 -6.14 30.30 -0.75
N ASP A 562 -7.37 30.83 -0.77
CA ASP A 562 -8.11 31.14 -1.99
C ASP A 562 -7.44 32.30 -2.75
N ILE A 563 -7.02 33.37 -2.06
CA ILE A 563 -6.18 34.43 -2.64
C ILE A 563 -4.84 33.88 -3.14
N PHE A 564 -4.24 32.89 -2.47
CA PHE A 564 -3.03 32.24 -2.97
C PHE A 564 -3.29 31.29 -4.15
N LYS A 565 -4.48 30.72 -4.37
CA LYS A 565 -4.77 29.91 -5.56
C LYS A 565 -4.49 30.72 -6.84
N GLU A 566 -4.96 31.97 -6.86
CA GLU A 566 -4.85 32.90 -8.00
C GLU A 566 -3.44 33.44 -8.25
N ARG A 567 -2.53 33.36 -7.27
CA ARG A 567 -1.14 33.83 -7.41
C ARG A 567 -0.20 32.73 -7.93
N GLU A 568 0.71 33.10 -8.84
CA GLU A 568 1.77 32.22 -9.38
C GLU A 568 2.89 31.95 -8.34
N LEU A 569 2.57 31.18 -7.30
CA LEU A 569 3.51 30.72 -6.28
C LEU A 569 3.65 29.19 -6.30
N PRO A 570 4.80 28.61 -5.91
CA PRO A 570 4.91 27.18 -5.66
C PRO A 570 3.98 26.72 -4.54
N GLU A 571 3.34 25.56 -4.66
CA GLU A 571 2.36 25.07 -3.67
C GLU A 571 2.94 24.91 -2.24
N GLY A 572 4.21 24.54 -2.13
CA GLY A 572 4.92 24.53 -0.83
C GLY A 572 5.04 25.91 -0.20
N GLU A 573 5.18 26.96 -1.03
CA GLU A 573 5.20 28.35 -0.56
C GLU A 573 3.79 28.84 -0.22
N LYS A 574 2.76 28.54 -1.05
CA LYS A 574 1.35 28.85 -0.73
C LYS A 574 0.95 28.33 0.66
N LYS A 575 1.34 27.08 0.98
CA LYS A 575 1.11 26.48 2.32
C LYS A 575 1.88 27.19 3.43
N LEU A 576 3.15 27.56 3.20
CA LEU A 576 4.00 28.22 4.20
C LEU A 576 3.54 29.66 4.49
N GLN A 577 3.25 30.45 3.45
CA GLN A 577 2.72 31.82 3.57
C GLN A 577 1.34 31.78 4.26
N SER A 578 0.45 30.82 3.92
CA SER A 578 -0.84 30.62 4.59
C SER A 578 -0.70 30.31 6.08
N ALA A 579 0.21 29.40 6.45
CA ALA A 579 0.45 29.03 7.83
C ALA A 579 1.02 30.22 8.64
N ALA A 580 1.97 30.96 8.06
CA ALA A 580 2.55 32.13 8.69
C ALA A 580 1.53 33.26 8.88
N PHE A 581 0.64 33.52 7.90
CA PHE A 581 -0.45 34.48 8.03
C PHE A 581 -1.36 34.14 9.21
N ILE A 582 -1.71 32.86 9.38
CA ILE A 582 -2.55 32.42 10.51
C ILE A 582 -1.90 32.67 11.86
N ASN A 583 -0.61 32.40 12.00
CA ASN A 583 0.13 32.71 13.23
C ASN A 583 0.29 34.21 13.48
N TRP A 584 0.18 35.04 12.44
CA TRP A 584 0.25 36.51 12.51
C TRP A 584 -1.12 37.19 12.77
N VAL A 585 -2.23 36.64 12.26
CA VAL A 585 -3.59 37.21 12.42
C VAL A 585 -4.26 36.72 13.71
N SER A 586 -4.04 35.46 14.10
CA SER A 586 -4.59 34.83 15.31
C SER A 586 -4.49 35.73 16.57
N PRO A 587 -3.31 36.25 16.96
CA PRO A 587 -3.22 37.15 18.11
C PRO A 587 -3.92 38.50 17.89
N ARG A 588 -3.86 39.06 16.67
CA ARG A 588 -4.47 40.37 16.34
C ARG A 588 -6.00 40.37 16.43
N ILE A 589 -6.65 39.23 16.15
CA ILE A 589 -8.08 39.04 16.39
C ILE A 589 -8.39 39.24 17.88
N LEU A 590 -7.58 38.65 18.77
CA LEU A 590 -7.76 38.74 20.23
C LEU A 590 -7.52 40.17 20.74
N THR A 591 -6.47 40.86 20.27
CA THR A 591 -6.21 42.27 20.63
C THR A 591 -7.37 43.18 20.20
N THR A 592 -7.87 42.99 18.98
CA THR A 592 -8.99 43.76 18.41
C THR A 592 -10.29 43.46 19.16
N ALA A 593 -10.53 42.19 19.48
CA ALA A 593 -11.69 41.74 20.23
C ALA A 593 -11.76 42.32 21.64
N ARG A 594 -10.65 42.24 22.42
CA ARG A 594 -10.58 42.81 23.77
C ARG A 594 -10.84 44.32 23.76
N LYS A 595 -10.26 45.04 22.80
CA LYS A 595 -10.48 46.50 22.67
C LYS A 595 -11.90 46.86 22.20
N TYR A 596 -12.50 46.08 21.29
CA TYR A 596 -13.90 46.28 20.90
C TYR A 596 -14.87 46.00 22.05
N ALA A 597 -14.62 44.94 22.82
CA ALA A 597 -15.37 44.56 24.01
C ALA A 597 -15.33 45.66 25.09
N GLU A 598 -14.14 46.22 25.37
CA GLU A 598 -13.96 47.37 26.26
C GLU A 598 -14.73 48.60 25.77
N LEU A 599 -14.54 49.01 24.50
CA LEU A 599 -15.14 50.24 23.94
C LEU A 599 -16.67 50.18 23.84
N ASN A 600 -17.24 49.00 23.60
CA ASN A 600 -18.69 48.82 23.44
C ASN A 600 -19.40 48.31 24.70
N ASN A 601 -18.64 47.90 25.74
CA ASN A 601 -19.12 47.19 26.93
C ASN A 601 -19.95 45.93 26.54
N VAL A 602 -19.30 45.02 25.83
CA VAL A 602 -19.85 43.71 25.40
C VAL A 602 -18.88 42.58 25.77
N ASP A 603 -19.31 41.33 25.66
CA ASP A 603 -18.48 40.17 26.02
C ASP A 603 -17.39 39.90 24.97
N ILE A 604 -16.32 39.20 25.36
CA ILE A 604 -15.17 38.92 24.50
C ILE A 604 -15.56 38.08 23.26
N SER A 605 -16.57 37.21 23.38
CA SER A 605 -17.20 36.49 22.26
C SER A 605 -17.71 37.43 21.15
N ASP A 606 -18.43 38.52 21.49
CA ASP A 606 -18.91 39.50 20.52
C ASP A 606 -17.74 40.26 19.86
N GLY A 607 -16.72 40.58 20.65
CA GLY A 607 -15.48 41.19 20.16
C GLY A 607 -14.73 40.31 19.17
N ILE A 608 -14.69 39.01 19.39
CA ILE A 608 -14.04 38.04 18.49
C ILE A 608 -14.84 37.94 17.19
N GLN A 609 -16.17 37.83 17.26
CA GLN A 609 -16.99 37.79 16.04
C GLN A 609 -16.86 39.09 15.22
N TYR A 610 -16.79 40.25 15.87
CA TYR A 610 -16.49 41.52 15.21
C TYR A 610 -15.09 41.52 14.56
N ALA A 611 -14.05 41.14 15.30
CA ALA A 611 -12.67 41.14 14.83
C ALA A 611 -12.45 40.18 13.65
N VAL A 612 -13.00 38.96 13.72
CA VAL A 612 -12.97 37.98 12.62
C VAL A 612 -13.60 38.56 11.36
N ASN A 613 -14.79 39.17 11.47
CA ASN A 613 -15.47 39.80 10.33
C ASN A 613 -14.66 40.96 9.75
N TYR A 614 -14.05 41.81 10.60
CA TYR A 614 -13.20 42.93 10.21
C TYR A 614 -11.97 42.47 9.40
N TYR A 615 -11.21 41.49 9.91
CA TYR A 615 -10.06 40.95 9.18
C TYR A 615 -10.48 40.22 7.88
N THR A 616 -11.64 39.56 7.88
CA THR A 616 -12.18 38.87 6.69
C THR A 616 -12.54 39.85 5.58
N GLN A 617 -13.26 40.93 5.93
CA GLN A 617 -13.65 41.97 4.98
C GLN A 617 -12.43 42.70 4.41
N LYS A 618 -11.45 43.06 5.25
CA LYS A 618 -10.26 43.79 4.80
C LYS A 618 -9.35 42.93 3.89
N LEU A 619 -9.20 41.63 4.17
CA LEU A 619 -8.53 40.70 3.25
C LEU A 619 -9.18 40.66 1.87
N LYS A 620 -10.51 40.50 1.81
CA LYS A 620 -11.26 40.39 0.55
C LYS A 620 -11.24 41.70 -0.25
N ALA A 621 -11.39 42.85 0.41
CA ALA A 621 -11.39 44.16 -0.22
C ALA A 621 -10.07 44.46 -0.94
N GLU A 622 -8.93 44.29 -0.27
CA GLU A 622 -7.62 44.68 -0.81
C GLU A 622 -7.07 43.70 -1.85
N ASN A 623 -7.49 42.43 -1.81
CA ASN A 623 -7.08 41.44 -2.81
C ASN A 623 -8.02 41.38 -4.02
N SER A 624 -8.89 42.39 -4.20
CA SER A 624 -9.80 42.52 -5.34
C SER A 624 -10.76 41.33 -5.54
N PHE A 625 -11.07 40.58 -4.47
CA PHE A 625 -11.99 39.44 -4.55
C PHE A 625 -13.41 39.92 -4.92
N GLY A 626 -13.96 39.37 -6.01
CA GLY A 626 -15.11 39.92 -6.70
C GLY A 626 -16.36 40.11 -5.83
N GLY A 627 -16.78 41.36 -5.64
CA GLY A 627 -18.17 41.72 -5.34
C GLY A 627 -18.77 41.31 -3.98
N LEU A 628 -18.06 40.58 -3.10
CA LEU A 628 -18.62 40.06 -1.84
C LEU A 628 -18.78 41.11 -0.72
N VAL A 629 -19.64 42.11 -0.98
CA VAL A 629 -20.29 42.96 0.02
C VAL A 629 -21.76 42.54 0.13
N PRO A 630 -22.26 42.07 1.28
CA PRO A 630 -23.67 41.70 1.42
C PRO A 630 -24.62 42.92 1.30
N ASP A 631 -25.46 42.93 0.26
CA ASP A 631 -26.37 44.03 -0.17
C ASP A 631 -27.31 44.65 0.89
N ASN A 632 -27.34 44.16 2.12
CA ASN A 632 -28.31 44.57 3.16
C ASN A 632 -27.72 44.86 4.56
N LYS A 633 -26.41 45.12 4.69
CA LYS A 633 -25.86 45.78 5.89
C LYS A 633 -24.92 46.94 5.52
N PRO A 634 -25.03 48.12 6.16
CA PRO A 634 -24.15 49.25 5.87
C PRO A 634 -22.74 48.99 6.43
N ILE A 635 -21.81 48.58 5.57
CA ILE A 635 -20.39 48.48 5.92
C ILE A 635 -19.80 49.91 5.96
N PRO A 636 -19.04 50.29 7.00
CA PRO A 636 -18.28 51.55 6.98
C PRO A 636 -17.24 51.50 5.86
N ALA A 637 -17.10 52.59 5.10
CA ALA A 637 -16.17 52.65 3.98
C ALA A 637 -14.71 52.41 4.45
N ILE A 638 -14.12 51.28 4.05
CA ILE A 638 -12.71 50.97 4.27
C ILE A 638 -11.91 51.52 3.08
N GLU A 639 -11.96 52.85 2.91
CA GLU A 639 -11.38 53.55 1.75
C GLU A 639 -9.84 53.70 1.85
N ASP A 640 -9.27 53.65 3.06
CA ASP A 640 -7.83 53.82 3.35
C ASP A 640 -7.05 52.47 3.35
N ALA A 641 -7.32 51.63 2.34
CA ALA A 641 -6.97 50.20 2.29
C ALA A 641 -5.85 49.88 1.27
N GLY A 642 -4.61 50.21 1.61
CA GLY A 642 -3.45 50.00 0.73
C GLY A 642 -2.82 48.60 0.84
N ASP A 643 -2.88 47.85 -0.27
CA ASP A 643 -2.22 46.55 -0.57
C ASP A 643 -1.63 45.77 0.63
N ILE A 644 -2.42 44.90 1.27
CA ILE A 644 -1.90 43.76 2.05
C ILE A 644 -1.01 42.90 1.12
N SER A 645 0.30 43.08 1.24
CA SER A 645 1.26 42.07 0.79
C SER A 645 1.09 40.81 1.66
N LEU A 646 0.35 39.84 1.15
CA LEU A 646 0.33 38.48 1.69
C LEU A 646 1.66 37.72 1.46
N LEU A 647 2.62 38.32 0.73
CA LEU A 647 3.99 37.82 0.68
C LEU A 647 4.78 38.39 1.85
N ILE A 648 5.32 37.49 2.67
CA ILE A 648 6.32 37.80 3.70
C ILE A 648 7.59 38.33 3.02
N ASP A 649 8.06 39.51 3.43
CA ASP A 649 9.38 40.02 3.08
C ASP A 649 10.43 39.62 4.15
N GLU A 650 11.69 40.04 3.97
CA GLU A 650 12.80 39.71 4.89
C GLU A 650 12.61 40.20 6.35
N ASN A 651 11.58 41.02 6.60
CA ASN A 651 11.18 41.55 7.90
C ASN A 651 9.86 40.95 8.43
N GLY A 652 9.16 40.09 7.66
CA GLY A 652 7.86 39.51 8.02
C GLY A 652 6.70 40.04 7.17
N PHE A 653 5.47 39.97 7.70
CA PHE A 653 4.35 40.81 7.24
C PHE A 653 4.46 42.17 7.93
N SER A 654 4.45 43.28 7.17
CA SER A 654 4.78 44.58 7.75
C SER A 654 3.73 45.08 8.78
N ASP A 655 4.21 45.73 9.84
CA ASP A 655 3.38 46.20 10.96
C ASP A 655 2.63 47.51 10.63
N ASP A 656 2.82 48.08 9.43
CA ASP A 656 2.14 49.29 8.94
C ASP A 656 0.70 49.03 8.48
N ILE A 657 0.43 47.84 7.95
CA ILE A 657 -0.82 47.46 7.26
C ILE A 657 -2.07 47.65 8.16
N TYR A 658 -1.92 47.64 9.49
CA TYR A 658 -3.02 47.73 10.46
C TYR A 658 -2.83 48.82 11.54
N LYS A 659 -2.15 49.92 11.21
CA LYS A 659 -2.07 51.09 12.12
C LYS A 659 -3.35 51.93 12.20
N SER A 660 -4.35 51.67 11.34
CA SER A 660 -5.58 52.46 11.24
C SER A 660 -6.64 52.13 12.32
N ILE A 661 -7.05 53.20 13.03
CA ILE A 661 -8.39 53.43 13.60
C ILE A 661 -9.04 52.28 14.41
N THR A 662 -8.34 51.75 15.41
CA THR A 662 -8.98 50.92 16.46
C THR A 662 -9.71 51.75 17.54
N ASN A 663 -10.02 53.01 17.29
CA ASN A 663 -10.63 53.93 18.27
C ASN A 663 -12.13 54.22 18.02
N ASP A 664 -12.63 53.98 16.81
CA ASP A 664 -13.97 54.41 16.36
C ASP A 664 -14.91 53.22 16.04
N MET A 665 -14.58 52.03 16.55
CA MET A 665 -15.24 50.76 16.24
C MET A 665 -16.60 50.59 16.95
N VAL A 666 -17.69 51.05 16.32
CA VAL A 666 -19.08 50.90 16.81
C VAL A 666 -19.90 50.02 15.86
N SER A 667 -20.67 49.06 16.41
CA SER A 667 -21.30 47.99 15.62
C SER A 667 -22.29 48.46 14.52
N VAL A 668 -22.28 47.73 13.39
CA VAL A 668 -23.11 47.99 12.20
C VAL A 668 -24.61 47.91 12.49
N ASP A 669 -25.04 46.98 13.35
CA ASP A 669 -26.44 46.84 13.71
C ASP A 669 -26.93 48.03 14.55
N LYS A 670 -26.09 48.53 15.46
CA LYS A 670 -26.34 49.74 16.26
C LYS A 670 -26.35 51.01 15.39
N GLN A 671 -25.53 51.06 14.33
CA GLN A 671 -25.62 52.11 13.30
C GLN A 671 -26.92 52.00 12.49
N SER A 672 -27.39 50.79 12.19
CA SER A 672 -28.62 50.53 11.42
C SER A 672 -29.89 50.91 12.22
N GLU A 673 -29.93 50.59 13.52
CA GLU A 673 -30.98 51.07 14.43
C GLU A 673 -31.03 52.61 14.47
N LEU A 674 -29.87 53.27 14.60
CA LEU A 674 -29.76 54.73 14.59
C LEU A 674 -30.18 55.33 13.23
N HIS A 675 -29.87 54.67 12.11
CA HIS A 675 -30.30 55.10 10.78
C HIS A 675 -31.84 55.10 10.68
N LEU A 676 -32.50 54.00 11.07
CA LEU A 676 -33.95 53.88 11.06
C LEU A 676 -34.63 54.89 12.01
N ASP A 677 -34.07 55.11 13.20
CA ASP A 677 -34.52 56.13 14.16
C ASP A 677 -34.44 57.56 13.60
N ILE A 678 -33.36 57.89 12.87
CA ILE A 678 -33.22 59.18 12.17
C ILE A 678 -34.27 59.33 11.07
N LEU A 679 -34.48 58.31 10.23
CA LEU A 679 -35.47 58.37 9.15
C LEU A 679 -36.91 58.43 9.69
N GLN A 680 -37.23 57.73 10.77
CA GLN A 680 -38.54 57.85 11.42
C GLN A 680 -38.76 59.28 11.94
N LYS A 681 -37.78 59.85 12.65
CA LYS A 681 -37.83 61.24 13.13
C LYS A 681 -37.93 62.26 11.99
N ALA A 682 -37.33 61.99 10.84
CA ALA A 682 -37.48 62.81 9.63
C ALA A 682 -38.92 62.77 9.10
N ASN A 683 -39.50 61.58 8.92
CA ASN A 683 -40.88 61.40 8.46
C ASN A 683 -41.89 62.03 9.44
N ASP A 684 -41.72 61.82 10.75
CA ASP A 684 -42.54 62.45 11.78
C ASP A 684 -42.43 63.98 11.73
N ALA A 685 -41.23 64.51 11.44
CA ALA A 685 -41.04 65.95 11.26
C ALA A 685 -41.75 66.49 10.01
N VAL A 686 -41.79 65.75 8.89
CA VAL A 686 -42.54 66.13 7.67
C VAL A 686 -44.02 66.27 8.02
N ALA A 687 -44.60 65.21 8.58
CA ALA A 687 -46.03 65.10 8.85
C ALA A 687 -46.56 66.19 9.79
N ASN A 688 -45.73 66.66 10.73
CA ASN A 688 -46.16 67.58 11.79
C ASN A 688 -45.83 69.08 11.55
N ASN A 689 -44.94 69.46 10.62
CA ASN A 689 -44.45 70.86 10.52
C ASN A 689 -44.85 71.65 9.26
N ASN A 690 -45.50 71.05 8.26
CA ASN A 690 -45.94 71.75 7.04
C ASN A 690 -44.83 72.48 6.24
N GLY A 691 -43.56 72.03 6.35
CA GLY A 691 -42.47 72.46 5.47
C GLY A 691 -41.07 72.40 6.09
N TYR A 692 -40.11 71.97 5.29
CA TYR A 692 -38.65 71.95 5.55
C TYR A 692 -38.26 71.42 6.93
N ILE A 693 -38.13 70.10 7.02
CA ILE A 693 -37.92 69.34 8.26
C ILE A 693 -36.71 69.81 9.07
N PHE A 694 -35.65 70.24 8.40
CA PHE A 694 -34.43 70.74 9.04
C PHE A 694 -34.55 72.22 9.43
N LYS A 695 -35.40 72.60 10.40
CA LYS A 695 -35.54 74.01 10.84
C LYS A 695 -35.42 74.34 12.32
N LYS A 696 -35.40 73.35 13.24
CA LYS A 696 -35.39 73.65 14.69
C LYS A 696 -34.30 72.94 15.49
N ASN A 697 -34.07 71.65 15.25
CA ASN A 697 -33.06 70.84 15.92
C ASN A 697 -32.27 70.03 14.88
N SER A 698 -31.11 69.51 15.26
CA SER A 698 -30.47 68.41 14.53
C SER A 698 -31.20 67.10 14.82
N ILE A 699 -31.46 66.30 13.77
CA ILE A 699 -31.98 64.94 13.88
C ILE A 699 -30.84 63.90 13.77
N VAL A 700 -29.79 64.18 13.00
CA VAL A 700 -28.58 63.35 12.92
C VAL A 700 -27.64 63.74 14.08
N LYS A 701 -27.45 62.85 15.06
CA LYS A 701 -26.69 63.18 16.30
C LYS A 701 -25.46 62.32 16.57
N ALA A 702 -25.37 61.12 16.01
CA ALA A 702 -24.19 60.27 16.20
C ALA A 702 -23.04 60.76 15.28
N PRO A 703 -21.81 60.96 15.79
CA PRO A 703 -20.69 61.47 14.99
C PRO A 703 -20.36 60.64 13.75
N VAL A 704 -20.56 59.31 13.81
CA VAL A 704 -20.29 58.37 12.70
C VAL A 704 -21.00 58.73 11.39
N PHE A 705 -22.17 59.38 11.44
CA PHE A 705 -22.88 59.82 10.23
C PHE A 705 -22.30 61.08 9.60
N PHE A 706 -21.42 61.82 10.29
CA PHE A 706 -20.76 63.02 9.78
C PHE A 706 -19.37 62.73 9.19
N ILE A 707 -19.07 61.46 8.92
CA ILE A 707 -17.93 61.07 8.10
C ILE A 707 -18.31 61.28 6.63
N LEU A 708 -17.39 61.84 5.85
CA LEU A 708 -17.51 61.97 4.40
C LEU A 708 -16.89 60.75 3.71
N THR A 709 -17.36 60.42 2.51
CA THR A 709 -16.67 59.46 1.62
C THR A 709 -15.40 60.09 1.02
N ASP A 710 -14.53 59.29 0.40
CA ASP A 710 -13.34 59.77 -0.32
C ASP A 710 -13.65 60.79 -1.44
N GLU A 711 -14.76 60.64 -2.18
CA GLU A 711 -15.24 61.67 -3.14
C GLU A 711 -15.56 63.04 -2.46
N GLY A 712 -15.46 63.13 -1.13
CA GLY A 712 -15.81 64.30 -0.33
C GLY A 712 -17.31 64.49 -0.15
N ARG A 713 -18.10 63.39 -0.20
CA ARG A 713 -19.57 63.42 -0.19
C ARG A 713 -20.16 63.09 1.17
N PRO A 714 -21.36 63.60 1.51
CA PRO A 714 -22.13 63.11 2.65
C PRO A 714 -22.48 61.62 2.52
N GLY A 715 -22.45 60.88 3.62
CA GLY A 715 -22.91 59.49 3.66
C GLY A 715 -24.42 59.33 3.38
N ILE A 716 -24.80 58.12 2.94
CA ILE A 716 -26.12 57.71 2.41
C ILE A 716 -27.35 58.15 3.23
N ILE A 717 -27.23 58.35 4.55
CA ILE A 717 -28.32 58.89 5.39
C ILE A 717 -28.82 60.26 4.89
N PHE A 718 -27.94 61.11 4.34
CA PHE A 718 -28.32 62.41 3.82
C PHE A 718 -29.06 62.34 2.47
N GLU A 719 -28.88 61.26 1.71
CA GLU A 719 -29.65 60.99 0.50
C GLU A 719 -31.07 60.52 0.83
N ALA A 720 -31.20 59.61 1.80
CA ALA A 720 -32.51 59.19 2.32
C ALA A 720 -33.27 60.40 2.93
N LEU A 721 -32.57 61.28 3.64
CA LEU A 721 -33.13 62.54 4.14
C LEU A 721 -33.51 63.53 3.02
N SER A 722 -32.78 63.56 1.91
CA SER A 722 -33.14 64.34 0.70
C SER A 722 -34.44 63.85 0.06
N ARG A 723 -34.63 62.53 -0.03
CA ARG A 723 -35.87 61.91 -0.56
C ARG A 723 -37.09 62.17 0.33
N ILE A 724 -36.89 62.34 1.64
CA ILE A 724 -37.95 62.67 2.62
C ILE A 724 -38.26 64.19 2.66
N ASP A 725 -37.31 65.06 2.34
CA ASP A 725 -37.54 66.50 2.34
C ASP A 725 -38.58 66.95 1.28
N PRO A 726 -39.62 67.72 1.64
CA PRO A 726 -40.66 68.14 0.69
C PRO A 726 -40.21 68.99 -0.50
N LEU A 727 -38.99 69.55 -0.49
CA LEU A 727 -38.39 70.26 -1.63
C LEU A 727 -37.29 69.45 -2.35
N SER A 728 -37.04 68.21 -1.91
CA SER A 728 -35.94 67.34 -2.34
C SER A 728 -34.59 68.07 -2.39
N THR A 729 -34.27 68.78 -1.31
CA THR A 729 -33.02 69.52 -1.12
C THR A 729 -31.78 68.63 -1.33
N HIS A 730 -30.73 69.12 -1.99
CA HIS A 730 -29.50 68.34 -2.24
C HIS A 730 -28.84 67.80 -0.94
N PRO A 731 -28.38 66.53 -0.89
CA PRO A 731 -27.83 65.90 0.33
C PRO A 731 -26.73 66.72 1.03
N ALA A 732 -25.83 67.32 0.25
CA ALA A 732 -24.72 68.14 0.75
C ALA A 732 -25.17 69.46 1.42
N VAL A 733 -26.37 69.96 1.09
CA VAL A 733 -26.97 71.12 1.79
C VAL A 733 -27.57 70.67 3.13
N ILE A 734 -28.17 69.47 3.18
CA ILE A 734 -28.71 68.88 4.42
C ILE A 734 -27.57 68.56 5.40
N TYR A 735 -26.47 67.97 4.93
CA TYR A 735 -25.28 67.68 5.74
C TYR A 735 -24.79 68.93 6.48
N ASN A 736 -24.48 70.01 5.76
CA ASN A 736 -23.95 71.23 6.37
C ASN A 736 -24.92 71.89 7.36
N ASP A 737 -26.22 71.82 7.08
CA ASP A 737 -27.25 72.28 7.99
C ASP A 737 -27.31 71.46 9.31
N GLN A 738 -27.13 70.13 9.25
CA GLN A 738 -27.09 69.27 10.44
C GLN A 738 -25.78 69.43 11.23
N VAL A 739 -24.63 69.59 10.55
CA VAL A 739 -23.32 69.88 11.19
C VAL A 739 -23.40 71.16 12.02
N VAL A 740 -23.92 72.25 11.44
CA VAL A 740 -24.08 73.55 12.13
C VAL A 740 -24.99 73.42 13.36
N LYS A 741 -26.04 72.59 13.31
CA LYS A 741 -26.96 72.37 14.44
C LYS A 741 -26.40 71.49 15.55
N ASN A 742 -25.37 70.71 15.27
CA ASN A 742 -24.56 70.01 16.27
C ASN A 742 -23.40 70.89 16.80
N GLY A 743 -23.28 72.14 16.35
CA GLY A 743 -22.22 73.07 16.77
C GLY A 743 -20.91 72.94 16.00
N GLY A 744 -20.88 72.15 14.92
CA GLY A 744 -19.73 72.04 14.03
C GLY A 744 -19.60 73.20 13.04
N LYS A 745 -18.43 73.31 12.41
CA LYS A 745 -18.21 74.19 11.25
C LYS A 745 -18.74 73.47 9.99
N PRO A 746 -19.52 74.13 9.11
CA PRO A 746 -19.95 73.52 7.85
C PRO A 746 -18.75 73.29 6.91
N GLU A 747 -18.88 72.27 6.06
CA GLU A 747 -17.86 71.84 5.12
C GLU A 747 -17.78 72.75 3.88
N GLU A 748 -16.56 72.92 3.35
CA GLU A 748 -16.30 73.68 2.13
C GLU A 748 -16.18 72.76 0.92
N TRP A 749 -17.34 72.38 0.37
CA TRP A 749 -17.47 71.46 -0.76
C TRP A 749 -16.53 71.77 -1.94
N ASN A 750 -16.03 70.72 -2.59
CA ASN A 750 -15.24 70.83 -3.81
C ASN A 750 -16.07 71.41 -4.99
N ASP A 751 -15.39 71.81 -6.07
CA ASP A 751 -16.05 72.52 -7.18
C ASP A 751 -17.01 71.64 -7.99
N GLN A 752 -16.84 70.30 -7.95
CA GLN A 752 -17.82 69.35 -8.48
C GLN A 752 -19.12 69.37 -7.67
N ILE A 753 -19.05 69.18 -6.35
CA ILE A 753 -20.23 69.17 -5.47
C ILE A 753 -20.91 70.55 -5.47
N LYS A 754 -20.16 71.66 -5.57
CA LYS A 754 -20.73 73.00 -5.79
C LYS A 754 -21.53 73.09 -7.10
N ALA A 755 -21.05 72.48 -8.19
CA ALA A 755 -21.75 72.45 -9.47
C ALA A 755 -23.01 71.55 -9.39
N GLU A 756 -22.91 70.37 -8.80
CA GLU A 756 -24.03 69.45 -8.57
C GLU A 756 -25.15 70.10 -7.72
N ILE A 757 -24.79 70.82 -6.64
CA ILE A 757 -25.74 71.62 -5.85
C ILE A 757 -26.41 72.69 -6.73
N ALA A 758 -25.65 73.41 -7.56
CA ALA A 758 -26.17 74.52 -8.37
C ALA A 758 -27.11 74.04 -9.49
N GLU A 759 -26.81 72.90 -10.12
CA GLU A 759 -27.66 72.26 -11.12
C GLU A 759 -28.94 71.70 -10.48
N TRP A 760 -28.80 70.90 -9.42
CA TRP A 760 -29.93 70.29 -8.72
C TRP A 760 -30.88 71.34 -8.13
N GLU A 761 -30.36 72.34 -7.41
CA GLU A 761 -31.20 73.39 -6.82
C GLU A 761 -31.80 74.34 -7.87
N GLY A 762 -31.29 74.34 -9.11
CA GLY A 762 -31.86 75.06 -10.25
C GLY A 762 -33.12 74.41 -10.85
N LEU A 763 -33.33 73.10 -10.64
CA LEU A 763 -34.53 72.38 -11.08
C LEU A 763 -35.77 72.80 -10.27
N THR A 764 -36.96 72.73 -10.88
CA THR A 764 -38.21 73.00 -10.13
C THR A 764 -38.45 71.94 -9.05
N ALA A 765 -39.09 72.31 -7.94
CA ALA A 765 -39.38 71.36 -6.86
C ALA A 765 -40.25 70.18 -7.33
N ASP A 766 -41.16 70.38 -8.28
CA ASP A 766 -41.95 69.29 -8.89
C ASP A 766 -41.10 68.44 -9.84
N THR A 767 -40.16 69.02 -10.60
CA THR A 767 -39.16 68.26 -11.39
C THR A 767 -38.32 67.39 -10.46
N ARG A 768 -37.71 67.97 -9.42
CA ARG A 768 -36.90 67.24 -8.44
C ARG A 768 -37.69 66.10 -7.80
N LYS A 769 -38.94 66.35 -7.42
CA LYS A 769 -39.83 65.36 -6.81
C LYS A 769 -40.34 64.28 -7.77
N ALA A 770 -40.41 64.56 -9.07
CA ALA A 770 -40.70 63.57 -10.09
C ALA A 770 -39.47 62.67 -10.36
N LEU A 771 -38.28 63.26 -10.35
CA LEU A 771 -37.00 62.56 -10.43
C LEU A 771 -36.78 61.68 -9.19
N THR A 772 -36.90 62.21 -7.96
CA THR A 772 -36.79 61.44 -6.69
C THR A 772 -37.95 60.47 -6.42
N SER A 773 -38.84 60.24 -7.40
CA SER A 773 -39.95 59.30 -7.26
C SER A 773 -39.58 57.90 -7.78
N ASN A 774 -40.00 56.86 -7.05
CA ASN A 774 -39.82 55.47 -7.45
C ASN A 774 -40.68 55.04 -8.66
N VAL A 775 -41.27 55.96 -9.43
CA VAL A 775 -42.17 55.69 -10.56
C VAL A 775 -41.50 56.07 -11.88
N ASP A 776 -41.03 55.09 -12.64
CA ASP A 776 -40.17 55.31 -13.82
C ASP A 776 -40.85 56.12 -14.93
N VAL A 777 -42.17 56.00 -15.07
CA VAL A 777 -42.97 56.85 -15.97
C VAL A 777 -42.87 58.33 -15.58
N ARG A 778 -42.79 58.67 -14.28
CA ARG A 778 -42.61 60.06 -13.82
C ARG A 778 -41.19 60.54 -14.02
N VAL A 779 -40.19 59.70 -13.69
CA VAL A 779 -38.77 60.00 -13.93
C VAL A 779 -38.54 60.27 -15.41
N ASN A 780 -38.98 59.38 -16.30
CA ASN A 780 -38.83 59.54 -17.75
C ASN A 780 -39.69 60.69 -18.31
N THR A 781 -40.83 61.04 -17.70
CA THR A 781 -41.60 62.25 -18.09
C THR A 781 -40.87 63.53 -17.69
N ALA A 782 -40.31 63.60 -16.48
CA ALA A 782 -39.50 64.74 -16.03
C ALA A 782 -38.24 64.89 -16.88
N LEU A 783 -37.54 63.78 -17.17
CA LEU A 783 -36.40 63.78 -18.09
C LEU A 783 -36.82 64.27 -19.50
N LYS A 784 -37.95 63.83 -20.06
CA LYS A 784 -38.45 64.37 -21.35
C LYS A 784 -38.80 65.87 -21.27
N GLN A 785 -39.27 66.38 -20.14
CA GLN A 785 -39.61 67.80 -19.93
C GLN A 785 -38.36 68.68 -19.80
N GLU A 786 -37.32 68.22 -19.11
CA GLU A 786 -36.02 68.91 -19.00
C GLU A 786 -35.11 68.66 -20.24
N GLY A 787 -35.61 68.00 -21.29
CA GLY A 787 -34.95 67.92 -22.59
C GLY A 787 -34.05 66.70 -22.83
N TYR A 788 -34.25 65.58 -22.14
CA TYR A 788 -33.53 64.33 -22.40
C TYR A 788 -34.26 63.41 -23.41
N ILE A 789 -33.50 62.63 -24.15
CA ILE A 789 -34.00 61.62 -25.11
C ILE A 789 -33.99 60.24 -24.46
N SER A 790 -35.10 59.51 -24.60
CA SER A 790 -35.26 58.14 -24.10
C SER A 790 -34.80 57.15 -25.16
N LEU A 791 -33.75 56.38 -24.88
CA LEU A 791 -33.23 55.38 -25.81
C LEU A 791 -34.26 54.28 -26.08
N THR A 792 -34.97 53.78 -25.06
CA THR A 792 -35.97 52.71 -25.19
C THR A 792 -37.14 53.12 -26.10
N ASP A 793 -37.71 54.31 -25.87
CA ASP A 793 -38.78 54.85 -26.73
C ASP A 793 -38.28 55.13 -28.16
N LEU A 794 -36.99 55.43 -28.33
CA LEU A 794 -36.40 55.67 -29.64
C LEU A 794 -36.16 54.35 -30.40
N THR A 795 -35.60 53.32 -29.77
CA THR A 795 -35.43 51.97 -30.35
C THR A 795 -36.75 51.45 -30.93
N GLN A 796 -37.86 51.68 -30.23
CA GLN A 796 -39.20 51.27 -30.67
C GLN A 796 -39.67 51.91 -32.00
N THR A 797 -39.05 53.03 -32.41
CA THR A 797 -39.47 53.85 -33.56
C THR A 797 -38.58 53.73 -34.79
N LEU A 798 -37.43 53.05 -34.66
CA LEU A 798 -36.37 53.00 -35.67
C LEU A 798 -36.53 51.88 -36.71
N ILE A 799 -37.59 51.07 -36.58
CA ILE A 799 -37.95 49.99 -37.52
C ILE A 799 -38.47 50.57 -38.83
N THR A 800 -37.89 50.11 -39.93
CA THR A 800 -38.19 50.52 -41.31
C THR A 800 -39.62 50.13 -41.74
N PRO A 801 -40.20 50.79 -42.77
CA PRO A 801 -41.60 50.59 -43.14
C PRO A 801 -41.90 49.20 -43.73
N ASP A 802 -40.88 48.47 -44.17
CA ASP A 802 -40.98 47.10 -44.69
C ASP A 802 -40.80 46.01 -43.61
N GLY A 803 -40.50 46.40 -42.36
CA GLY A 803 -40.25 45.47 -41.26
C GLY A 803 -38.86 44.83 -41.29
N SER A 804 -37.88 45.44 -41.95
CA SER A 804 -36.47 45.09 -41.80
C SER A 804 -35.86 45.67 -40.51
N ILE A 805 -34.77 45.07 -40.05
CA ILE A 805 -33.96 45.59 -38.95
C ILE A 805 -33.01 46.67 -39.53
N PRO A 806 -32.79 47.83 -38.87
CA PRO A 806 -31.91 48.90 -39.35
C PRO A 806 -30.41 48.58 -39.18
N VAL A 807 -30.00 47.36 -39.55
CA VAL A 807 -28.65 46.81 -39.51
C VAL A 807 -28.46 46.03 -40.80
N ARG A 808 -27.40 46.32 -41.55
CA ARG A 808 -27.14 45.70 -42.86
C ARG A 808 -26.19 44.50 -42.76
N GLU A 809 -26.26 43.61 -43.73
CA GLU A 809 -25.38 42.43 -43.85
C GLU A 809 -23.89 42.82 -44.02
N ASP A 810 -23.58 44.02 -44.53
CA ASP A 810 -22.20 44.51 -44.66
C ASP A 810 -21.64 45.19 -43.39
N GLU A 811 -22.45 45.40 -42.35
CA GLU A 811 -22.03 46.13 -41.14
C GLU A 811 -22.26 45.38 -39.80
N TYR A 812 -23.13 44.37 -39.75
CA TYR A 812 -23.46 43.67 -38.49
C TYR A 812 -22.22 43.07 -37.79
N SER A 813 -21.27 42.48 -38.52
CA SER A 813 -20.05 41.91 -37.93
C SER A 813 -19.16 42.96 -37.28
N ALA A 814 -19.07 44.17 -37.86
CA ALA A 814 -18.31 45.27 -37.27
C ALA A 814 -19.00 45.84 -36.02
N LEU A 815 -20.34 45.89 -36.03
CA LEU A 815 -21.12 46.31 -34.87
C LEU A 815 -21.13 45.27 -33.75
N LEU A 816 -21.10 43.97 -34.06
CA LEU A 816 -20.92 42.89 -33.08
C LEU A 816 -19.58 43.03 -32.35
N VAL A 817 -18.48 43.24 -33.08
CA VAL A 817 -17.16 43.49 -32.50
C VAL A 817 -17.15 44.77 -31.66
N ALA A 818 -17.76 45.86 -32.14
CA ALA A 818 -17.91 47.10 -31.38
C ALA A 818 -18.76 46.92 -30.09
N ALA A 819 -19.69 45.98 -30.10
CA ALA A 819 -20.53 45.57 -28.97
C ALA A 819 -19.90 44.49 -28.07
N GLY A 820 -18.60 44.20 -28.22
CA GLY A 820 -17.87 43.26 -27.37
C GLY A 820 -18.04 41.77 -27.72
N VAL A 821 -18.70 41.44 -28.84
CA VAL A 821 -18.89 40.06 -29.31
C VAL A 821 -17.75 39.68 -30.26
N THR A 822 -16.95 38.65 -29.91
CA THR A 822 -15.91 38.12 -30.83
C THR A 822 -16.32 36.85 -31.58
N ASP A 823 -17.47 36.26 -31.25
CA ASP A 823 -17.94 35.04 -31.89
C ASP A 823 -18.45 35.35 -33.31
N THR A 824 -18.04 34.54 -34.29
CA THR A 824 -18.41 34.76 -35.70
C THR A 824 -19.74 34.08 -36.02
N PHE A 825 -20.78 34.91 -36.22
CA PHE A 825 -22.09 34.47 -36.70
C PHE A 825 -22.24 34.76 -38.19
N THR A 826 -23.00 33.94 -38.92
CA THR A 826 -23.61 34.38 -40.18
C THR A 826 -24.72 35.39 -39.92
N TYR A 827 -25.14 36.14 -40.94
CA TYR A 827 -26.21 37.13 -40.80
C TYR A 827 -27.53 36.48 -40.37
N ASP A 828 -27.88 35.32 -40.91
CA ASP A 828 -29.05 34.54 -40.48
C ASP A 828 -28.95 34.07 -39.01
N GLN A 829 -27.77 33.66 -38.55
CA GLN A 829 -27.54 33.27 -37.15
C GLN A 829 -27.63 34.47 -36.19
N PHE A 830 -27.19 35.65 -36.64
CA PHE A 830 -27.37 36.91 -35.93
C PHE A 830 -28.86 37.29 -35.84
N LEU A 831 -29.60 37.24 -36.95
CA LEU A 831 -31.04 37.54 -36.97
C LEU A 831 -31.87 36.55 -36.12
N ALA A 832 -31.43 35.29 -36.02
CA ALA A 832 -32.01 34.28 -35.13
C ALA A 832 -31.71 34.50 -33.63
N ARG A 833 -30.97 35.56 -33.26
CA ARG A 833 -30.56 35.88 -31.88
C ARG A 833 -31.04 37.27 -31.46
N PRO A 834 -32.28 37.40 -30.95
CA PRO A 834 -32.87 38.69 -30.54
C PRO A 834 -31.98 39.52 -29.62
N ASP A 835 -31.27 38.85 -28.70
CA ASP A 835 -30.33 39.44 -27.75
C ASP A 835 -29.10 40.09 -28.41
N LEU A 836 -28.62 39.52 -29.52
CA LEU A 836 -27.53 40.09 -30.31
C LEU A 836 -28.05 41.20 -31.22
N VAL A 837 -29.22 41.02 -31.82
CA VAL A 837 -29.89 42.06 -32.64
C VAL A 837 -30.10 43.34 -31.84
N GLU A 838 -30.64 43.23 -30.62
CA GLU A 838 -30.90 44.40 -29.77
C GLU A 838 -29.61 45.14 -29.41
N ARG A 839 -28.54 44.42 -29.01
CA ARG A 839 -27.26 45.07 -28.67
C ARG A 839 -26.61 45.74 -29.88
N VAL A 840 -26.67 45.12 -31.05
CA VAL A 840 -26.16 45.70 -32.31
C VAL A 840 -26.95 46.94 -32.71
N ILE A 841 -28.28 46.97 -32.49
CA ILE A 841 -29.10 48.19 -32.65
C ILE A 841 -28.67 49.27 -31.64
N LYS A 842 -28.58 48.95 -30.34
CA LYS A 842 -28.13 49.87 -29.28
C LYS A 842 -26.74 50.46 -29.60
N GLN A 843 -25.78 49.64 -30.03
CA GLN A 843 -24.45 50.08 -30.44
C GLN A 843 -24.47 51.00 -31.67
N LYS A 844 -25.30 50.68 -32.68
CA LYS A 844 -25.45 51.56 -33.86
C LYS A 844 -26.11 52.89 -33.50
N MET A 845 -27.09 52.90 -32.59
CA MET A 845 -27.70 54.14 -32.09
C MET A 845 -26.68 55.02 -31.35
N PHE A 846 -25.82 54.42 -30.52
CA PHE A 846 -24.72 55.12 -29.85
C PHE A 846 -23.74 55.77 -30.84
N ASN A 847 -23.31 55.01 -31.87
CA ASN A 847 -22.46 55.52 -32.94
C ASN A 847 -23.12 56.69 -33.68
N GLY A 848 -24.43 56.63 -33.90
CA GLY A 848 -25.21 57.71 -34.49
C GLY A 848 -25.32 58.96 -33.61
N LEU A 849 -25.61 58.82 -32.32
CA LEU A 849 -25.65 59.93 -31.36
C LEU A 849 -24.34 60.72 -31.34
N LYS A 850 -23.21 60.00 -31.30
CA LYS A 850 -21.86 60.59 -31.29
C LYS A 850 -21.51 61.38 -32.56
N LEU A 851 -22.20 61.13 -33.67
CA LEU A 851 -22.09 61.90 -34.93
C LEU A 851 -23.09 63.06 -35.02
N ILE A 852 -24.03 63.17 -34.08
CA ILE A 852 -25.06 64.21 -34.02
C ILE A 852 -24.76 65.21 -32.90
N GLU A 853 -24.07 64.78 -31.85
CA GLU A 853 -23.56 65.62 -30.77
C GLU A 853 -22.81 66.84 -31.32
N GLY A 854 -23.15 68.04 -30.83
CA GLY A 854 -22.62 69.31 -31.35
C GLY A 854 -23.17 69.77 -32.72
N THR A 855 -23.89 68.93 -33.48
CA THR A 855 -24.50 69.33 -34.76
C THR A 855 -25.86 70.01 -34.60
N THR A 856 -26.55 69.77 -33.48
CA THR A 856 -27.81 70.43 -33.12
C THR A 856 -28.10 70.26 -31.62
N ASN A 857 -28.80 71.23 -31.04
CA ASN A 857 -29.30 71.20 -29.66
C ASN A 857 -30.82 70.97 -29.63
N ASN A 858 -31.44 70.58 -30.74
CA ASN A 858 -32.88 70.37 -30.87
C ASN A 858 -33.19 68.88 -30.93
N ASN A 859 -33.77 68.33 -29.85
CA ASN A 859 -34.08 66.90 -29.75
C ASN A 859 -34.91 66.34 -30.91
N ASN A 860 -35.82 67.15 -31.49
CA ASN A 860 -36.62 66.72 -32.63
C ASN A 860 -35.77 66.57 -33.91
N GLU A 861 -34.70 67.36 -34.03
CA GLU A 861 -33.71 67.21 -35.10
C GLU A 861 -32.75 66.05 -34.80
N THR A 862 -32.31 65.90 -33.54
CA THR A 862 -31.48 64.77 -33.08
C THR A 862 -32.13 63.42 -33.39
N ILE A 863 -33.42 63.26 -33.04
CA ILE A 863 -34.22 62.07 -33.34
C ILE A 863 -34.25 61.81 -34.85
N ARG A 864 -34.54 62.83 -35.68
CA ARG A 864 -34.60 62.67 -37.15
C ARG A 864 -33.23 62.34 -37.78
N LYS A 865 -32.14 62.99 -37.34
CA LYS A 865 -30.76 62.69 -37.74
C LYS A 865 -30.35 61.27 -37.36
N LEU A 866 -30.76 60.81 -36.19
CA LEU A 866 -30.47 59.45 -35.71
C LEU A 866 -31.26 58.40 -36.49
N THR A 867 -32.54 58.65 -36.80
CA THR A 867 -33.32 57.81 -37.70
C THR A 867 -32.67 57.68 -39.09
N ALA A 868 -32.10 58.77 -39.61
CA ALA A 868 -31.40 58.75 -40.90
C ALA A 868 -30.09 57.94 -40.86
N TYR A 869 -29.30 58.09 -39.79
CA TYR A 869 -28.09 57.31 -39.56
C TYR A 869 -28.40 55.82 -39.43
N MET A 870 -29.44 55.46 -38.67
CA MET A 870 -29.82 54.06 -38.45
C MET A 870 -30.19 53.33 -39.75
N VAL A 871 -30.81 54.01 -40.73
CA VAL A 871 -31.15 53.37 -42.01
C VAL A 871 -30.08 53.55 -43.09
N THR A 872 -29.33 54.66 -43.11
CA THR A 872 -28.44 55.01 -44.24
C THR A 872 -26.95 55.09 -43.90
N GLY A 873 -26.57 55.06 -42.63
CA GLY A 873 -25.19 55.30 -42.16
C GLY A 873 -24.74 56.78 -42.21
N ASP A 874 -25.59 57.69 -42.68
CA ASP A 874 -25.32 59.14 -42.78
C ASP A 874 -26.41 59.93 -42.05
N THR A 875 -26.00 60.75 -41.07
CA THR A 875 -26.88 61.61 -40.27
C THR A 875 -27.54 62.70 -41.11
N GLU A 876 -26.89 63.18 -42.18
CA GLU A 876 -27.37 64.29 -43.00
C GLU A 876 -28.50 63.89 -43.96
N ASN A 877 -28.82 62.60 -44.12
CA ASN A 877 -29.92 62.14 -44.97
C ASN A 877 -31.33 62.43 -44.39
N TRP A 878 -31.43 62.90 -43.15
CA TRP A 878 -32.69 63.08 -42.40
C TRP A 878 -33.76 63.95 -43.05
N ASN A 879 -33.38 64.83 -43.97
CA ASN A 879 -34.29 65.72 -44.68
C ASN A 879 -34.13 65.63 -46.22
N LYS A 880 -33.46 64.57 -46.72
CA LYS A 880 -33.20 64.34 -48.16
C LYS A 880 -34.15 63.27 -48.72
N GLY A 881 -34.82 63.56 -49.83
CA GLY A 881 -35.67 62.59 -50.54
C GLY A 881 -36.74 61.94 -49.66
N ASP A 882 -37.05 60.68 -49.93
CA ASP A 882 -38.09 59.92 -49.22
C ASP A 882 -37.77 59.68 -47.72
N PHE A 883 -36.47 59.68 -47.35
CA PHE A 883 -36.04 59.60 -45.96
C PHE A 883 -36.50 60.80 -45.10
N SER A 884 -36.84 61.93 -45.72
CA SER A 884 -37.42 63.08 -45.02
C SER A 884 -38.76 62.74 -44.37
N ASN A 885 -39.61 61.98 -45.07
CA ASN A 885 -40.90 61.53 -44.55
C ASN A 885 -40.69 60.46 -43.48
N TYR A 886 -39.81 59.47 -43.74
CA TYR A 886 -39.51 58.41 -42.78
C TYR A 886 -38.97 58.92 -41.44
N SER A 887 -38.04 59.87 -41.45
CA SER A 887 -37.52 60.46 -40.21
C SER A 887 -38.59 61.24 -39.45
N LEU A 888 -39.49 61.94 -40.16
CA LEU A 888 -40.61 62.66 -39.56
C LEU A 888 -41.67 61.70 -38.97
N GLU A 889 -41.91 60.55 -39.61
CA GLU A 889 -42.77 59.49 -39.07
C GLU A 889 -42.20 58.87 -37.79
N ALA A 890 -40.89 58.58 -37.74
CA ALA A 890 -40.23 58.07 -36.53
C ALA A 890 -40.29 59.10 -35.39
N LEU A 891 -40.09 60.39 -35.68
CA LEU A 891 -40.26 61.47 -34.71
C LEU A 891 -41.70 61.53 -34.15
N ASN A 892 -42.71 61.37 -35.01
CA ASN A 892 -44.11 61.34 -34.58
C ASN A 892 -44.45 60.07 -33.78
N ALA A 893 -43.85 58.93 -34.13
CA ALA A 893 -43.96 57.68 -33.36
C ALA A 893 -43.36 57.85 -31.96
N TYR A 894 -42.17 58.45 -31.84
CA TYR A 894 -41.50 58.73 -30.56
C TYR A 894 -42.33 59.61 -29.61
N HIS A 895 -42.95 60.67 -30.16
CA HIS A 895 -43.83 61.55 -29.37
C HIS A 895 -45.21 60.94 -29.06
N SER A 896 -45.62 59.87 -29.75
CA SER A 896 -46.90 59.19 -29.51
C SER A 896 -46.79 57.90 -28.67
N GLY A 897 -45.61 57.27 -28.60
CA GLY A 897 -45.41 55.97 -27.95
C GLY A 897 -46.08 54.80 -28.70
N SER A 898 -46.15 54.87 -30.04
CA SER A 898 -46.82 53.83 -30.85
C SER A 898 -45.88 52.68 -31.25
N ASN A 899 -46.23 51.47 -30.82
CA ASN A 899 -45.46 50.24 -31.06
C ASN A 899 -45.98 49.39 -32.24
N GLU A 900 -46.89 49.91 -33.08
CA GLU A 900 -47.54 49.13 -34.15
C GLU A 900 -46.55 48.56 -35.19
N ARG A 901 -45.51 49.32 -35.57
CA ARG A 901 -44.46 48.84 -36.49
C ARG A 901 -43.65 47.69 -35.89
N LEU A 902 -43.36 47.79 -34.60
CA LEU A 902 -42.67 46.75 -33.82
C LEU A 902 -43.47 45.44 -33.87
N ASN A 903 -44.75 45.50 -33.50
CA ASN A 903 -45.66 44.35 -33.55
C ASN A 903 -45.70 43.68 -34.94
N SER A 904 -45.58 44.42 -36.04
CA SER A 904 -45.54 43.84 -37.39
C SER A 904 -44.22 43.11 -37.67
N LEU A 905 -43.07 43.68 -37.31
CA LEU A 905 -41.75 43.07 -37.54
C LEU A 905 -41.60 41.74 -36.78
N PHE A 906 -42.01 41.70 -35.52
CA PHE A 906 -41.91 40.51 -34.67
C PHE A 906 -42.80 39.37 -35.17
N ASN A 907 -44.06 39.64 -35.48
CA ASN A 907 -44.99 38.64 -36.03
C ASN A 907 -44.55 38.08 -37.39
N ASN A 908 -43.94 38.89 -38.27
CA ASN A 908 -43.50 38.45 -39.59
C ASN A 908 -42.26 37.53 -39.55
N ASN A 909 -41.41 37.67 -38.54
CA ASN A 909 -40.15 36.90 -38.41
C ASN A 909 -40.24 35.76 -37.38
N GLY A 910 -41.41 35.56 -36.74
CA GLY A 910 -41.60 34.50 -35.73
C GLY A 910 -40.92 34.78 -34.39
N ILE A 911 -40.45 36.01 -34.16
CA ILE A 911 -39.75 36.41 -32.94
C ILE A 911 -40.80 36.95 -31.94
N SER A 912 -40.68 36.62 -30.65
CA SER A 912 -41.61 37.10 -29.63
C SER A 912 -41.35 38.56 -29.25
N LEU A 913 -42.42 39.35 -29.07
CA LEU A 913 -42.29 40.73 -28.59
C LEU A 913 -41.66 40.80 -27.18
N ASN A 914 -41.83 39.74 -26.38
CA ASN A 914 -41.24 39.64 -25.04
C ASN A 914 -39.71 39.50 -25.08
N SER A 915 -39.11 39.20 -26.24
CA SER A 915 -37.66 39.11 -26.42
C SER A 915 -36.95 40.47 -26.48
N PHE A 916 -37.70 41.58 -26.61
CA PHE A 916 -37.20 42.96 -26.68
C PHE A 916 -37.73 43.83 -25.53
N ASN A 917 -38.14 43.18 -24.44
CA ASN A 917 -38.76 43.78 -23.24
C ASN A 917 -37.99 43.43 -21.95
N LEU A 918 -36.75 42.95 -22.10
CA LEU A 918 -35.75 42.68 -21.06
C LEU A 918 -34.56 43.58 -21.36
N ASP A 919 -34.08 44.39 -20.40
CA ASP A 919 -32.91 45.22 -20.63
C ASP A 919 -31.66 44.37 -20.36
N VAL A 920 -31.20 43.60 -21.36
CA VAL A 920 -30.12 42.61 -21.20
C VAL A 920 -28.72 43.26 -21.28
N PRO A 921 -28.00 43.48 -20.15
CA PRO A 921 -26.61 43.89 -20.20
C PRO A 921 -25.74 42.79 -20.80
N PHE A 922 -24.62 43.17 -21.41
CA PHE A 922 -23.48 42.26 -21.53
C PHE A 922 -22.58 42.55 -20.34
N SER A 923 -22.31 41.53 -19.53
CA SER A 923 -20.97 41.36 -18.96
C SER A 923 -20.35 40.17 -19.67
N ARG A 924 -19.05 40.23 -19.93
CA ARG A 924 -18.30 39.11 -20.49
C ARG A 924 -17.62 38.26 -19.42
N ASP A 925 -17.80 38.67 -18.17
CA ASP A 925 -17.01 38.30 -17.00
C ASP A 925 -17.92 37.62 -15.97
N LEU A 926 -18.86 36.80 -16.45
CA LEU A 926 -19.81 36.00 -15.65
C LEU A 926 -19.54 34.50 -15.82
N ILE A 927 -18.33 34.12 -15.41
CA ILE A 927 -18.04 32.79 -14.87
C ILE A 927 -17.49 33.06 -13.47
N ASP A 928 -18.39 33.08 -12.48
CA ASP A 928 -18.04 33.14 -11.07
C ASP A 928 -18.18 31.74 -10.45
N THR A 929 -17.39 31.44 -9.42
CA THR A 929 -16.84 30.08 -9.23
C THR A 929 -17.07 29.46 -7.84
N GLU A 930 -17.95 30.02 -7.01
CA GLU A 930 -18.16 29.50 -5.65
C GLU A 930 -18.77 28.07 -5.64
N ILE A 931 -19.75 27.79 -6.51
CA ILE A 931 -20.31 26.42 -6.66
C ILE A 931 -19.37 25.48 -7.45
N ASP A 932 -18.40 26.00 -8.21
CA ASP A 932 -17.43 25.18 -8.94
C ASP A 932 -16.40 24.48 -8.03
N ASN A 933 -16.18 24.93 -6.78
CA ASN A 933 -15.18 24.31 -5.89
C ASN A 933 -15.57 22.90 -5.38
N VAL A 934 -16.87 22.55 -5.36
CA VAL A 934 -17.30 21.15 -5.11
C VAL A 934 -17.54 20.44 -6.44
N LEU A 935 -18.23 21.09 -7.39
CA LEU A 935 -18.66 20.42 -8.64
C LEU A 935 -17.53 20.19 -9.66
N ASN A 936 -16.41 20.89 -9.52
CA ASN A 936 -15.16 20.61 -10.23
C ASN A 936 -14.06 20.11 -9.28
N VAL A 937 -14.41 19.41 -8.19
CA VAL A 937 -13.44 18.49 -7.57
C VAL A 937 -13.04 17.49 -8.64
N ASP A 938 -11.78 17.51 -9.05
CA ASP A 938 -11.26 16.48 -9.92
C ASP A 938 -11.20 15.17 -9.13
N LEU A 939 -12.24 14.35 -9.31
CA LEU A 939 -12.41 13.07 -8.63
C LEU A 939 -11.29 12.07 -8.96
N THR A 940 -10.38 12.35 -9.91
CA THR A 940 -9.13 11.56 -10.11
C THR A 940 -8.06 11.87 -9.06
N THR A 941 -8.16 12.99 -8.36
CA THR A 941 -7.20 13.43 -7.32
C THR A 941 -7.58 13.02 -5.90
N VAL A 942 -8.77 12.43 -5.71
CA VAL A 942 -9.26 11.98 -4.39
C VAL A 942 -8.89 10.50 -4.22
N THR A 943 -7.96 10.20 -3.30
CA THR A 943 -7.26 8.90 -3.24
C THR A 943 -7.58 8.03 -2.04
N SER A 944 -8.38 8.49 -1.08
CA SER A 944 -8.83 7.70 0.08
C SER A 944 -10.36 7.61 0.15
N LEU A 945 -10.90 6.60 0.84
CA LEU A 945 -12.33 6.53 1.10
C LEU A 945 -12.78 7.65 2.04
N GLU A 946 -11.99 7.99 3.07
CA GLU A 946 -12.30 9.05 4.04
C GLU A 946 -12.45 10.42 3.35
N ASP A 947 -11.61 10.75 2.35
CA ASP A 947 -11.74 11.97 1.55
C ASP A 947 -12.99 11.95 0.64
N LEU A 948 -13.39 10.79 0.12
CA LEU A 948 -14.58 10.65 -0.71
C LEU A 948 -15.88 10.72 0.11
N GLU A 949 -15.94 10.06 1.28
CA GLU A 949 -17.06 10.18 2.23
C GLU A 949 -17.15 11.59 2.81
N THR A 950 -16.01 12.23 3.06
CA THR A 950 -15.93 13.65 3.43
C THR A 950 -16.45 14.55 2.30
N THR A 951 -16.13 14.25 1.04
CA THR A 951 -16.63 14.97 -0.14
C THR A 951 -18.14 14.75 -0.33
N LEU A 952 -18.66 13.55 -0.09
CA LEU A 952 -20.10 13.26 -0.12
C LEU A 952 -20.86 13.94 1.02
N THR A 953 -20.26 14.01 2.22
CA THR A 953 -20.83 14.73 3.35
C THR A 953 -20.94 16.22 3.00
N LYS A 954 -19.83 16.85 2.57
CA LYS A 954 -19.80 18.24 2.11
C LYS A 954 -20.74 18.51 0.93
N PHE A 955 -20.90 17.57 0.00
CA PHE A 955 -21.83 17.71 -1.11
C PHE A 955 -23.30 17.67 -0.65
N ASN A 956 -23.66 16.80 0.29
CA ASN A 956 -25.01 16.75 0.87
C ASN A 956 -25.29 17.90 1.86
N GLU A 957 -24.25 18.62 2.31
CA GLU A 957 -24.35 19.87 3.08
C GLU A 957 -24.59 21.10 2.19
N LEU A 958 -24.50 20.99 0.85
CA LEU A 958 -24.81 22.08 -0.07
C LEU A 958 -26.32 22.32 -0.18
N ASP A 959 -26.75 23.57 -0.01
CA ASP A 959 -28.11 23.99 -0.39
C ASP A 959 -28.32 23.85 -1.91
N VAL A 960 -29.45 23.27 -2.31
CA VAL A 960 -29.78 23.02 -3.72
C VAL A 960 -30.05 24.37 -4.42
N PRO A 961 -29.27 24.78 -5.45
CA PRO A 961 -29.33 26.14 -5.98
C PRO A 961 -30.71 26.55 -6.51
N GLU A 962 -31.14 27.78 -6.21
CA GLU A 962 -32.38 28.34 -6.78
C GLU A 962 -32.30 28.35 -8.31
N GLN A 963 -33.42 28.02 -8.97
CA GLN A 963 -33.47 27.90 -10.42
C GLN A 963 -33.29 29.25 -11.18
N LYS A 964 -33.28 30.40 -10.48
CA LYS A 964 -33.19 31.78 -11.02
C LYS A 964 -32.55 32.78 -10.03
N ILE A 965 -31.82 33.80 -10.51
CA ILE A 965 -31.08 34.84 -9.73
C ILE A 965 -31.34 36.28 -10.23
N ASN A 966 -30.63 37.32 -9.72
CA ASN A 966 -30.92 38.77 -9.86
C ASN A 966 -29.63 39.64 -10.01
N ILE A 967 -29.55 40.64 -10.92
CA ILE A 967 -28.26 41.18 -11.43
C ILE A 967 -28.23 42.72 -11.75
N ARG A 968 -27.20 43.39 -11.19
CA ARG A 968 -26.39 44.63 -11.48
C ARG A 968 -26.96 46.01 -11.95
N GLU A 969 -26.37 47.06 -11.36
CA GLU A 969 -26.37 48.49 -11.77
C GLU A 969 -25.28 48.85 -12.82
N TYR A 970 -25.45 49.96 -13.55
CA TYR A 970 -24.59 50.41 -14.68
C TYR A 970 -23.28 51.10 -14.26
N SER A 971 -22.20 50.90 -15.04
CA SER A 971 -20.86 51.44 -14.76
C SER A 971 -20.48 52.67 -15.62
N THR A 972 -19.48 53.43 -15.14
CA THR A 972 -19.12 54.78 -15.63
C THR A 972 -18.40 54.83 -16.99
N TYR A 973 -18.15 53.70 -17.64
CA TYR A 973 -17.42 53.65 -18.92
C TYR A 973 -18.29 53.90 -20.17
N GLU A 974 -19.62 53.83 -20.07
CA GLU A 974 -20.55 53.98 -21.21
C GLU A 974 -20.89 55.45 -21.56
N GLN A 975 -19.89 56.35 -21.57
CA GLN A 975 -20.12 57.78 -21.81
C GLN A 975 -20.43 58.09 -23.29
N GLY A 976 -21.72 58.31 -23.57
CA GLY A 976 -22.22 58.81 -24.86
C GLY A 976 -23.74 59.08 -24.94
N ALA A 977 -24.50 58.78 -23.88
CA ALA A 977 -25.76 59.45 -23.59
C ALA A 977 -25.48 60.63 -22.63
N GLY A 978 -26.11 61.79 -22.87
CA GLY A 978 -25.70 63.07 -22.27
C GLY A 978 -25.55 63.04 -20.74
N LEU A 979 -24.38 63.49 -20.27
CA LEU A 979 -23.88 63.49 -18.88
C LEU A 979 -24.95 63.61 -17.79
N ALA A 980 -25.75 64.67 -17.85
CA ALA A 980 -26.73 64.97 -16.82
C ALA A 980 -27.87 63.93 -16.70
N SER A 981 -28.15 63.12 -17.72
CA SER A 981 -29.08 61.98 -17.58
C SER A 981 -28.52 60.85 -16.72
N HIS A 982 -27.20 60.61 -16.77
CA HIS A 982 -26.51 59.63 -15.93
C HIS A 982 -26.28 60.18 -14.52
N GLN A 983 -25.93 61.47 -14.39
CA GLN A 983 -25.83 62.13 -13.08
C GLN A 983 -27.19 62.11 -12.36
N LEU A 984 -28.27 62.49 -13.04
CA LEU A 984 -29.62 62.42 -12.48
C LEU A 984 -30.02 60.99 -12.13
N ARG A 985 -29.69 59.96 -12.92
CA ARG A 985 -29.98 58.56 -12.54
C ARG A 985 -29.11 58.04 -11.39
N ARG A 986 -27.83 58.44 -11.29
CA ARG A 986 -26.93 58.11 -10.16
C ARG A 986 -27.42 58.70 -8.84
N ILE A 987 -28.02 59.90 -8.85
CA ILE A 987 -28.67 60.52 -7.67
C ILE A 987 -29.91 59.71 -7.19
N LEU A 988 -30.43 58.78 -7.99
CA LEU A 988 -31.69 58.08 -7.74
C LEU A 988 -31.54 56.60 -7.35
N GLY A 989 -30.46 55.93 -7.75
CA GLY A 989 -30.12 54.55 -7.35
C GLY A 989 -31.15 53.52 -7.81
N LYS A 990 -31.14 53.17 -9.11
CA LYS A 990 -32.12 52.27 -9.75
C LYS A 990 -31.55 51.52 -10.97
N GLY A 991 -31.35 50.21 -10.85
CA GLY A 991 -31.27 49.27 -11.98
C GLY A 991 -30.74 47.88 -11.60
N TRP A 992 -31.59 46.84 -11.57
CA TRP A 992 -31.29 45.42 -11.27
C TRP A 992 -32.41 44.48 -11.84
N GLU A 993 -32.13 43.32 -12.46
CA GLU A 993 -33.15 42.39 -13.09
C GLU A 993 -32.82 40.85 -12.96
N ARG A 994 -33.79 39.92 -13.17
CA ARG A 994 -33.69 38.45 -12.90
C ARG A 994 -33.60 37.49 -14.12
N VAL A 995 -32.81 36.42 -14.01
CA VAL A 995 -32.55 35.37 -15.05
C VAL A 995 -32.36 33.94 -14.47
N PRO A 996 -32.44 32.84 -15.26
CA PRO A 996 -32.22 31.46 -14.79
C PRO A 996 -30.79 31.13 -14.33
N ASN A 997 -30.63 30.18 -13.40
CA ASN A 997 -29.35 29.80 -12.81
C ASN A 997 -28.69 28.58 -13.51
N PRO A 998 -27.45 28.69 -14.04
CA PRO A 998 -26.68 27.57 -14.58
C PRO A 998 -26.19 26.54 -13.54
N GLU A 999 -26.02 26.93 -12.28
CA GLU A 999 -25.39 26.12 -11.22
C GLU A 999 -26.19 24.85 -10.90
N TYR A 1000 -27.52 24.97 -10.85
CA TYR A 1000 -28.45 23.87 -10.63
C TYR A 1000 -28.26 22.71 -11.64
N ALA A 1001 -27.86 23.02 -12.88
CA ALA A 1001 -27.60 22.01 -13.90
C ALA A 1001 -26.26 21.27 -13.70
N ARG A 1002 -25.25 21.93 -13.11
CA ARG A 1002 -23.97 21.29 -12.73
C ARG A 1002 -24.16 20.39 -11.51
N TYR A 1003 -24.92 20.86 -10.52
CA TYR A 1003 -25.15 20.20 -9.23
C TYR A 1003 -25.66 18.76 -9.38
N ILE A 1004 -26.61 18.55 -10.31
CA ILE A 1004 -27.17 17.22 -10.59
C ILE A 1004 -26.15 16.25 -11.20
N LYS A 1005 -25.17 16.72 -11.99
CA LYS A 1005 -24.20 15.85 -12.66
C LYS A 1005 -23.15 15.31 -11.68
N PHE A 1006 -22.48 16.20 -10.95
CA PHE A 1006 -21.37 15.84 -10.06
C PHE A 1006 -21.77 14.81 -9.00
N LYS A 1007 -23.03 14.86 -8.53
CA LYS A 1007 -23.57 13.85 -7.60
C LYS A 1007 -23.39 12.42 -8.13
N SER A 1008 -23.71 12.19 -9.39
CA SER A 1008 -23.60 10.88 -10.03
C SER A 1008 -22.14 10.41 -10.12
N ASP A 1009 -21.25 11.31 -10.51
CA ASP A 1009 -19.82 11.02 -10.70
C ASP A 1009 -19.13 10.71 -9.34
N LEU A 1010 -19.59 11.32 -8.24
CA LEU A 1010 -19.10 11.10 -6.88
C LEU A 1010 -19.60 9.78 -6.25
N GLU A 1011 -20.88 9.45 -6.44
CA GLU A 1011 -21.47 8.20 -5.94
C GLU A 1011 -20.78 6.96 -6.55
N GLU A 1012 -20.35 7.03 -7.82
CA GLU A 1012 -19.57 5.97 -8.48
C GLU A 1012 -18.16 5.77 -7.88
N LYS A 1013 -17.49 6.86 -7.48
CA LYS A 1013 -16.12 6.80 -6.91
C LYS A 1013 -16.07 6.15 -5.52
N ILE A 1014 -17.06 6.42 -4.68
CA ILE A 1014 -17.16 5.86 -3.31
C ILE A 1014 -17.33 4.35 -3.33
N TYR A 1015 -18.03 3.82 -4.34
CA TYR A 1015 -18.13 2.39 -4.59
C TYR A 1015 -16.77 1.76 -4.92
N VAL A 1016 -15.96 2.41 -5.77
CA VAL A 1016 -14.63 1.91 -6.17
C VAL A 1016 -13.64 1.86 -5.00
N SER A 1017 -13.53 2.91 -4.19
CA SER A 1017 -12.56 2.93 -3.07
C SER A 1017 -12.93 1.95 -1.95
N ASN A 1018 -14.23 1.73 -1.69
CA ASN A 1018 -14.70 0.74 -0.72
C ASN A 1018 -14.23 -0.70 -1.03
N VAL A 1019 -14.12 -1.06 -2.31
CA VAL A 1019 -13.62 -2.37 -2.75
C VAL A 1019 -12.13 -2.57 -2.44
N LEU A 1020 -11.35 -1.49 -2.39
CA LEU A 1020 -9.90 -1.53 -2.28
C LEU A 1020 -9.40 -1.52 -0.84
N GLU A 1021 -9.95 -0.67 0.03
CA GLU A 1021 -9.52 -0.60 1.44
C GLU A 1021 -9.85 -1.88 2.23
N ASN A 1022 -10.91 -2.58 1.88
CA ASN A 1022 -11.32 -3.86 2.49
C ASN A 1022 -10.63 -5.10 1.88
N GLY A 1023 -9.52 -4.90 1.15
CA GLY A 1023 -8.98 -5.74 0.07
C GLY A 1023 -8.53 -7.18 0.35
N VAL A 1024 -8.83 -7.77 1.51
CA VAL A 1024 -8.70 -9.23 1.75
C VAL A 1024 -10.00 -9.83 2.26
N GLY A 1025 -10.71 -9.17 3.18
CA GLY A 1025 -12.03 -9.64 3.65
C GLY A 1025 -13.08 -9.72 2.53
N PHE A 1026 -13.00 -8.80 1.57
CA PHE A 1026 -13.92 -8.70 0.43
C PHE A 1026 -13.85 -9.91 -0.52
N MET A 1027 -12.66 -10.32 -0.96
CA MET A 1027 -12.52 -11.31 -2.05
C MET A 1027 -12.92 -12.74 -1.64
N TRP A 1028 -12.86 -13.07 -0.36
CA TRP A 1028 -13.08 -14.42 0.17
C TRP A 1028 -14.44 -14.61 0.88
N GLY A 1029 -15.37 -13.65 0.73
CA GLY A 1029 -16.80 -13.84 1.02
C GLY A 1029 -17.23 -13.74 2.48
N ASN A 1030 -16.44 -13.16 3.37
CA ASN A 1030 -16.76 -13.01 4.81
C ASN A 1030 -17.69 -11.81 5.14
N LEU A 1031 -18.67 -11.51 4.28
CA LEU A 1031 -19.66 -10.45 4.46
C LEU A 1031 -21.09 -11.01 4.42
N ASP A 1032 -21.57 -11.45 5.59
CA ASP A 1032 -22.93 -11.98 5.81
C ASP A 1032 -23.83 -10.89 6.46
N ASP A 1033 -23.72 -9.65 5.96
CA ASP A 1033 -24.34 -8.45 6.54
C ASP A 1033 -25.64 -7.99 5.85
N GLY A 1034 -25.92 -8.52 4.66
CA GLY A 1034 -27.08 -8.16 3.84
C GLY A 1034 -26.94 -6.85 3.05
N SER A 1035 -25.71 -6.36 2.86
CA SER A 1035 -25.39 -5.20 2.03
C SER A 1035 -25.64 -5.44 0.53
N ILE A 1036 -25.79 -4.36 -0.24
CA ILE A 1036 -25.89 -4.42 -1.72
C ILE A 1036 -24.58 -4.99 -2.31
N GLN A 1037 -23.43 -4.72 -1.66
CA GLN A 1037 -22.15 -5.33 -2.02
C GLN A 1037 -22.19 -6.86 -1.89
N ALA A 1038 -22.79 -7.43 -0.83
CA ALA A 1038 -22.94 -8.87 -0.68
C ALA A 1038 -23.81 -9.50 -1.79
N GLU A 1039 -24.91 -8.84 -2.19
CA GLU A 1039 -25.73 -9.30 -3.32
C GLU A 1039 -24.96 -9.25 -4.65
N TYR A 1040 -24.16 -8.20 -4.89
CA TYR A 1040 -23.36 -8.08 -6.12
C TYR A 1040 -22.24 -9.11 -6.19
N MET A 1041 -21.54 -9.36 -5.07
CA MET A 1041 -20.48 -10.38 -4.96
C MET A 1041 -21.02 -11.81 -5.10
N SER A 1042 -22.28 -12.06 -4.70
CA SER A 1042 -22.94 -13.37 -4.91
C SER A 1042 -23.11 -13.75 -6.39
N ARG A 1043 -22.94 -12.79 -7.33
CA ARG A 1043 -22.99 -13.03 -8.78
C ARG A 1043 -21.75 -13.77 -9.32
N TYR A 1044 -20.63 -13.82 -8.58
CA TYR A 1044 -19.38 -14.48 -9.02
C TYR A 1044 -18.89 -15.52 -8.01
N SER A 1045 -18.79 -16.79 -8.46
CA SER A 1045 -18.53 -17.93 -7.58
C SER A 1045 -17.05 -18.22 -7.28
N SER A 1046 -16.11 -17.45 -7.81
CA SER A 1046 -14.67 -17.64 -7.60
C SER A 1046 -14.00 -16.33 -7.12
N PRO A 1047 -13.11 -16.38 -6.11
CA PRO A 1047 -12.29 -15.24 -5.70
C PRO A 1047 -11.47 -14.67 -6.85
N GLN A 1048 -11.04 -15.53 -7.79
CA GLN A 1048 -10.34 -15.14 -9.00
C GLN A 1048 -11.20 -14.23 -9.90
N LYS A 1049 -12.51 -14.45 -10.04
CA LYS A 1049 -13.38 -13.54 -10.80
C LYS A 1049 -13.70 -12.24 -10.07
N ASN A 1050 -13.74 -12.25 -8.75
CA ASN A 1050 -13.79 -10.99 -7.98
C ASN A 1050 -12.49 -10.19 -8.18
N PHE A 1051 -11.35 -10.86 -8.26
CA PHE A 1051 -10.09 -10.23 -8.67
C PHE A 1051 -10.16 -9.70 -10.12
N ASP A 1052 -10.48 -10.55 -11.10
CA ASP A 1052 -10.38 -10.20 -12.53
C ASP A 1052 -11.46 -9.23 -13.05
N HIS A 1053 -12.66 -9.22 -12.45
CA HIS A 1053 -13.81 -8.42 -12.92
C HIS A 1053 -14.24 -7.29 -11.97
N VAL A 1054 -13.71 -7.21 -10.75
CA VAL A 1054 -14.05 -6.14 -9.78
C VAL A 1054 -12.79 -5.41 -9.32
N PHE A 1055 -11.79 -6.14 -8.83
CA PHE A 1055 -10.53 -5.54 -8.34
C PHE A 1055 -9.65 -5.00 -9.47
N LEU A 1056 -9.35 -5.80 -10.51
CA LEU A 1056 -8.48 -5.37 -11.61
C LEU A 1056 -9.05 -4.17 -12.40
N PRO A 1057 -10.36 -4.05 -12.67
CA PRO A 1057 -10.93 -2.82 -13.25
C PRO A 1057 -10.86 -1.60 -12.31
N ALA A 1058 -11.01 -1.78 -11.00
CA ALA A 1058 -10.80 -0.71 -10.02
C ALA A 1058 -9.34 -0.21 -10.03
N VAL A 1059 -8.37 -1.13 -10.10
CA VAL A 1059 -6.94 -0.81 -10.28
C VAL A 1059 -6.66 -0.18 -11.65
N GLU A 1060 -7.32 -0.63 -12.72
CA GLU A 1060 -7.18 -0.07 -14.08
C GLU A 1060 -7.55 1.42 -14.12
N ASN A 1061 -8.58 1.80 -13.35
CA ASN A 1061 -9.04 3.19 -13.20
C ASN A 1061 -8.11 4.07 -12.33
N ILE A 1062 -7.15 3.49 -11.59
CA ILE A 1062 -6.22 4.22 -10.69
C ILE A 1062 -4.86 4.42 -11.36
N ILE A 1063 -4.16 3.33 -11.71
CA ILE A 1063 -2.82 3.43 -12.31
C ILE A 1063 -2.84 3.54 -13.84
N GLY A 1064 -4.02 3.35 -14.46
CA GLY A 1064 -4.18 3.34 -15.91
C GLY A 1064 -3.84 1.99 -16.54
N LYS A 1065 -4.56 1.65 -17.61
CA LYS A 1065 -4.45 0.36 -18.32
C LYS A 1065 -3.04 -0.03 -18.71
N GLU A 1066 -2.23 0.89 -19.22
CA GLU A 1066 -0.89 0.59 -19.72
C GLU A 1066 0.08 0.17 -18.60
N ARG A 1067 -0.02 0.76 -17.40
CA ARG A 1067 0.73 0.32 -16.21
C ARG A 1067 0.18 -1.00 -15.67
N LEU A 1068 -1.15 -1.15 -15.59
CA LEU A 1068 -1.74 -2.39 -15.11
C LEU A 1068 -1.42 -3.59 -16.01
N ASP A 1069 -1.49 -3.44 -17.34
CA ASP A 1069 -1.18 -4.53 -18.27
C ASP A 1069 0.32 -4.85 -18.26
N THR A 1070 1.20 -3.86 -18.02
CA THR A 1070 2.64 -4.08 -17.72
C THR A 1070 2.85 -4.86 -16.42
N ILE A 1071 2.01 -4.67 -15.40
CA ILE A 1071 2.04 -5.42 -14.14
C ILE A 1071 1.51 -6.85 -14.35
N LYS A 1072 0.42 -7.05 -15.10
CA LYS A 1072 -0.11 -8.38 -15.47
C LYS A 1072 0.90 -9.19 -16.29
N GLU A 1073 1.69 -8.57 -17.17
CA GLU A 1073 2.71 -9.27 -17.96
C GLU A 1073 3.89 -9.77 -17.10
N LYS A 1074 4.23 -9.03 -16.03
CA LYS A 1074 5.30 -9.40 -15.08
C LYS A 1074 4.81 -10.35 -13.98
N GLY A 1075 3.59 -10.13 -13.48
CA GLY A 1075 2.94 -10.91 -12.43
C GLY A 1075 2.21 -12.11 -13.02
N SER A 1076 2.91 -13.23 -13.16
CA SER A 1076 2.36 -14.47 -13.75
C SER A 1076 1.33 -15.21 -12.89
N SER A 1077 0.95 -14.65 -11.73
CA SER A 1077 -0.12 -15.10 -10.85
C SER A 1077 -0.76 -13.92 -10.13
N THR A 1078 -1.95 -14.12 -9.56
CA THR A 1078 -2.66 -13.15 -8.71
C THR A 1078 -1.78 -12.61 -7.57
N ASP A 1079 -1.05 -13.49 -6.86
CA ASP A 1079 -0.09 -13.07 -5.83
C ASP A 1079 1.07 -12.24 -6.42
N GLY A 1080 1.59 -12.62 -7.59
CA GLY A 1080 2.63 -11.87 -8.29
C GLY A 1080 2.18 -10.48 -8.75
N ILE A 1081 0.91 -10.34 -9.13
CA ILE A 1081 0.30 -9.03 -9.41
C ILE A 1081 0.17 -8.21 -8.12
N PHE A 1082 -0.24 -8.81 -7.00
CA PHE A 1082 -0.30 -8.12 -5.71
C PHE A 1082 1.06 -7.64 -5.21
N GLU A 1083 2.11 -8.48 -5.27
CA GLU A 1083 3.46 -8.06 -4.85
C GLU A 1083 4.04 -6.95 -5.75
N LEU A 1084 3.68 -6.91 -7.04
CA LEU A 1084 4.05 -5.81 -7.93
C LEU A 1084 3.24 -4.53 -7.66
N LEU A 1085 1.94 -4.64 -7.38
CA LEU A 1085 1.10 -3.49 -7.02
C LEU A 1085 1.58 -2.82 -5.72
N LYS A 1086 2.08 -3.59 -4.73
CA LYS A 1086 2.71 -3.05 -3.50
C LYS A 1086 3.94 -2.17 -3.76
N LEU A 1087 4.55 -2.23 -4.95
CA LEU A 1087 5.70 -1.41 -5.35
C LEU A 1087 5.29 -0.13 -6.10
N GLU A 1088 4.05 -0.03 -6.58
CA GLU A 1088 3.54 1.19 -7.20
C GLU A 1088 3.21 2.23 -6.10
N PRO A 1089 3.64 3.51 -6.24
CA PRO A 1089 3.42 4.54 -5.22
C PRO A 1089 1.97 4.70 -4.76
N GLU A 1090 1.02 4.43 -5.64
CA GLU A 1090 -0.42 4.57 -5.43
C GLU A 1090 -1.01 3.53 -4.45
N PHE A 1091 -0.31 2.42 -4.17
CA PHE A 1091 -0.72 1.40 -3.18
C PHE A 1091 0.27 1.26 -2.02
N ALA A 1092 1.27 2.14 -1.93
CA ALA A 1092 2.37 2.07 -0.97
C ALA A 1092 1.90 2.33 0.48
N GLY A 1093 1.59 1.25 1.19
CA GLY A 1093 1.10 1.26 2.58
C GLY A 1093 -0.07 0.32 2.85
N ILE A 1094 -0.66 -0.29 1.82
CA ILE A 1094 -1.79 -1.21 1.95
C ILE A 1094 -1.28 -2.62 2.29
N THR A 1095 -1.64 -3.13 3.47
CA THR A 1095 -1.24 -4.47 3.94
C THR A 1095 -2.13 -5.55 3.33
N ILE A 1096 -1.69 -6.15 2.23
CA ILE A 1096 -2.37 -7.27 1.57
C ILE A 1096 -1.67 -8.59 1.96
N GLU A 1097 -2.31 -9.40 2.81
CA GLU A 1097 -1.83 -10.75 3.14
C GLU A 1097 -2.50 -11.82 2.24
N PRO A 1098 -1.72 -12.70 1.57
CA PRO A 1098 -2.29 -13.79 0.77
C PRO A 1098 -2.79 -14.93 1.68
N SER A 1099 -4.12 -15.06 1.81
CA SER A 1099 -4.73 -16.18 2.53
C SER A 1099 -4.64 -17.48 1.71
N ALA A 1100 -4.20 -18.57 2.32
CA ALA A 1100 -3.98 -19.85 1.66
C ALA A 1100 -5.25 -20.42 0.99
N ALA A 1101 -5.30 -20.37 -0.34
CA ALA A 1101 -6.42 -20.87 -1.13
C ALA A 1101 -6.54 -22.40 -1.10
N SER A 1102 -7.78 -22.91 -1.08
CA SER A 1102 -8.09 -24.31 -1.37
C SER A 1102 -8.02 -24.59 -2.87
N GLU A 1103 -7.61 -25.81 -3.26
CA GLU A 1103 -7.53 -26.23 -4.67
C GLU A 1103 -8.88 -26.05 -5.41
N ILE A 1104 -8.87 -25.32 -6.53
CA ILE A 1104 -10.04 -25.12 -7.40
C ILE A 1104 -10.38 -26.46 -8.08
N THR A 1105 -11.66 -26.83 -8.10
CA THR A 1105 -12.08 -28.13 -8.67
C THR A 1105 -12.55 -27.99 -10.12
N ASP A 1106 -12.54 -29.11 -10.86
CA ASP A 1106 -13.19 -29.22 -12.18
C ASP A 1106 -14.67 -28.78 -12.16
N THR A 1107 -15.37 -28.89 -11.02
CA THR A 1107 -16.77 -28.46 -10.90
C THR A 1107 -16.89 -26.94 -10.98
N ASP A 1108 -15.96 -26.23 -10.33
CA ASP A 1108 -15.94 -24.78 -10.28
C ASP A 1108 -15.62 -24.22 -11.66
N ILE A 1109 -14.60 -24.76 -12.33
CA ILE A 1109 -14.21 -24.42 -13.71
C ILE A 1109 -15.39 -24.65 -14.70
N ASN A 1110 -16.16 -25.72 -14.54
CA ASN A 1110 -17.31 -25.98 -15.42
C ASN A 1110 -18.53 -25.08 -15.12
N ASN A 1111 -18.75 -24.68 -13.87
CA ASN A 1111 -19.77 -23.70 -13.51
C ASN A 1111 -19.40 -22.28 -13.98
N GLU A 1112 -18.14 -21.91 -13.78
CA GLU A 1112 -17.55 -20.63 -14.20
C GLU A 1112 -17.65 -20.42 -15.73
N ARG A 1113 -17.36 -21.48 -16.49
CA ARG A 1113 -17.50 -21.52 -17.95
C ARG A 1113 -18.96 -21.60 -18.43
N ARG A 1114 -19.88 -22.09 -17.60
CA ARG A 1114 -21.33 -21.97 -17.89
C ARG A 1114 -21.73 -20.51 -17.79
N LEU A 1115 -21.41 -19.83 -16.69
CA LEU A 1115 -21.79 -18.44 -16.41
C LEU A 1115 -21.32 -17.46 -17.51
N GLU A 1116 -20.09 -17.61 -18.01
CA GLU A 1116 -19.58 -16.84 -19.16
C GLU A 1116 -20.49 -16.94 -20.40
N LEU A 1117 -20.94 -18.15 -20.70
CA LEU A 1117 -21.82 -18.42 -21.83
C LEU A 1117 -23.23 -17.91 -21.56
N GLU A 1118 -23.72 -17.92 -20.31
CA GLU A 1118 -25.00 -17.28 -19.94
C GLU A 1118 -24.95 -15.78 -20.22
N ILE A 1119 -23.92 -15.08 -19.73
CA ILE A 1119 -23.73 -13.64 -19.94
C ILE A 1119 -23.64 -13.32 -21.44
N GLU A 1120 -22.77 -14.00 -22.20
CA GLU A 1120 -22.61 -13.75 -23.64
C GLU A 1120 -23.91 -14.02 -24.43
N MET A 1121 -24.70 -15.03 -24.03
CA MET A 1121 -26.00 -15.30 -24.65
C MET A 1121 -27.05 -14.23 -24.31
N LEU A 1122 -27.10 -13.77 -23.05
CA LEU A 1122 -28.03 -12.75 -22.60
C LEU A 1122 -27.74 -11.38 -23.25
N ASP A 1123 -26.48 -10.96 -23.29
CA ASP A 1123 -26.08 -9.69 -23.93
C ASP A 1123 -26.37 -9.70 -25.43
N ILE A 1124 -26.25 -10.85 -26.11
CA ILE A 1124 -26.70 -10.99 -27.50
C ILE A 1124 -28.20 -10.74 -27.63
N ILE A 1125 -29.04 -11.34 -26.78
CA ILE A 1125 -30.51 -11.12 -26.83
C ILE A 1125 -30.82 -9.64 -26.56
N HIS A 1126 -30.25 -9.06 -25.51
CA HIS A 1126 -30.38 -7.65 -25.16
C HIS A 1126 -30.06 -6.72 -26.35
N SER A 1127 -28.91 -6.96 -27.01
CA SER A 1127 -28.39 -6.13 -28.11
C SER A 1127 -29.31 -6.03 -29.34
N GLY A 1128 -30.26 -6.95 -29.51
CA GLY A 1128 -31.24 -6.93 -30.60
C GLY A 1128 -32.70 -6.76 -30.17
N GLU A 1129 -33.02 -6.70 -28.89
CA GLU A 1129 -34.40 -6.58 -28.40
C GLU A 1129 -34.63 -5.30 -27.57
N SER A 1130 -33.69 -4.83 -26.73
CA SER A 1130 -33.99 -3.79 -25.71
C SER A 1130 -33.05 -2.58 -25.67
N THR A 1131 -32.37 -2.23 -26.77
CA THR A 1131 -31.36 -1.14 -26.85
C THR A 1131 -31.92 0.30 -26.71
N VAL A 1132 -33.22 0.45 -26.46
CA VAL A 1132 -33.91 1.75 -26.29
C VAL A 1132 -33.80 2.34 -24.88
N ASP A 1133 -33.41 1.53 -23.89
CA ASP A 1133 -33.24 1.91 -22.49
C ASP A 1133 -31.76 1.93 -22.14
N VAL A 1134 -31.12 3.09 -22.35
CA VAL A 1134 -29.71 3.30 -22.03
C VAL A 1134 -29.45 3.64 -20.56
N THR A 1135 -30.48 4.02 -19.80
CA THR A 1135 -30.38 4.39 -18.38
C THR A 1135 -30.62 3.21 -17.43
N GLY A 1136 -31.42 2.21 -17.82
CA GLY A 1136 -31.63 0.96 -17.08
C GLY A 1136 -30.88 -0.25 -17.63
N ASN A 1137 -29.92 -0.08 -18.54
CA ASN A 1137 -29.20 -1.17 -19.25
C ASN A 1137 -30.15 -2.20 -19.89
N GLY A 1138 -31.32 -1.74 -20.36
CA GLY A 1138 -32.40 -2.58 -20.87
C GLY A 1138 -33.37 -3.13 -19.83
N TYR A 1139 -33.02 -3.23 -18.54
CA TYR A 1139 -33.89 -3.81 -17.51
C TYR A 1139 -35.17 -2.99 -17.25
N GLU A 1140 -35.16 -1.70 -17.58
CA GLU A 1140 -36.31 -0.79 -17.54
C GLU A 1140 -36.95 -0.58 -18.93
N ALA A 1141 -36.45 -1.23 -19.98
CA ALA A 1141 -37.00 -1.15 -21.32
C ALA A 1141 -38.44 -1.70 -21.38
N PHE A 1142 -39.35 -0.96 -21.97
CA PHE A 1142 -40.62 -1.50 -22.40
C PHE A 1142 -41.03 -0.94 -23.77
N ASN A 1143 -41.94 -1.64 -24.43
CA ASN A 1143 -42.68 -1.10 -25.56
C ASN A 1143 -44.19 -1.28 -25.38
N GLN A 1144 -44.97 -0.40 -26.00
CA GLN A 1144 -46.44 -0.43 -25.93
C GLN A 1144 -47.08 -1.25 -27.06
N GLY A 1145 -46.31 -1.65 -28.06
CA GLY A 1145 -46.76 -2.43 -29.19
C GLY A 1145 -45.68 -2.52 -30.27
N GLY A 1146 -45.90 -3.44 -31.22
CA GLY A 1146 -45.02 -3.60 -32.38
C GLY A 1146 -45.76 -4.12 -33.60
N SER A 1147 -45.48 -3.52 -34.76
CA SER A 1147 -45.90 -3.99 -36.07
C SER A 1147 -44.69 -4.34 -36.95
N ASN A 1148 -44.94 -4.76 -38.19
CA ASN A 1148 -43.92 -5.29 -39.11
C ASN A 1148 -43.03 -6.38 -38.48
N GLU A 1149 -43.65 -7.38 -37.83
CA GLU A 1149 -42.92 -8.46 -37.14
C GLU A 1149 -41.97 -7.93 -36.04
N GLY A 1150 -42.44 -6.97 -35.24
CA GLY A 1150 -41.66 -6.33 -34.17
C GLY A 1150 -40.67 -5.27 -34.66
N LYS A 1151 -40.44 -5.14 -35.98
CA LYS A 1151 -39.45 -4.22 -36.59
C LYS A 1151 -39.92 -2.76 -36.63
N THR A 1152 -41.06 -2.44 -36.02
CA THR A 1152 -41.61 -1.08 -35.92
C THR A 1152 -42.39 -0.95 -34.63
N VAL A 1153 -41.95 -0.04 -33.74
CA VAL A 1153 -42.63 0.27 -32.47
C VAL A 1153 -43.99 0.92 -32.73
N GLU A 1154 -45.00 0.55 -31.94
CA GLU A 1154 -46.29 1.24 -31.87
C GLU A 1154 -46.51 1.81 -30.47
N GLY A 1155 -46.66 3.14 -30.36
CA GLY A 1155 -46.73 3.84 -29.08
C GLY A 1155 -45.35 4.25 -28.56
N PHE A 1156 -45.19 4.31 -27.24
CA PHE A 1156 -43.90 4.57 -26.60
C PHE A 1156 -43.00 3.32 -26.63
N SER A 1157 -41.69 3.54 -26.68
CA SER A 1157 -40.67 2.53 -26.38
C SER A 1157 -39.43 3.23 -25.82
N GLY A 1158 -38.84 2.66 -24.76
CA GLY A 1158 -37.78 3.28 -23.95
C GLY A 1158 -37.89 2.85 -22.49
N THR A 1159 -37.25 3.62 -21.60
CA THR A 1159 -37.26 3.42 -20.15
C THR A 1159 -38.67 3.63 -19.58
N TYR A 1160 -39.17 2.68 -18.76
CA TYR A 1160 -40.52 2.76 -18.18
C TYR A 1160 -40.69 3.91 -17.18
N GLY A 1161 -39.62 4.29 -16.48
CA GLY A 1161 -39.58 5.47 -15.60
C GLY A 1161 -40.04 6.75 -16.28
N ASP A 1162 -39.68 6.95 -17.55
CA ASP A 1162 -39.91 8.18 -18.31
C ASP A 1162 -41.32 8.27 -18.94
N HIS A 1163 -42.10 7.20 -18.88
CA HIS A 1163 -43.42 7.18 -19.49
C HIS A 1163 -44.42 8.02 -18.68
N GLN A 1164 -45.09 8.98 -19.34
CA GLN A 1164 -45.97 9.99 -18.70
C GLN A 1164 -47.14 9.43 -17.85
N ALA A 1165 -47.50 8.15 -17.99
CA ALA A 1165 -48.53 7.50 -17.18
C ALA A 1165 -47.97 6.63 -16.03
N ASN A 1166 -46.65 6.56 -15.87
CA ASN A 1166 -46.02 5.85 -14.75
C ASN A 1166 -46.32 6.58 -13.43
N THR A 1167 -46.72 5.84 -12.40
CA THR A 1167 -47.04 6.36 -11.07
C THR A 1167 -45.81 6.42 -10.14
N GLY A 1168 -44.60 6.55 -10.70
CA GLY A 1168 -43.35 6.57 -9.95
C GLY A 1168 -42.88 5.19 -9.48
N LYS A 1169 -42.93 4.17 -10.34
CA LYS A 1169 -42.33 2.84 -10.11
C LYS A 1169 -41.50 2.36 -11.30
N LYS A 1170 -40.36 1.75 -11.04
CA LYS A 1170 -39.57 1.01 -12.03
C LYS A 1170 -40.17 -0.36 -12.36
N LEU A 1171 -39.87 -0.94 -13.51
CA LEU A 1171 -40.22 -2.34 -13.85
C LEU A 1171 -39.60 -3.32 -12.85
N THR A 1172 -38.34 -3.09 -12.50
CA THR A 1172 -37.58 -3.85 -11.50
C THR A 1172 -38.19 -3.81 -10.10
N GLU A 1173 -38.96 -2.76 -9.76
CA GLU A 1173 -39.70 -2.57 -8.51
C GLU A 1173 -41.16 -3.13 -8.56
N MET A 1174 -41.58 -3.64 -9.71
CA MET A 1174 -42.90 -4.25 -9.91
C MET A 1174 -42.83 -5.77 -9.72
N THR A 1175 -43.90 -6.38 -9.20
CA THR A 1175 -43.97 -7.85 -9.19
C THR A 1175 -44.25 -8.38 -10.59
N ILE A 1176 -43.87 -9.62 -10.88
CA ILE A 1176 -44.18 -10.30 -12.14
C ILE A 1176 -45.69 -10.27 -12.42
N LYS A 1177 -46.53 -10.34 -11.38
CA LYS A 1177 -47.98 -10.14 -11.44
C LYS A 1177 -48.39 -8.76 -11.93
N ASP A 1178 -47.72 -7.70 -11.52
CA ASP A 1178 -48.05 -6.32 -11.91
C ASP A 1178 -47.66 -6.06 -13.37
N ILE A 1179 -46.54 -6.60 -13.84
CA ILE A 1179 -46.16 -6.61 -15.27
C ILE A 1179 -47.23 -7.35 -16.07
N LEU A 1180 -47.59 -8.57 -15.65
CA LEU A 1180 -48.61 -9.38 -16.30
C LEU A 1180 -49.99 -8.72 -16.28
N ALA A 1181 -50.36 -8.01 -15.22
CA ALA A 1181 -51.63 -7.28 -15.12
C ALA A 1181 -51.70 -6.11 -16.13
N ASN A 1182 -50.59 -5.39 -16.31
CA ASN A 1182 -50.50 -4.33 -17.32
C ASN A 1182 -50.53 -4.91 -18.75
N GLN A 1183 -49.87 -6.04 -18.99
CA GLN A 1183 -49.96 -6.78 -20.27
C GLN A 1183 -51.35 -7.38 -20.53
N ASP A 1184 -52.03 -7.92 -19.52
CA ASP A 1184 -53.40 -8.43 -19.61
C ASP A 1184 -54.42 -7.31 -19.84
N SER A 1185 -54.15 -6.08 -19.36
CA SER A 1185 -55.07 -4.95 -19.47
C SER A 1185 -55.42 -4.59 -20.92
N GLY A 1186 -54.47 -4.68 -21.87
CA GLY A 1186 -54.69 -4.39 -23.29
C GLY A 1186 -55.65 -5.35 -23.99
N TYR A 1187 -55.90 -6.53 -23.40
CA TYR A 1187 -56.87 -7.51 -23.90
C TYR A 1187 -58.28 -7.30 -23.32
N ASN A 1188 -58.46 -6.35 -22.40
CA ASN A 1188 -59.76 -5.99 -21.86
C ASN A 1188 -60.55 -5.11 -22.83
N THR A 1189 -61.15 -5.75 -23.84
CA THR A 1189 -61.94 -5.12 -24.92
C THR A 1189 -63.12 -4.27 -24.47
N LYS A 1190 -63.52 -4.32 -23.19
CA LYS A 1190 -64.53 -3.43 -22.59
C LYS A 1190 -63.95 -2.09 -22.14
N LEU A 1191 -62.67 -2.05 -21.78
CA LEU A 1191 -61.94 -0.83 -21.43
C LEU A 1191 -61.19 -0.25 -22.64
N TYR A 1192 -60.58 -1.12 -23.44
CA TYR A 1192 -59.76 -0.80 -24.60
C TYR A 1192 -60.25 -1.65 -25.80
N PRO A 1193 -61.29 -1.23 -26.52
CA PRO A 1193 -61.78 -1.97 -27.69
C PRO A 1193 -60.69 -2.05 -28.77
N PHE A 1194 -60.64 -3.15 -29.55
CA PHE A 1194 -59.67 -3.33 -30.63
C PHE A 1194 -59.97 -2.40 -31.82
N THR A 1195 -59.66 -1.13 -31.63
CA THR A 1195 -59.81 0.01 -32.53
C THR A 1195 -58.65 0.98 -32.24
N LYS A 1196 -58.29 1.86 -33.20
CA LYS A 1196 -57.19 2.82 -32.99
C LYS A 1196 -57.38 3.65 -31.71
N GLU A 1197 -58.61 4.10 -31.46
CA GLU A 1197 -58.99 4.87 -30.26
C GLU A 1197 -58.78 4.08 -28.96
N GLY A 1198 -59.09 2.78 -28.95
CA GLY A 1198 -58.87 1.91 -27.79
C GLY A 1198 -57.39 1.61 -27.54
N THR A 1199 -56.61 1.39 -28.61
CA THR A 1199 -55.14 1.24 -28.54
C THR A 1199 -54.47 2.51 -28.03
N GLU A 1200 -54.80 3.69 -28.60
CA GLU A 1200 -54.29 4.97 -28.10
C GLU A 1200 -54.65 5.23 -26.63
N LYS A 1201 -55.86 4.83 -26.22
CA LYS A 1201 -56.30 4.93 -24.82
C LYS A 1201 -55.51 3.99 -23.90
N TRP A 1202 -55.16 2.79 -24.37
CA TRP A 1202 -54.33 1.84 -23.62
C TRP A 1202 -52.89 2.35 -23.45
N HIS A 1203 -52.30 2.87 -24.52
CA HIS A 1203 -50.96 3.48 -24.49
C HIS A 1203 -50.91 4.65 -23.49
N LYS A 1204 -51.90 5.56 -23.56
CA LYS A 1204 -52.07 6.68 -22.61
C LYS A 1204 -52.34 6.25 -21.15
N SER A 1205 -52.63 4.98 -20.89
CA SER A 1205 -52.80 4.43 -19.54
C SER A 1205 -51.56 3.71 -18.99
N GLY A 1206 -50.42 3.74 -19.69
CA GLY A 1206 -49.23 3.00 -19.28
C GLY A 1206 -49.24 1.53 -19.69
N GLY A 1207 -50.02 1.17 -20.71
CA GLY A 1207 -50.07 -0.18 -21.26
C GLY A 1207 -48.69 -0.70 -21.66
N ILE A 1208 -48.40 -1.95 -21.29
CA ILE A 1208 -47.14 -2.65 -21.57
C ILE A 1208 -47.44 -3.79 -22.56
N HIS A 1209 -46.72 -3.87 -23.68
CA HIS A 1209 -46.77 -5.01 -24.59
C HIS A 1209 -45.64 -6.02 -24.29
N ALA A 1210 -44.41 -5.53 -24.21
CA ALA A 1210 -43.24 -6.27 -23.77
C ALA A 1210 -42.42 -5.43 -22.77
N ALA A 1211 -41.69 -6.10 -21.87
CA ALA A 1211 -40.99 -5.49 -20.74
C ALA A 1211 -39.63 -6.15 -20.46
N GLY A 1212 -38.69 -5.37 -19.93
CA GLY A 1212 -37.39 -5.83 -19.46
C GLY A 1212 -36.33 -6.01 -20.56
N ARG A 1213 -35.12 -6.39 -20.12
CA ARG A 1213 -33.89 -6.47 -20.94
C ARG A 1213 -33.98 -7.47 -22.09
N TYR A 1214 -34.96 -8.38 -22.01
CA TYR A 1214 -35.21 -9.43 -23.00
C TYR A 1214 -36.64 -9.35 -23.55
N GLN A 1215 -37.26 -8.16 -23.51
CA GLN A 1215 -38.58 -7.82 -24.06
C GLN A 1215 -39.63 -8.94 -23.89
N PHE A 1216 -39.86 -9.34 -22.65
CA PHE A 1216 -40.80 -10.39 -22.32
C PHE A 1216 -42.23 -10.01 -22.70
N THR A 1217 -42.73 -10.56 -23.80
CA THR A 1217 -44.15 -10.46 -24.16
C THR A 1217 -45.01 -11.22 -23.14
N ARG A 1218 -46.31 -10.89 -23.09
CA ARG A 1218 -47.33 -11.57 -22.28
C ARG A 1218 -47.31 -13.10 -22.32
N VAL A 1219 -46.91 -13.68 -23.46
CA VAL A 1219 -46.82 -15.14 -23.64
C VAL A 1219 -45.47 -15.66 -23.17
N GLY A 1220 -44.37 -15.00 -23.55
CA GLY A 1220 -43.02 -15.35 -23.13
C GLY A 1220 -42.87 -15.34 -21.61
N LEU A 1221 -43.33 -14.27 -20.94
CA LEU A 1221 -43.27 -14.14 -19.49
C LEU A 1221 -44.02 -15.28 -18.76
N ARG A 1222 -45.21 -15.65 -19.26
CA ARG A 1222 -46.02 -16.72 -18.64
C ARG A 1222 -45.45 -18.12 -18.88
N GLU A 1223 -44.82 -18.39 -20.03
CA GLU A 1223 -44.11 -19.67 -20.25
C GLU A 1223 -42.80 -19.73 -19.44
N ALA A 1224 -42.03 -18.64 -19.39
CA ALA A 1224 -40.81 -18.53 -18.57
C ALA A 1224 -41.11 -18.81 -17.10
N LEU A 1225 -42.09 -18.09 -16.53
CA LEU A 1225 -42.49 -18.22 -15.13
C LEU A 1225 -42.93 -19.66 -14.80
N LYS A 1226 -43.78 -20.25 -15.65
CA LYS A 1226 -44.28 -21.63 -15.53
C LYS A 1226 -43.18 -22.72 -15.58
N ARG A 1227 -42.00 -22.37 -16.10
CA ARG A 1227 -40.82 -23.23 -16.22
C ARG A 1227 -39.75 -22.94 -15.16
N SER A 1228 -39.97 -21.90 -14.37
CA SER A 1228 -39.14 -21.48 -13.26
C SER A 1228 -39.71 -21.96 -11.91
N ASP A 1229 -38.92 -21.74 -10.88
CA ASP A 1229 -39.25 -21.77 -9.46
C ASP A 1229 -39.86 -20.46 -8.92
N LEU A 1230 -39.87 -19.39 -9.73
CA LEU A 1230 -40.40 -18.08 -9.37
C LEU A 1230 -41.94 -18.06 -9.37
N LYS A 1231 -42.52 -17.10 -8.64
CA LYS A 1231 -43.96 -16.89 -8.47
C LYS A 1231 -44.38 -15.56 -9.06
N GLU A 1232 -45.67 -15.41 -9.39
CA GLU A 1232 -46.22 -14.11 -9.80
C GLU A 1232 -45.98 -13.00 -8.74
N THR A 1233 -45.81 -13.36 -7.45
CA THR A 1233 -45.52 -12.41 -6.35
C THR A 1233 -44.10 -11.85 -6.33
N ASP A 1234 -43.18 -12.46 -7.05
CA ASP A 1234 -41.75 -12.14 -6.93
C ASP A 1234 -41.44 -10.92 -7.83
N LEU A 1235 -40.40 -10.14 -7.48
CA LEU A 1235 -40.05 -8.92 -8.22
C LEU A 1235 -39.51 -9.25 -9.61
N PHE A 1236 -39.79 -8.37 -10.58
CA PHE A 1236 -39.24 -8.44 -11.93
C PHE A 1236 -37.84 -7.79 -12.02
N SER A 1237 -37.02 -8.02 -10.98
CA SER A 1237 -35.64 -7.53 -10.85
C SER A 1237 -34.71 -8.13 -11.90
N GLU A 1238 -33.54 -7.50 -12.10
CA GLU A 1238 -32.50 -7.90 -13.06
C GLU A 1238 -32.25 -9.41 -13.08
N ILE A 1239 -31.90 -9.97 -11.91
CA ILE A 1239 -31.57 -11.38 -11.69
C ILE A 1239 -32.75 -12.30 -12.10
N ASN A 1240 -33.98 -11.87 -11.83
CA ASN A 1240 -35.17 -12.62 -12.22
C ASN A 1240 -35.46 -12.50 -13.72
N GLN A 1241 -35.19 -11.35 -14.34
CA GLN A 1241 -35.25 -11.21 -15.80
C GLN A 1241 -34.22 -12.10 -16.49
N ASP A 1242 -32.96 -12.11 -16.04
CA ASP A 1242 -31.89 -12.97 -16.57
C ASP A 1242 -32.26 -14.45 -16.46
N LYS A 1243 -32.70 -14.88 -15.28
CA LYS A 1243 -33.15 -16.25 -15.00
C LYS A 1243 -34.33 -16.67 -15.89
N LEU A 1244 -35.32 -15.79 -16.08
CA LEU A 1244 -36.47 -16.05 -16.96
C LEU A 1244 -36.05 -16.14 -18.44
N ALA A 1245 -35.08 -15.33 -18.88
CA ALA A 1245 -34.56 -15.37 -20.26
C ALA A 1245 -33.73 -16.63 -20.51
N MET A 1246 -32.82 -16.97 -19.59
CA MET A 1246 -32.06 -18.23 -19.66
C MET A 1246 -32.97 -19.45 -19.70
N ILE A 1247 -34.09 -19.45 -18.98
CA ILE A 1247 -35.11 -20.50 -19.04
C ILE A 1247 -35.79 -20.58 -20.41
N LEU A 1248 -36.17 -19.46 -21.03
CA LEU A 1248 -36.72 -19.45 -22.39
C LEU A 1248 -35.69 -19.93 -23.42
N LEU A 1249 -34.47 -19.42 -23.38
CA LEU A 1249 -33.41 -19.76 -24.32
C LEU A 1249 -33.01 -21.24 -24.21
N THR A 1250 -32.83 -21.75 -22.98
CA THR A 1250 -32.41 -23.15 -22.79
C THR A 1250 -33.50 -24.16 -23.13
N GLN A 1251 -34.76 -23.88 -22.81
CA GLN A 1251 -35.87 -24.82 -22.99
C GLN A 1251 -36.65 -24.67 -24.30
N ILE A 1252 -36.66 -23.47 -24.92
CA ILE A 1252 -37.46 -23.15 -26.11
C ILE A 1252 -36.59 -22.65 -27.29
N GLY A 1253 -35.44 -22.03 -27.01
CA GLY A 1253 -34.46 -21.59 -28.01
C GLY A 1253 -34.68 -20.14 -28.47
N SER A 1254 -33.78 -19.65 -29.34
CA SER A 1254 -33.75 -18.26 -29.83
C SER A 1254 -35.08 -17.74 -30.41
N SER A 1255 -35.91 -18.65 -30.94
CA SER A 1255 -37.21 -18.37 -31.56
C SER A 1255 -38.28 -17.70 -30.70
N GLN A 1256 -38.04 -17.46 -29.40
CA GLN A 1256 -38.92 -16.64 -28.55
C GLN A 1256 -38.75 -15.14 -28.78
N TRP A 1257 -37.62 -14.72 -29.34
CA TRP A 1257 -37.26 -13.34 -29.65
C TRP A 1257 -37.25 -13.15 -31.16
N THR A 1258 -37.84 -12.04 -31.64
CA THR A 1258 -38.12 -11.89 -33.07
C THR A 1258 -36.89 -11.39 -33.84
N SER A 1259 -35.97 -10.68 -33.19
CA SER A 1259 -34.68 -10.32 -33.79
C SER A 1259 -33.63 -11.44 -33.68
N MET A 1260 -33.77 -12.36 -32.73
CA MET A 1260 -32.83 -13.48 -32.52
C MET A 1260 -33.17 -14.75 -33.30
N ALA A 1261 -34.34 -14.82 -33.93
CA ALA A 1261 -34.78 -16.00 -34.67
C ALA A 1261 -33.84 -16.33 -35.85
N GLY A 1262 -32.94 -17.31 -35.63
CA GLY A 1262 -31.90 -17.70 -36.60
C GLY A 1262 -30.52 -17.08 -36.36
N ASN A 1263 -30.27 -16.48 -35.18
CA ASN A 1263 -28.96 -15.97 -34.80
C ASN A 1263 -27.95 -17.12 -34.59
N GLU A 1264 -27.07 -17.35 -35.57
CA GLU A 1264 -26.10 -18.45 -35.57
C GLU A 1264 -25.14 -18.41 -34.36
N LYS A 1265 -24.73 -17.22 -33.91
CA LYS A 1265 -23.84 -17.08 -32.74
C LYS A 1265 -24.54 -17.51 -31.46
N LEU A 1266 -25.78 -17.08 -31.26
CA LEU A 1266 -26.59 -17.44 -30.09
C LEU A 1266 -26.83 -18.95 -30.01
N GLU A 1267 -27.12 -19.61 -31.14
CA GLU A 1267 -27.27 -21.07 -31.20
C GLU A 1267 -25.94 -21.82 -31.00
N GLU A 1268 -24.80 -21.28 -31.46
CA GLU A 1268 -23.47 -21.85 -31.17
C GLU A 1268 -23.14 -21.80 -29.67
N LEU A 1269 -23.37 -20.66 -29.02
CA LEU A 1269 -23.16 -20.49 -27.58
C LEU A 1269 -24.09 -21.37 -26.77
N LEU A 1270 -25.38 -21.46 -27.15
CA LEU A 1270 -26.35 -22.33 -26.51
C LEU A 1270 -25.96 -23.81 -26.62
N LYS A 1271 -25.34 -24.20 -27.74
CA LYS A 1271 -24.78 -25.54 -27.96
C LYS A 1271 -23.52 -25.79 -27.12
N LYS A 1272 -22.63 -24.79 -26.95
CA LYS A 1272 -21.47 -24.88 -26.03
C LYS A 1272 -21.95 -25.05 -24.59
N TYR A 1273 -22.87 -24.20 -24.14
CA TYR A 1273 -23.46 -24.23 -22.80
C TYR A 1273 -24.07 -25.60 -22.46
N LYS A 1274 -24.88 -26.14 -23.38
CA LYS A 1274 -25.48 -27.48 -23.28
C LYS A 1274 -24.49 -28.64 -23.43
N SER A 1275 -23.22 -28.39 -23.74
CA SER A 1275 -22.16 -29.41 -23.85
C SER A 1275 -21.30 -29.56 -22.59
N ILE A 1276 -21.29 -28.53 -21.72
CA ILE A 1276 -20.74 -28.61 -20.37
C ILE A 1276 -21.66 -29.51 -19.53
N LYS A 1277 -21.08 -30.45 -18.77
CA LYS A 1277 -21.82 -31.44 -17.96
C LYS A 1277 -21.94 -31.02 -16.51
#